data_AF-A0A9E0V828-F1
#
_entry.id   AF-A0A9E0V828-F1
#
_cell.length_a   1.000
_cell.length_b   1.000
_cell.length_c   1.000
_cell.angle_alpha   90.00
_cell.angle_beta   90.00
_cell.angle_gamma   90.00
#
_symmetry.space_group_name_H-M   'P 1'
#
loop_
_entity.id
_entity.type
_entity.pdbx_description
1 polymer ?
#
loop_
_entity_poly.entity_id
_entity_poly.type
_entity_poly.pdbx_seq_one_letter_code
_entity_poly.pdbx_strand_id
1 'polypeptide(L)'
;MQQFINKYTLSKTLRFELKPIGKTLENIQTKGLLQQDAIRAKSYQEVKKLIDRYHQYFIELALDGLKLNNLQDFQEQYLASPEEKKKEDFKKKFEKNQDDLRKEIVAAFKTGDANEIFKVLDKKELITELMVAWLTKQEDKDRIEEFKTFTTYFIGFHENRKNMYTDKAQSTAIAYRLVHENLPKFLDNIKVFEKLKAVPELHEKCSVLYKEIEEYLNIRSIDEAFELDYYNSVLTQKQIEVYNLIIGGRVAKENEKKIQGLNEYINLYNQPKDKKNKIPKLKPLYKMILSDRESVSFLAEKFENSQEVLKAIQEYYHANIKSYQSSEKDGAENVLERLQELLANLSSNNLSQIYIRNGKTITDISQALFGDFSLIKDALKYSFTNTLEIGRNGLSKKQEEVIEKYLKQDYFSITEIEVALWNYRTENDLLKDLEEEQHLIANYFNSYFKTTVNDKEYDLVANVTAKYSCIKGLLEQDYPEDKKLNQETKEIDDIKAFLDALMLVLHFVKPLMLPHDSTLEKDQSFYNTIAPYYEELQYLISLYNKVRNFASQKAYSVEKYKLNFENSTLLAGWDVNKEPDNTSVLFRKENDYFLGVMDKKHNGIFKKTPKSKTQDTYSKVNYKLLPGASKMLPKVFFSRSNIAFYNPSEEIITIRNHSTHTKGGTPQTGFEKKDFNLSDCRKMIDFFKDSIAKHPDWKQFGFNFSDTDSYDSIDGFYREVEAQGYTISYTEIDETYIHQLVDEGKLYLFQIYNKDFSEFSKGKPNMHTLYWKALFDSENLRDVVYKLNGQAEIFYRKSSIKKDKIIVHKANEKVANKNPLNTKKESLFTYDLVKDKRFTVDKFQFHVPITLNFKASGNDYINQEVLSFLRQNPDVNIIGLDRGERHLIYLSLINQKGEILQQFSLNDIINEYKGITHKTAYKTLLEKKEKERADARENWGTIESIKELKEGYISQVVHKIAKMMVEYNAIVVMEDLNMGFKRGRFAVEKQVYQKLEKMLIDKLNYLVFKDKAPNEAGGLYNALQLANKFESFQKMGKQSGFLFYVPAWNTSKIDPTTGFVNLFYTKYESIEKAQKFFEKFDSIHFNTKEQYFEFAFDYDNFTERATGTQTQWTVCTQGERILTFRNPSANNQWDNKEIKLTEQFEDLLGKHNISYGSGTCIKAQVATQSGKDFLKGMMDLFKLTLQMRNSITNSEVDYLISPVRNAQGSFYDSRNADATLPKDADANGAYHIAKKGLMWLHQIHEFEGNDWRKLDLDKTNKGWLNFVQPKNKTNE
;
A
#
# COMPACT_ATOMS: atom_id res chain seq x y z
N MET A 1 8.20 -33.33 2.18
CA MET A 1 7.08 -32.41 1.79
C MET A 1 5.85 -33.10 1.22
N GLN A 2 5.93 -34.31 0.66
CA GLN A 2 4.80 -34.96 -0.04
C GLN A 2 3.54 -35.20 0.84
N GLN A 3 3.70 -35.31 2.16
CA GLN A 3 2.58 -35.46 3.11
C GLN A 3 1.69 -34.22 3.30
N PHE A 4 2.08 -33.06 2.73
CA PHE A 4 1.34 -31.80 2.86
C PHE A 4 0.38 -31.61 1.69
N ILE A 5 -0.51 -32.57 1.48
CA ILE A 5 -1.60 -32.54 0.50
C ILE A 5 -2.93 -32.69 1.23
N ASN A 6 -4.02 -32.19 0.64
CA ASN A 6 -5.39 -32.33 1.17
C ASN A 6 -5.55 -31.92 2.66
N LYS A 7 -4.86 -30.86 3.09
CA LYS A 7 -4.87 -30.35 4.47
C LYS A 7 -6.09 -29.49 4.76
N TYR A 8 -6.42 -28.55 3.88
CA TYR A 8 -7.57 -27.66 4.06
C TYR A 8 -8.17 -27.19 2.74
N THR A 9 -9.43 -26.75 2.79
CA THR A 9 -10.21 -26.30 1.64
C THR A 9 -9.91 -24.84 1.25
N LEU A 10 -10.03 -24.52 -0.04
CA LEU A 10 -9.88 -23.16 -0.56
C LEU A 10 -10.93 -22.86 -1.62
N SER A 11 -11.37 -21.60 -1.71
CA SER A 11 -12.24 -21.14 -2.80
C SER A 11 -11.45 -20.35 -3.85
N LYS A 12 -11.74 -20.55 -5.13
CA LYS A 12 -11.21 -19.74 -6.24
C LYS A 12 -12.31 -19.41 -7.24
N THR A 13 -12.16 -18.30 -7.97
CA THR A 13 -13.05 -17.91 -9.07
C THR A 13 -12.33 -18.04 -10.39
N LEU A 14 -12.87 -18.87 -11.28
CA LEU A 14 -12.42 -19.01 -12.65
C LEU A 14 -13.14 -17.98 -13.53
N ARG A 15 -12.49 -17.49 -14.59
CA ARG A 15 -13.01 -16.43 -15.45
C ARG A 15 -12.83 -16.80 -16.92
N PHE A 16 -13.90 -16.69 -17.69
CA PHE A 16 -13.97 -17.05 -19.10
C PHE A 16 -14.65 -15.96 -19.91
N GLU A 17 -14.39 -15.95 -21.22
CA GLU A 17 -15.26 -15.29 -22.20
C GLU A 17 -16.48 -16.18 -22.45
N LEU A 18 -17.64 -15.57 -22.71
CA LEU A 18 -18.81 -16.27 -23.25
C LEU A 18 -19.00 -15.87 -24.71
N LYS A 19 -18.98 -16.83 -25.62
CA LYS A 19 -19.26 -16.60 -27.04
C LYS A 19 -20.69 -17.03 -27.37
N PRO A 20 -21.59 -16.12 -27.77
CA PRO A 20 -22.96 -16.50 -28.12
C PRO A 20 -22.98 -17.42 -29.35
N ILE A 21 -23.85 -18.43 -29.33
CA ILE A 21 -24.01 -19.44 -30.39
C ILE A 21 -25.35 -19.24 -31.11
N GLY A 22 -25.36 -19.43 -32.44
CA GLY A 22 -26.56 -19.28 -33.27
C GLY A 22 -27.22 -17.91 -33.12
N LYS A 23 -28.57 -17.88 -33.04
CA LYS A 23 -29.36 -16.66 -32.85
C LYS A 23 -29.34 -16.07 -31.43
N THR A 24 -28.48 -16.56 -30.54
CA THR A 24 -28.43 -16.10 -29.13
C THR A 24 -28.25 -14.58 -29.01
N LEU A 25 -27.26 -13.99 -29.72
CA LEU A 25 -27.00 -12.55 -29.63
C LEU A 25 -28.14 -11.72 -30.22
N GLU A 26 -28.68 -12.15 -31.36
CA GLU A 26 -29.83 -11.51 -32.01
C GLU A 26 -31.04 -11.49 -31.05
N ASN A 27 -31.38 -12.63 -30.44
CA ASN A 27 -32.50 -12.74 -29.50
C ASN A 27 -32.31 -11.88 -28.25
N ILE A 28 -31.07 -11.75 -27.74
CA ILE A 28 -30.74 -10.85 -26.61
C ILE A 28 -30.94 -9.38 -26.99
N GLN A 29 -30.53 -9.00 -28.21
CA GLN A 29 -30.65 -7.64 -28.72
C GLN A 29 -32.12 -7.28 -28.99
N THR A 30 -32.87 -8.15 -29.65
CA THR A 30 -34.30 -7.96 -29.96
C THR A 30 -35.15 -7.78 -28.69
N LYS A 31 -34.79 -8.46 -27.60
CA LYS A 31 -35.47 -8.29 -26.29
C LYS A 31 -34.95 -7.11 -25.46
N GLY A 32 -33.92 -6.40 -25.92
CA GLY A 32 -33.36 -5.24 -25.20
C GLY A 32 -32.69 -5.56 -23.86
N LEU A 33 -32.33 -6.83 -23.60
CA LEU A 33 -31.86 -7.29 -22.28
C LEU A 33 -30.59 -6.57 -21.82
N LEU A 34 -29.66 -6.29 -22.75
CA LEU A 34 -28.42 -5.58 -22.45
C LEU A 34 -28.65 -4.14 -22.00
N GLN A 35 -29.66 -3.46 -22.56
CA GLN A 35 -30.00 -2.09 -22.20
C GLN A 35 -30.70 -2.05 -20.84
N GLN A 36 -31.63 -2.97 -20.59
CA GLN A 36 -32.29 -3.11 -19.30
C GLN A 36 -31.28 -3.34 -18.16
N ASP A 37 -30.35 -4.29 -18.32
CA ASP A 37 -29.35 -4.57 -17.29
C ASP A 37 -28.31 -3.44 -17.14
N ALA A 38 -28.02 -2.67 -18.21
CA ALA A 38 -27.19 -1.48 -18.12
C ALA A 38 -27.86 -0.36 -17.29
N ILE A 39 -29.15 -0.12 -17.52
CA ILE A 39 -29.95 0.84 -16.73
C ILE A 39 -29.99 0.39 -15.28
N ARG A 40 -30.33 -0.88 -15.01
CA ARG A 40 -30.37 -1.44 -13.65
C ARG A 40 -29.03 -1.32 -12.93
N ALA A 41 -27.92 -1.58 -13.63
CA ALA A 41 -26.59 -1.44 -13.03
C ALA A 41 -26.27 0.01 -12.65
N LYS A 42 -26.73 1.00 -13.44
CA LYS A 42 -26.60 2.42 -13.10
C LYS A 42 -27.49 2.78 -11.91
N SER A 43 -28.78 2.42 -11.95
CA SER A 43 -29.73 2.63 -10.85
C SER A 43 -29.22 2.01 -9.54
N TYR A 44 -28.64 0.80 -9.60
CA TYR A 44 -28.07 0.10 -8.45
C TYR A 44 -26.96 0.90 -7.75
N GLN A 45 -26.06 1.57 -8.50
CA GLN A 45 -25.00 2.37 -7.87
C GLN A 45 -25.57 3.60 -7.15
N GLU A 46 -26.60 4.24 -7.70
CA GLU A 46 -27.26 5.37 -7.05
C GLU A 46 -28.05 4.92 -5.81
N VAL A 47 -28.82 3.84 -5.91
CA VAL A 47 -29.56 3.26 -4.77
C VAL A 47 -28.63 2.83 -3.64
N LYS A 48 -27.44 2.29 -3.94
CA LYS A 48 -26.44 2.01 -2.90
C LYS A 48 -26.02 3.26 -2.13
N LYS A 49 -25.84 4.40 -2.80
CA LYS A 49 -25.54 5.67 -2.12
C LYS A 49 -26.70 6.10 -1.22
N LEU A 50 -27.94 5.91 -1.66
CA LEU A 50 -29.14 6.17 -0.84
C LEU A 50 -29.15 5.29 0.42
N ILE A 51 -28.92 3.98 0.27
CA ILE A 51 -28.83 3.05 1.39
C ILE A 51 -27.67 3.44 2.33
N ASP A 52 -26.52 3.84 1.79
CA ASP A 52 -25.37 4.26 2.58
C ASP A 52 -25.66 5.52 3.40
N ARG A 53 -26.34 6.51 2.83
CA ARG A 53 -26.82 7.69 3.57
C ARG A 53 -27.78 7.30 4.69
N TYR A 54 -28.66 6.32 4.46
CA TYR A 54 -29.56 5.83 5.50
C TYR A 54 -28.80 5.12 6.64
N HIS A 55 -27.78 4.31 6.30
CA HIS A 55 -26.90 3.71 7.31
C HIS A 55 -26.11 4.76 8.10
N GLN A 56 -25.62 5.82 7.45
CA GLN A 56 -24.94 6.94 8.13
C GLN A 56 -25.88 7.61 9.14
N TYR A 57 -27.11 7.93 8.71
CA TYR A 57 -28.17 8.46 9.59
C TYR A 57 -28.43 7.53 10.79
N PHE A 58 -28.59 6.23 10.54
CA PHE A 58 -28.80 5.23 11.59
C PHE A 58 -27.64 5.17 12.59
N ILE A 59 -26.39 5.24 12.12
CA ILE A 59 -25.20 5.20 12.99
C ILE A 59 -25.15 6.42 13.89
N GLU A 60 -25.42 7.61 13.34
CA GLU A 60 -25.50 8.85 14.12
C GLU A 60 -26.59 8.73 15.19
N LEU A 61 -27.81 8.33 14.79
CA LEU A 61 -28.95 8.14 15.70
C LEU A 61 -28.64 7.17 16.86
N ALA A 62 -27.92 6.08 16.58
CA ALA A 62 -27.66 5.04 17.57
C ALA A 62 -26.49 5.36 18.51
N LEU A 63 -25.52 6.16 18.06
CA LEU A 63 -24.30 6.45 18.84
C LEU A 63 -24.31 7.84 19.48
N ASP A 64 -25.17 8.75 19.02
CA ASP A 64 -25.33 10.06 19.63
C ASP A 64 -25.77 9.93 21.10
N GLY A 65 -25.03 10.61 21.99
CA GLY A 65 -25.24 10.54 23.43
C GLY A 65 -24.82 9.22 24.12
N LEU A 66 -24.23 8.24 23.41
CA LEU A 66 -23.73 7.00 24.02
C LEU A 66 -22.58 7.30 25.00
N LYS A 67 -22.67 6.73 26.20
CA LYS A 67 -21.60 6.78 27.21
C LYS A 67 -21.01 5.40 27.42
N LEU A 68 -19.71 5.27 27.16
CA LEU A 68 -18.98 4.02 27.35
C LEU A 68 -18.54 3.87 28.80
N ASN A 69 -18.78 2.70 29.38
CA ASN A 69 -18.28 2.37 30.71
C ASN A 69 -16.82 1.92 30.62
N ASN A 70 -16.09 1.91 31.73
CA ASN A 70 -14.72 1.34 31.81
C ASN A 70 -13.65 2.02 30.91
N LEU A 71 -13.89 3.25 30.43
CA LEU A 71 -12.86 4.03 29.74
C LEU A 71 -11.62 4.26 30.62
N GLN A 72 -11.83 4.45 31.92
CA GLN A 72 -10.76 4.62 32.92
C GLN A 72 -9.88 3.35 32.99
N ASP A 73 -10.49 2.18 33.16
CA ASP A 73 -9.78 0.89 33.15
C ASP A 73 -9.00 0.67 31.86
N PHE A 74 -9.58 1.07 30.72
CA PHE A 74 -8.91 0.96 29.42
C PHE A 74 -7.69 1.88 29.37
N GLN A 75 -7.84 3.13 29.83
CA GLN A 75 -6.73 4.08 29.89
C GLN A 75 -5.61 3.50 30.76
N GLU A 76 -5.88 3.10 31.99
CA GLU A 76 -4.87 2.54 32.90
C GLU A 76 -4.11 1.37 32.27
N GLN A 77 -4.85 0.42 31.66
CA GLN A 77 -4.24 -0.71 30.97
C GLN A 77 -3.43 -0.28 29.74
N TYR A 78 -3.92 0.67 28.96
CA TYR A 78 -3.21 1.19 27.80
C TYR A 78 -1.95 1.98 28.19
N LEU A 79 -1.93 2.64 29.36
CA LEU A 79 -0.77 3.41 29.84
C LEU A 79 0.23 2.59 30.66
N ALA A 80 -0.09 1.33 31.02
CA ALA A 80 0.78 0.44 31.78
C ALA A 80 2.18 0.21 31.16
N SER A 81 3.15 -0.19 32.00
CA SER A 81 4.54 -0.39 31.60
C SER A 81 4.70 -1.50 30.55
N PRO A 82 5.75 -1.46 29.71
CA PRO A 82 6.05 -2.54 28.78
C PRO A 82 6.20 -3.92 29.45
N GLU A 83 6.71 -3.96 30.68
CA GLU A 83 6.91 -5.18 31.47
C GLU A 83 5.56 -5.79 31.89
N GLU A 84 4.62 -4.96 32.35
CA GLU A 84 3.28 -5.41 32.73
C GLU A 84 2.50 -5.93 31.52
N LYS A 85 2.59 -5.23 30.38
CA LYS A 85 1.93 -5.64 29.14
C LYS A 85 2.38 -6.99 28.58
N LYS A 86 3.55 -7.48 28.99
CA LYS A 86 4.03 -8.82 28.59
C LYS A 86 3.36 -9.95 29.37
N LYS A 87 2.83 -9.68 30.57
CA LYS A 87 2.17 -10.70 31.42
C LYS A 87 0.89 -11.21 30.74
N GLU A 88 0.71 -12.52 30.72
CA GLU A 88 -0.41 -13.15 30.01
C GLU A 88 -1.77 -12.79 30.61
N ASP A 89 -1.87 -12.73 31.94
CA ASP A 89 -3.09 -12.32 32.63
C ASP A 89 -3.46 -10.86 32.33
N PHE A 90 -2.46 -9.99 32.17
CA PHE A 90 -2.68 -8.61 31.77
C PHE A 90 -3.25 -8.52 30.36
N LYS A 91 -2.70 -9.27 29.39
CA LYS A 91 -3.22 -9.31 28.02
C LYS A 91 -4.67 -9.79 28.00
N LYS A 92 -4.99 -10.87 28.71
CA LYS A 92 -6.36 -11.37 28.83
C LYS A 92 -7.32 -10.34 29.43
N LYS A 93 -6.89 -9.61 30.47
CA LYS A 93 -7.70 -8.54 31.08
C LYS A 93 -7.94 -7.38 30.10
N PHE A 94 -6.91 -6.95 29.38
CA PHE A 94 -7.02 -5.89 28.39
C PHE A 94 -7.89 -6.29 27.19
N GLU A 95 -7.72 -7.52 26.68
CA GLU A 95 -8.55 -8.08 25.62
C GLU A 95 -10.02 -8.18 26.04
N LYS A 96 -10.29 -8.56 27.31
CA LYS A 96 -11.64 -8.57 27.87
C LYS A 96 -12.25 -7.17 27.92
N ASN A 97 -11.52 -6.17 28.43
CA ASN A 97 -12.01 -4.79 28.48
C ASN A 97 -12.31 -4.24 27.07
N GLN A 98 -11.42 -4.52 26.11
CA GLN A 98 -11.66 -4.24 24.70
C GLN A 98 -12.93 -4.92 24.18
N ASP A 99 -13.21 -6.16 24.58
CA ASP A 99 -14.40 -6.92 24.17
C ASP A 99 -15.68 -6.35 24.77
N ASP A 100 -15.66 -5.99 26.05
CA ASP A 100 -16.79 -5.40 26.76
C ASP A 100 -17.17 -4.04 26.15
N LEU A 101 -16.20 -3.14 25.92
CA LEU A 101 -16.43 -1.88 25.21
C LEU A 101 -17.04 -2.06 23.81
N ARG A 102 -16.59 -3.07 23.05
CA ARG A 102 -17.17 -3.35 21.72
C ARG A 102 -18.61 -3.82 21.84
N LYS A 103 -18.94 -4.65 22.84
CA LYS A 103 -20.30 -5.12 23.07
C LYS A 103 -21.23 -3.98 23.49
N GLU A 104 -20.77 -3.03 24.29
CA GLU A 104 -21.54 -1.83 24.65
C GLU A 104 -21.92 -1.01 23.42
N ILE A 105 -20.97 -0.75 22.52
CA ILE A 105 -21.23 -0.04 21.26
C ILE A 105 -22.26 -0.79 20.40
N VAL A 106 -22.16 -2.13 20.32
CA VAL A 106 -23.10 -2.95 19.54
C VAL A 106 -24.47 -3.05 20.20
N ALA A 107 -24.54 -2.96 21.53
CA ALA A 107 -25.79 -2.91 22.26
C ALA A 107 -26.58 -1.63 21.94
N ALA A 108 -25.91 -0.49 21.73
CA ALA A 108 -26.54 0.77 21.35
C ALA A 108 -27.35 0.68 20.05
N PHE A 109 -26.93 -0.16 19.09
CA PHE A 109 -27.71 -0.42 17.86
C PHE A 109 -29.03 -1.17 18.11
N LYS A 110 -29.26 -1.70 19.31
CA LYS A 110 -30.39 -2.55 19.69
C LYS A 110 -31.26 -1.93 20.79
N THR A 111 -31.15 -0.63 21.01
CA THR A 111 -31.90 0.12 22.03
C THR A 111 -32.75 1.22 21.41
N GLY A 112 -33.87 1.56 22.07
CA GLY A 112 -34.75 2.65 21.64
C GLY A 112 -35.23 2.52 20.19
N ASP A 113 -35.40 3.64 19.51
CA ASP A 113 -35.85 3.72 18.11
C ASP A 113 -34.89 3.03 17.13
N ALA A 114 -33.59 2.98 17.47
CA ALA A 114 -32.59 2.31 16.65
C ALA A 114 -32.85 0.79 16.54
N ASN A 115 -33.41 0.16 17.57
CA ASN A 115 -33.68 -1.29 17.57
C ASN A 115 -34.64 -1.71 16.45
N GLU A 116 -35.72 -0.96 16.24
CA GLU A 116 -36.73 -1.30 15.23
C GLU A 116 -36.15 -1.18 13.82
N ILE A 117 -35.31 -0.17 13.57
CA ILE A 117 -34.57 -0.02 12.32
C ILE A 117 -33.58 -1.18 12.13
N PHE A 118 -32.82 -1.51 13.17
CA PHE A 118 -31.74 -2.51 13.08
C PHE A 118 -32.24 -3.91 12.72
N LYS A 119 -33.45 -4.30 13.20
CA LYS A 119 -34.07 -5.61 12.90
C LYS A 119 -34.34 -5.84 11.41
N VAL A 120 -34.42 -4.80 10.60
CA VAL A 120 -34.79 -4.86 9.17
C VAL A 120 -33.74 -4.26 8.23
N LEU A 121 -32.65 -3.71 8.78
CA LEU A 121 -31.61 -2.98 8.06
C LEU A 121 -30.83 -3.84 7.03
N ASP A 122 -30.84 -5.17 7.18
CA ASP A 122 -30.23 -6.13 6.24
C ASP A 122 -31.27 -6.94 5.45
N LYS A 123 -32.55 -6.52 5.47
CA LYS A 123 -33.67 -7.25 4.86
C LYS A 123 -34.36 -6.43 3.76
N LYS A 124 -35.34 -7.05 3.10
CA LYS A 124 -36.10 -6.43 1.99
C LYS A 124 -36.86 -5.17 2.46
N GLU A 125 -37.28 -5.16 3.72
CA GLU A 125 -38.07 -4.10 4.36
C GLU A 125 -37.30 -2.77 4.42
N LEU A 126 -35.96 -2.80 4.42
CA LEU A 126 -35.16 -1.58 4.23
C LEU A 126 -35.56 -0.85 2.94
N ILE A 127 -35.62 -1.57 1.82
CA ILE A 127 -35.93 -1.01 0.51
C ILE A 127 -37.44 -0.80 0.35
N THR A 128 -38.27 -1.76 0.77
CA THR A 128 -39.70 -1.73 0.50
C THR A 128 -40.49 -0.80 1.42
N GLU A 129 -39.96 -0.50 2.62
CA GLU A 129 -40.67 0.27 3.65
C GLU A 129 -39.84 1.45 4.17
N LEU A 130 -38.68 1.20 4.81
CA LEU A 130 -37.93 2.26 5.52
C LEU A 130 -37.45 3.38 4.60
N MET A 131 -36.82 3.02 3.47
CA MET A 131 -36.33 4.01 2.52
C MET A 131 -37.45 4.81 1.87
N VAL A 132 -38.59 4.16 1.57
CA VAL A 132 -39.76 4.83 0.97
C VAL A 132 -40.30 5.90 1.91
N ALA A 133 -40.33 5.61 3.22
CA ALA A 133 -40.75 6.56 4.24
C ALA A 133 -39.72 7.68 4.48
N TRP A 134 -38.42 7.38 4.43
CA TRP A 134 -37.35 8.33 4.74
C TRP A 134 -37.03 9.31 3.58
N LEU A 135 -37.14 8.86 2.34
CA LEU A 135 -36.82 9.69 1.17
C LEU A 135 -37.89 10.77 0.95
N THR A 136 -37.43 12.00 0.71
CA THR A 136 -38.32 13.15 0.45
C THR A 136 -38.44 13.47 -1.04
N LYS A 137 -37.38 13.26 -1.83
CA LYS A 137 -37.32 13.55 -3.27
C LYS A 137 -38.02 12.47 -4.10
N GLN A 138 -38.90 12.86 -5.02
CA GLN A 138 -39.64 11.91 -5.86
C GLN A 138 -38.72 11.08 -6.75
N GLU A 139 -37.69 11.68 -7.35
CA GLU A 139 -36.73 10.95 -8.19
C GLU A 139 -36.01 9.82 -7.44
N ASP A 140 -35.68 10.03 -6.17
CA ASP A 140 -35.06 8.99 -5.33
C ASP A 140 -36.06 7.87 -4.98
N LYS A 141 -37.35 8.20 -4.80
CA LYS A 141 -38.43 7.22 -4.59
C LYS A 141 -38.63 6.34 -5.83
N ASP A 142 -38.67 6.93 -7.01
CA ASP A 142 -38.86 6.21 -8.28
C ASP A 142 -37.72 5.20 -8.51
N ARG A 143 -36.49 5.56 -8.16
CA ARG A 143 -35.32 4.66 -8.23
C ARG A 143 -35.42 3.47 -7.28
N ILE A 144 -35.97 3.67 -6.08
CA ILE A 144 -36.19 2.59 -5.10
C ILE A 144 -37.29 1.64 -5.57
N GLU A 145 -38.33 2.18 -6.21
CA GLU A 145 -39.44 1.39 -6.75
C GLU A 145 -38.97 0.30 -7.72
N GLU A 146 -37.98 0.62 -8.58
CA GLU A 146 -37.37 -0.32 -9.53
C GLU A 146 -36.86 -1.61 -8.86
N PHE A 147 -36.42 -1.53 -7.60
CA PHE A 147 -35.80 -2.63 -6.87
C PHE A 147 -36.71 -3.36 -5.88
N LYS A 148 -37.98 -2.96 -5.71
CA LYS A 148 -38.89 -3.65 -4.76
C LYS A 148 -39.07 -5.14 -5.09
N THR A 149 -39.04 -5.50 -6.37
CA THR A 149 -39.10 -6.91 -6.83
C THR A 149 -37.73 -7.55 -7.04
N PHE A 150 -36.64 -6.80 -6.81
CA PHE A 150 -35.25 -7.18 -7.05
C PHE A 150 -34.35 -7.04 -5.80
N THR A 151 -34.93 -7.03 -4.59
CA THR A 151 -34.18 -6.83 -3.33
C THR A 151 -33.06 -7.85 -3.11
N THR A 152 -33.20 -9.07 -3.63
CA THR A 152 -32.15 -10.10 -3.58
C THR A 152 -30.85 -9.70 -4.30
N TYR A 153 -30.92 -8.71 -5.21
CA TYR A 153 -29.76 -8.12 -5.87
C TYR A 153 -28.80 -7.41 -4.89
N PHE A 154 -29.29 -7.07 -3.68
CA PHE A 154 -28.51 -6.41 -2.63
C PHE A 154 -27.96 -7.36 -1.56
N ILE A 155 -28.16 -8.68 -1.63
CA ILE A 155 -27.73 -9.62 -0.57
C ILE A 155 -26.23 -9.45 -0.23
N GLY A 156 -25.34 -9.47 -1.23
CA GLY A 156 -23.91 -9.29 -0.99
C GLY A 156 -23.57 -7.91 -0.42
N PHE A 157 -24.37 -6.89 -0.73
CA PHE A 157 -24.22 -5.55 -0.18
C PHE A 157 -24.69 -5.47 1.28
N HIS A 158 -25.81 -6.10 1.63
CA HIS A 158 -26.29 -6.21 3.00
C HIS A 158 -25.30 -6.99 3.88
N GLU A 159 -24.70 -8.09 3.39
CA GLU A 159 -23.64 -8.80 4.13
C GLU A 159 -22.42 -7.90 4.40
N ASN A 160 -22.02 -7.07 3.43
CA ASN A 160 -20.96 -6.10 3.64
C ASN A 160 -21.33 -5.05 4.71
N ARG A 161 -22.58 -4.60 4.77
CA ARG A 161 -23.08 -3.66 5.78
C ARG A 161 -23.21 -4.32 7.16
N LYS A 162 -23.66 -5.56 7.23
CA LYS A 162 -23.76 -6.34 8.46
C LYS A 162 -22.43 -6.46 9.20
N ASN A 163 -21.34 -6.59 8.46
CA ASN A 163 -19.97 -6.60 9.01
C ASN A 163 -19.59 -5.31 9.76
N MET A 164 -20.30 -4.20 9.56
CA MET A 164 -20.06 -2.95 10.29
C MET A 164 -20.54 -3.00 11.74
N TYR A 165 -21.56 -3.82 12.03
CA TYR A 165 -22.32 -3.81 13.28
C TYR A 165 -22.01 -4.99 14.22
N THR A 166 -20.89 -5.70 14.00
CA THR A 166 -20.46 -6.79 14.88
C THR A 166 -19.54 -6.30 16.01
N ASP A 167 -19.57 -7.04 17.11
CA ASP A 167 -18.71 -6.93 18.27
C ASP A 167 -17.36 -7.63 18.09
N LYS A 168 -17.20 -8.43 17.03
CA LYS A 168 -15.94 -9.10 16.71
C LYS A 168 -14.84 -8.08 16.44
N ALA A 169 -13.61 -8.41 16.85
CA ALA A 169 -12.43 -7.59 16.60
C ALA A 169 -12.01 -7.64 15.11
N GLN A 170 -12.75 -6.95 14.24
CA GLN A 170 -12.53 -6.90 12.80
C GLN A 170 -12.45 -5.45 12.29
N SER A 171 -11.50 -5.16 11.41
CA SER A 171 -11.21 -3.79 10.93
C SER A 171 -12.37 -3.10 10.19
N THR A 172 -13.37 -3.85 9.75
CA THR A 172 -14.57 -3.33 9.08
C THR A 172 -15.68 -2.93 10.06
N ALA A 173 -15.57 -3.28 11.35
CA ALA A 173 -16.59 -3.00 12.35
C ALA A 173 -16.43 -1.60 12.96
N ILE A 174 -17.56 -0.94 13.22
CA ILE A 174 -17.63 0.37 13.89
C ILE A 174 -17.05 0.28 15.30
N ALA A 175 -17.45 -0.74 16.06
CA ALA A 175 -16.95 -0.98 17.40
C ALA A 175 -15.42 -1.17 17.44
N TYR A 176 -14.85 -1.81 16.41
CA TYR A 176 -13.39 -1.93 16.28
C TYR A 176 -12.72 -0.59 15.99
N ARG A 177 -13.24 0.21 15.04
CA ARG A 177 -12.75 1.57 14.73
C ARG A 177 -12.69 2.43 15.99
N LEU A 178 -13.74 2.39 16.80
CA LEU A 178 -13.83 3.13 18.05
C LEU A 178 -12.86 2.61 19.12
N VAL A 179 -12.87 1.30 19.41
CA VAL A 179 -12.11 0.76 20.56
C VAL A 179 -10.63 0.52 20.25
N HIS A 180 -10.30 -0.01 19.07
CA HIS A 180 -8.93 -0.44 18.74
C HIS A 180 -8.11 0.62 17.99
N GLU A 181 -8.76 1.59 17.36
CA GLU A 181 -8.07 2.59 16.56
C GLU A 181 -8.19 4.02 17.12
N ASN A 182 -9.41 4.52 17.34
CA ASN A 182 -9.63 5.90 17.77
C ASN A 182 -9.34 6.11 19.26
N LEU A 183 -9.77 5.23 20.15
CA LEU A 183 -9.51 5.38 21.59
C LEU A 183 -8.00 5.41 21.91
N PRO A 184 -7.14 4.51 21.40
CA PRO A 184 -5.69 4.62 21.60
C PRO A 184 -5.08 5.92 21.06
N LYS A 185 -5.56 6.42 19.90
CA LYS A 185 -5.11 7.71 19.36
C LYS A 185 -5.51 8.87 20.25
N PHE A 186 -6.74 8.85 20.77
CA PHE A 186 -7.25 9.85 21.68
C PHE A 186 -6.41 9.89 22.96
N LEU A 187 -6.15 8.72 23.58
CA LEU A 187 -5.30 8.63 24.78
C LEU A 187 -3.86 9.08 24.54
N ASP A 188 -3.28 8.74 23.38
CA ASP A 188 -1.97 9.27 22.99
C ASP A 188 -2.01 10.80 22.84
N ASN A 189 -3.10 11.37 22.34
CA ASN A 189 -3.25 12.82 22.22
C ASN A 189 -3.36 13.51 23.57
N ILE A 190 -4.09 12.95 24.53
CA ILE A 190 -4.13 13.46 25.92
C ILE A 190 -2.69 13.61 26.44
N LYS A 191 -1.88 12.54 26.34
CA LYS A 191 -0.46 12.55 26.72
C LYS A 191 0.39 13.61 26.04
N VAL A 192 0.10 13.91 24.76
CA VAL A 192 0.81 14.94 24.01
C VAL A 192 0.32 16.33 24.42
N PHE A 193 -0.98 16.49 24.65
CA PHE A 193 -1.60 17.74 25.07
C PHE A 193 -1.12 18.17 26.45
N GLU A 194 -0.91 17.24 27.39
CA GLU A 194 -0.29 17.56 28.69
C GLU A 194 1.10 18.18 28.54
N LYS A 195 1.91 17.70 27.58
CA LYS A 195 3.22 18.30 27.28
C LYS A 195 3.09 19.68 26.63
N LEU A 196 2.06 19.90 25.83
CA LEU A 196 1.74 21.19 25.23
C LEU A 196 1.33 22.19 26.32
N LYS A 197 0.43 21.79 27.22
CA LYS A 197 -0.07 22.58 28.34
C LYS A 197 1.04 23.00 29.31
N ALA A 198 2.06 22.15 29.49
CA ALA A 198 3.26 22.48 30.27
C ALA A 198 4.14 23.58 29.63
N VAL A 199 3.87 24.01 28.40
CA VAL A 199 4.57 25.11 27.71
C VAL A 199 3.63 26.33 27.61
N PRO A 200 3.82 27.38 28.44
CA PRO A 200 2.89 28.52 28.51
C PRO A 200 2.60 29.19 27.16
N GLU A 201 3.63 29.41 26.34
CA GLU A 201 3.51 30.02 25.00
C GLU A 201 2.59 29.21 24.07
N LEU A 202 2.60 27.88 24.18
CA LEU A 202 1.73 27.01 23.37
C LEU A 202 0.32 26.92 23.95
N HIS A 203 0.19 26.88 25.28
CA HIS A 203 -1.12 26.82 25.93
C HIS A 203 -1.95 28.08 25.67
N GLU A 204 -1.31 29.26 25.59
CA GLU A 204 -1.98 30.50 25.21
C GLU A 204 -2.63 30.43 23.82
N LYS A 205 -2.03 29.68 22.88
CA LYS A 205 -2.60 29.48 21.53
C LYS A 205 -3.91 28.70 21.54
N CYS A 206 -4.20 27.93 22.59
CA CYS A 206 -5.49 27.25 22.73
C CYS A 206 -6.65 28.26 22.82
N SER A 207 -6.47 29.37 23.53
CA SER A 207 -7.49 30.42 23.66
C SER A 207 -7.72 31.17 22.35
N VAL A 208 -6.66 31.36 21.55
CA VAL A 208 -6.76 31.94 20.21
C VAL A 208 -7.56 31.02 19.30
N LEU A 209 -7.15 29.75 19.24
CA LEU A 209 -7.83 28.74 18.43
C LEU A 209 -9.31 28.62 18.80
N TYR A 210 -9.63 28.55 20.10
CA TYR A 210 -11.03 28.48 20.57
C TYR A 210 -11.91 29.56 19.93
N LYS A 211 -11.45 30.82 19.97
CA LYS A 211 -12.19 31.96 19.40
C LYS A 211 -12.34 31.86 17.89
N GLU A 212 -11.33 31.36 17.18
CA GLU A 212 -11.35 31.24 15.72
C GLU A 212 -12.29 30.15 15.19
N ILE A 213 -12.65 29.15 16.03
CA ILE A 213 -13.51 28.03 15.63
C ILE A 213 -14.72 27.80 16.56
N GLU A 214 -15.07 28.78 17.39
CA GLU A 214 -16.09 28.68 18.44
C GLU A 214 -17.44 28.14 17.92
N GLU A 215 -17.85 28.54 16.72
CA GLU A 215 -19.11 28.10 16.09
C GLU A 215 -19.22 26.57 15.85
N TYR A 216 -18.09 25.86 15.85
CA TYR A 216 -18.04 24.40 15.68
C TYR A 216 -17.93 23.64 17.01
N LEU A 217 -17.62 24.36 18.10
CA LEU A 217 -17.28 23.77 19.38
C LEU A 217 -18.51 23.67 20.28
N ASN A 218 -18.58 22.58 21.04
CA ASN A 218 -19.54 22.38 22.12
C ASN A 218 -18.82 22.15 23.46
N ILE A 219 -17.76 22.92 23.68
CA ILE A 219 -16.86 22.90 24.84
C ILE A 219 -16.58 24.34 25.27
N ARG A 220 -16.14 24.59 26.50
CA ARG A 220 -15.83 25.96 26.98
C ARG A 220 -14.35 26.32 26.83
N SER A 221 -13.50 25.33 26.63
CA SER A 221 -12.08 25.51 26.37
C SER A 221 -11.53 24.32 25.57
N ILE A 222 -10.41 24.51 24.87
CA ILE A 222 -9.76 23.42 24.13
C ILE A 222 -9.28 22.31 25.06
N ASP A 223 -8.98 22.62 26.33
CA ASP A 223 -8.57 21.64 27.33
C ASP A 223 -9.61 20.50 27.48
N GLU A 224 -10.91 20.83 27.47
CA GLU A 224 -12.00 19.84 27.60
C GLU A 224 -11.96 18.78 26.48
N ALA A 225 -11.49 19.14 25.28
CA ALA A 225 -11.39 18.20 24.16
C ALA A 225 -10.37 17.06 24.41
N PHE A 226 -9.47 17.22 25.39
CA PHE A 226 -8.43 16.26 25.74
C PHE A 226 -8.67 15.63 27.13
N GLU A 227 -9.88 15.70 27.66
CA GLU A 227 -10.30 14.94 28.83
C GLU A 227 -10.83 13.56 28.43
N LEU A 228 -10.69 12.56 29.31
CA LEU A 228 -11.07 11.18 28.99
C LEU A 228 -12.57 11.05 28.65
N ASP A 229 -13.44 11.74 29.39
CA ASP A 229 -14.89 11.68 29.19
C ASP A 229 -15.32 12.29 27.85
N TYR A 230 -14.56 13.24 27.32
CA TYR A 230 -14.82 13.82 25.99
C TYR A 230 -14.72 12.78 24.87
N TYR A 231 -14.12 11.61 25.12
CA TYR A 231 -14.14 10.51 24.16
C TYR A 231 -15.56 10.07 23.79
N ASN A 232 -16.52 10.17 24.71
CA ASN A 232 -17.93 9.87 24.47
C ASN A 232 -18.57 10.83 23.44
N SER A 233 -18.04 12.05 23.31
CA SER A 233 -18.50 13.01 22.31
C SER A 233 -18.00 12.67 20.90
N VAL A 234 -16.84 12.03 20.75
CA VAL A 234 -16.21 11.75 19.43
C VAL A 234 -16.51 10.34 18.89
N LEU A 235 -17.67 9.79 19.26
CA LEU A 235 -18.14 8.49 18.76
C LEU A 235 -18.82 8.59 17.38
N THR A 236 -19.18 9.80 16.95
CA THR A 236 -19.84 10.06 15.66
C THR A 236 -18.92 10.78 14.67
N GLN A 237 -19.24 10.72 13.37
CA GLN A 237 -18.39 11.34 12.34
C GLN A 237 -18.31 12.86 12.51
N LYS A 238 -19.46 13.49 12.79
CA LYS A 238 -19.55 14.95 12.93
C LYS A 238 -18.57 15.46 13.99
N GLN A 239 -18.57 14.82 15.16
CA GLN A 239 -17.71 15.22 16.28
C GLN A 239 -16.23 14.82 16.06
N ILE A 240 -15.95 13.74 15.32
CA ILE A 240 -14.58 13.41 14.89
C ILE A 240 -13.99 14.51 14.00
N GLU A 241 -14.77 15.10 13.09
CA GLU A 241 -14.29 16.21 12.25
C GLU A 241 -14.05 17.48 13.07
N VAL A 242 -14.89 17.79 14.06
CA VAL A 242 -14.65 18.89 15.00
C VAL A 242 -13.35 18.68 15.80
N TYR A 243 -13.12 17.47 16.33
CA TYR A 243 -11.87 17.16 17.02
C TYR A 243 -10.64 17.26 16.10
N ASN A 244 -10.76 16.80 14.85
CA ASN A 244 -9.69 16.91 13.86
C ASN A 244 -9.46 18.35 13.39
N LEU A 245 -10.48 19.21 13.40
CA LEU A 245 -10.37 20.65 13.16
C LEU A 245 -9.50 21.33 14.22
N ILE A 246 -9.70 21.01 15.51
CA ILE A 246 -8.83 21.50 16.61
C ILE A 246 -7.36 21.13 16.33
N ILE A 247 -7.11 19.91 15.86
CA ILE A 247 -5.75 19.42 15.59
C ILE A 247 -5.14 20.07 14.33
N GLY A 248 -5.91 20.20 13.25
CA GLY A 248 -5.40 20.45 11.89
C GLY A 248 -5.71 21.82 11.28
N GLY A 249 -6.62 22.59 11.89
CA GLY A 249 -7.07 23.88 11.38
C GLY A 249 -7.91 23.79 10.10
N ARG A 250 -8.25 24.94 9.52
CA ARG A 250 -9.06 25.05 8.28
C ARG A 250 -8.71 26.29 7.46
N VAL A 251 -9.07 26.28 6.19
CA VAL A 251 -9.16 27.48 5.35
C VAL A 251 -10.63 27.86 5.27
N ALA A 252 -11.00 29.07 5.71
CA ALA A 252 -12.40 29.49 5.75
C ALA A 252 -12.95 29.81 4.34
N LYS A 253 -12.21 30.57 3.53
CA LYS A 253 -12.54 30.86 2.12
C LYS A 253 -11.30 30.88 1.23
N GLU A 254 -11.53 30.92 -0.07
CA GLU A 254 -10.46 31.07 -1.07
C GLU A 254 -9.59 32.29 -0.78
N ASN A 255 -8.27 32.15 -0.90
CA ASN A 255 -7.27 33.20 -0.67
C ASN A 255 -7.20 33.79 0.76
N GLU A 256 -7.99 33.29 1.72
CA GLU A 256 -7.85 33.69 3.12
C GLU A 256 -6.72 32.93 3.83
N LYS A 257 -6.14 33.58 4.85
CA LYS A 257 -5.13 32.95 5.71
C LYS A 257 -5.73 31.74 6.40
N LYS A 258 -4.99 30.62 6.39
CA LYS A 258 -5.40 29.40 7.09
C LYS A 258 -5.47 29.65 8.61
N ILE A 259 -6.59 29.26 9.22
CA ILE A 259 -6.74 29.12 10.68
C ILE A 259 -5.89 27.92 11.12
N GLN A 260 -4.94 28.17 12.01
CA GLN A 260 -3.94 27.18 12.40
C GLN A 260 -4.47 26.22 13.46
N GLY A 261 -4.26 24.91 13.27
CA GLY A 261 -4.54 23.92 14.32
C GLY A 261 -3.39 23.76 15.31
N LEU A 262 -3.62 23.01 16.39
CA LEU A 262 -2.60 22.73 17.41
C LEU A 262 -1.31 22.11 16.82
N ASN A 263 -1.41 21.26 15.79
CA ASN A 263 -0.23 20.65 15.16
C ASN A 263 0.65 21.66 14.42
N GLU A 264 0.09 22.76 13.94
CA GLU A 264 0.85 23.82 13.29
C GLU A 264 1.60 24.66 14.33
N TYR A 265 0.95 24.99 15.45
CA TYR A 265 1.61 25.64 16.59
C TYR A 265 2.75 24.78 17.15
N ILE A 266 2.52 23.47 17.37
CA ILE A 266 3.57 22.52 17.79
C ILE A 266 4.72 22.50 16.76
N ASN A 267 4.40 22.51 15.46
CA ASN A 267 5.42 22.46 14.41
C ASN A 267 6.30 23.71 14.42
N LEU A 268 5.69 24.90 14.52
CA LEU A 268 6.40 26.18 14.59
C LEU A 268 7.29 26.26 15.84
N TYR A 269 6.76 25.86 17.00
CA TYR A 269 7.54 25.77 18.24
C TYR A 269 8.75 24.81 18.13
N ASN A 270 8.58 23.70 17.41
CA ASN A 270 9.62 22.67 17.27
C ASN A 270 10.71 22.99 16.23
N GLN A 271 10.48 23.92 15.31
CA GLN A 271 11.45 24.27 14.26
C GLN A 271 12.81 24.71 14.82
N PRO A 272 12.89 25.64 15.79
CA PRO A 272 14.17 26.09 16.35
C PRO A 272 14.76 25.16 17.43
N LYS A 273 14.11 24.05 17.80
CA LYS A 273 14.51 23.22 18.95
C LYS A 273 15.32 21.99 18.53
N ASP A 274 16.20 21.54 19.42
CA ASP A 274 16.85 20.23 19.32
C ASP A 274 15.84 19.09 19.42
N LYS A 275 16.12 17.97 18.75
CA LYS A 275 15.23 16.78 18.70
C LYS A 275 14.76 16.27 20.08
N LYS A 276 15.61 16.38 21.11
CA LYS A 276 15.29 15.98 22.49
C LYS A 276 14.25 16.87 23.17
N ASN A 277 14.11 18.12 22.73
CA ASN A 277 13.23 19.13 23.31
C ASN A 277 11.95 19.34 22.48
N LYS A 278 11.74 18.52 21.44
CA LYS A 278 10.57 18.64 20.55
C LYS A 278 9.34 17.98 21.16
N ILE A 279 8.19 18.63 21.03
CA ILE A 279 6.89 18.07 21.38
C ILE A 279 6.39 17.21 20.20
N PRO A 280 5.93 15.98 20.41
CA PRO A 280 5.33 15.18 19.34
C PRO A 280 4.05 15.83 18.78
N LYS A 281 3.70 15.54 17.54
CA LYS A 281 2.42 15.99 16.96
C LYS A 281 1.25 15.14 17.47
N LEU A 282 0.09 15.78 17.62
CA LEU A 282 -1.20 15.15 17.86
C LEU A 282 -1.64 14.34 16.63
N LYS A 283 -2.34 13.24 16.85
CA LYS A 283 -2.80 12.29 15.84
C LYS A 283 -4.28 12.53 15.54
N PRO A 284 -4.68 12.84 14.29
CA PRO A 284 -6.10 12.91 13.97
C PRO A 284 -6.75 11.53 14.16
N LEU A 285 -8.01 11.55 14.61
CA LEU A 285 -8.86 10.36 14.69
C LEU A 285 -9.23 9.89 13.29
N TYR A 286 -9.37 8.59 13.11
CA TYR A 286 -9.87 8.07 11.85
C TYR A 286 -11.36 8.38 11.72
N LYS A 287 -11.78 8.70 10.49
CA LYS A 287 -13.20 8.85 10.15
C LYS A 287 -14.00 7.62 10.57
N MET A 288 -15.30 7.78 10.78
CA MET A 288 -16.19 6.64 11.02
C MET A 288 -16.25 5.69 9.83
N ILE A 289 -16.66 4.44 10.07
CA ILE A 289 -16.95 3.53 8.96
C ILE A 289 -18.15 4.09 8.19
N LEU A 290 -18.10 4.01 6.86
CA LEU A 290 -19.11 4.48 5.91
C LEU A 290 -19.26 6.01 5.76
N SER A 291 -18.65 6.83 6.61
CA SER A 291 -18.79 8.28 6.49
C SER A 291 -17.98 8.89 5.34
N ASP A 292 -18.58 9.92 4.73
CA ASP A 292 -17.89 10.85 3.85
C ASP A 292 -17.24 11.97 4.68
N ARG A 293 -16.15 12.56 4.17
CA ARG A 293 -15.54 13.73 4.81
C ARG A 293 -16.32 14.95 4.38
N GLU A 294 -17.09 15.53 5.29
CA GLU A 294 -17.58 16.90 5.13
C GLU A 294 -16.42 17.83 5.50
N SER A 295 -15.73 18.35 4.48
CA SER A 295 -14.60 19.25 4.71
C SER A 295 -15.10 20.54 5.34
N VAL A 296 -14.70 20.80 6.58
CA VAL A 296 -14.84 22.12 7.23
C VAL A 296 -13.92 23.19 6.60
N SER A 297 -13.02 22.80 5.70
CA SER A 297 -12.18 23.71 4.93
C SER A 297 -12.79 23.98 3.56
N PHE A 298 -12.61 25.20 3.04
CA PHE A 298 -12.98 25.59 1.68
C PHE A 298 -12.47 24.58 0.64
N LEU A 299 -13.36 24.22 -0.29
CA LEU A 299 -13.07 23.40 -1.45
C LEU A 299 -13.41 24.21 -2.70
N ALA A 300 -12.44 24.38 -3.59
CA ALA A 300 -12.67 25.06 -4.86
C ALA A 300 -13.72 24.31 -5.70
N GLU A 301 -14.57 25.06 -6.38
CA GLU A 301 -15.51 24.54 -7.37
C GLU A 301 -14.77 23.80 -8.50
N LYS A 302 -15.42 22.77 -9.05
CA LYS A 302 -14.86 21.93 -10.11
C LYS A 302 -15.48 22.32 -11.45
N PHE A 303 -14.68 22.31 -12.50
CA PHE A 303 -15.20 22.33 -13.87
C PHE A 303 -15.87 21.00 -14.20
N GLU A 304 -17.03 21.06 -14.85
CA GLU A 304 -17.84 19.88 -15.19
C GLU A 304 -17.53 19.38 -16.62
N ASN A 305 -17.12 20.26 -17.53
CA ASN A 305 -16.87 19.92 -18.93
C ASN A 305 -15.68 20.69 -19.55
N SER A 306 -15.28 20.26 -20.76
CA SER A 306 -14.14 20.83 -21.48
C SER A 306 -14.36 22.29 -21.90
N GLN A 307 -15.60 22.67 -22.25
CA GLN A 307 -15.88 24.03 -22.72
C GLN A 307 -15.75 25.06 -21.59
N GLU A 308 -16.21 24.73 -20.38
CA GLU A 308 -16.04 25.58 -19.20
C GLU A 308 -14.58 25.91 -18.91
N VAL A 309 -13.69 24.92 -19.08
CA VAL A 309 -12.24 25.10 -18.88
C VAL A 309 -11.68 26.11 -19.88
N LEU A 310 -11.96 25.91 -21.17
CA LEU A 310 -11.43 26.75 -22.24
C LEU A 310 -11.98 28.18 -22.14
N LYS A 311 -13.28 28.31 -21.88
CA LYS A 311 -13.92 29.61 -21.68
C LYS A 311 -13.33 30.37 -20.49
N ALA A 312 -13.14 29.71 -19.34
CA ALA A 312 -12.55 30.34 -18.17
C ALA A 312 -11.10 30.81 -18.42
N ILE A 313 -10.31 30.04 -19.18
CA ILE A 313 -8.95 30.44 -19.58
C ILE A 313 -8.98 31.66 -20.51
N GLN A 314 -9.87 31.64 -21.50
CA GLN A 314 -10.01 32.72 -22.48
C GLN A 314 -10.48 34.01 -21.82
N GLU A 315 -11.52 33.93 -20.98
CA GLU A 315 -12.08 35.06 -20.23
C GLU A 315 -11.04 35.67 -19.32
N TYR A 316 -10.32 34.85 -18.54
CA TYR A 316 -9.25 35.33 -17.67
C TYR A 316 -8.15 36.05 -18.47
N TYR A 317 -7.62 35.43 -19.52
CA TYR A 317 -6.53 36.05 -20.28
C TYR A 317 -6.98 37.32 -21.01
N HIS A 318 -8.21 37.38 -21.50
CA HIS A 318 -8.70 38.58 -22.18
C HIS A 318 -9.02 39.70 -21.18
N ALA A 319 -9.84 39.42 -20.17
CA ALA A 319 -10.37 40.43 -19.26
C ALA A 319 -9.35 40.89 -18.21
N ASN A 320 -8.63 39.95 -17.59
CA ASN A 320 -7.71 40.26 -16.49
C ASN A 320 -6.29 40.57 -16.97
N ILE A 321 -5.88 40.10 -18.16
CA ILE A 321 -4.50 40.27 -18.64
C ILE A 321 -4.40 41.22 -19.83
N LYS A 322 -5.11 40.97 -20.93
CA LYS A 322 -4.91 41.72 -22.18
C LYS A 322 -5.66 43.06 -22.24
N SER A 323 -6.84 43.13 -21.63
CA SER A 323 -7.74 44.28 -21.72
C SER A 323 -8.29 44.68 -20.35
N TYR A 324 -7.40 44.70 -19.36
CA TYR A 324 -7.73 45.09 -18.00
C TYR A 324 -8.11 46.58 -17.94
N GLN A 325 -9.23 46.89 -17.28
CA GLN A 325 -9.71 48.26 -17.09
C GLN A 325 -9.44 48.71 -15.66
N SER A 326 -8.46 49.58 -15.48
CA SER A 326 -8.19 50.19 -14.17
C SER A 326 -9.28 51.20 -13.81
N SER A 327 -9.68 51.24 -12.54
CA SER A 327 -10.67 52.20 -12.04
C SER A 327 -10.23 53.67 -12.14
N GLU A 328 -8.95 53.93 -12.39
CA GLU A 328 -8.34 55.27 -12.34
C GLU A 328 -8.01 55.87 -13.73
N LYS A 329 -8.18 55.13 -14.84
CA LYS A 329 -7.83 55.60 -16.20
C LYS A 329 -8.86 55.17 -17.25
N ASP A 330 -9.13 56.06 -18.21
CA ASP A 330 -9.92 55.75 -19.41
C ASP A 330 -9.07 54.97 -20.42
N GLY A 331 -9.22 53.64 -20.48
CA GLY A 331 -8.58 52.78 -21.46
C GLY A 331 -8.28 51.36 -20.95
N ALA A 332 -8.25 50.38 -21.85
CA ALA A 332 -7.84 49.02 -21.53
C ALA A 332 -6.30 48.90 -21.58
N GLU A 333 -5.69 48.30 -20.57
CA GLU A 333 -4.25 48.08 -20.46
C GLU A 333 -3.89 46.58 -20.50
N ASN A 334 -2.70 46.26 -21.00
CA ASN A 334 -2.12 44.90 -20.93
C ASN A 334 -1.26 44.77 -19.67
N VAL A 335 -1.70 43.96 -18.72
CA VAL A 335 -1.06 43.75 -17.41
C VAL A 335 0.40 43.31 -17.55
N LEU A 336 0.73 42.44 -18.52
CA LEU A 336 2.10 41.92 -18.67
C LEU A 336 3.07 42.98 -19.18
N GLU A 337 2.64 43.78 -20.16
CA GLU A 337 3.44 44.87 -20.73
C GLU A 337 3.67 45.96 -19.67
N ARG A 338 2.64 46.30 -18.89
CA ARG A 338 2.78 47.29 -17.80
C ARG A 338 3.70 46.83 -16.69
N LEU A 339 3.63 45.55 -16.30
CA LEU A 339 4.59 44.99 -15.35
C LEU A 339 6.02 45.03 -15.88
N GLN A 340 6.23 44.67 -17.15
CA GLN A 340 7.55 44.75 -17.79
C GLN A 340 8.10 46.19 -17.77
N GLU A 341 7.28 47.19 -18.13
CA GLU A 341 7.64 48.62 -18.07
C GLU A 341 7.99 49.07 -16.65
N LEU A 342 7.21 48.67 -15.65
CA LEU A 342 7.44 49.04 -14.25
C LEU A 342 8.76 48.44 -13.72
N LEU A 343 9.03 47.18 -14.03
CA LEU A 343 10.26 46.51 -13.62
C LEU A 343 11.50 47.05 -14.34
N ALA A 344 11.37 47.41 -15.63
CA ALA A 344 12.46 48.04 -16.38
C ALA A 344 12.88 49.39 -15.79
N ASN A 345 11.93 50.13 -15.22
CA ASN A 345 12.15 51.43 -14.57
C ASN A 345 12.32 51.35 -13.05
N LEU A 346 12.46 50.15 -12.46
CA LEU A 346 12.48 49.96 -11.01
C LEU A 346 13.57 50.80 -10.31
N SER A 347 14.77 50.88 -10.91
CA SER A 347 15.91 51.64 -10.39
C SER A 347 15.70 53.15 -10.30
N SER A 348 14.68 53.69 -10.98
CA SER A 348 14.35 55.12 -10.92
C SER A 348 13.47 55.52 -9.73
N ASN A 349 12.98 54.54 -8.95
CA ASN A 349 12.12 54.76 -7.77
C ASN A 349 12.95 54.89 -6.49
N ASN A 350 12.30 55.19 -5.35
CA ASN A 350 12.99 55.22 -4.06
C ASN A 350 13.26 53.80 -3.53
N LEU A 351 14.42 53.23 -3.89
CA LEU A 351 14.83 51.87 -3.52
C LEU A 351 14.98 51.64 -2.00
N SER A 352 15.10 52.71 -1.20
CA SER A 352 15.13 52.61 0.27
C SER A 352 13.75 52.29 0.86
N GLN A 353 12.68 52.53 0.07
CA GLN A 353 11.29 52.30 0.43
C GLN A 353 10.64 51.20 -0.44
N ILE A 354 11.43 50.43 -1.20
CA ILE A 354 10.99 49.23 -1.93
C ILE A 354 11.68 48.02 -1.31
N TYR A 355 10.93 46.95 -1.10
CA TYR A 355 11.34 45.84 -0.24
C TYR A 355 11.28 44.50 -0.96
N ILE A 356 12.21 43.62 -0.58
CA ILE A 356 12.26 42.22 -0.99
C ILE A 356 11.88 41.35 0.19
N ARG A 357 10.94 40.44 -0.03
CA ARG A 357 10.56 39.44 0.97
C ARG A 357 11.75 38.54 1.36
N ASN A 358 12.06 38.49 2.65
CA ASN A 358 13.06 37.58 3.20
C ASN A 358 12.54 36.13 3.20
N GLY A 359 13.41 35.17 2.88
CA GLY A 359 13.06 33.75 2.76
C GLY A 359 13.76 33.08 1.58
N LYS A 360 13.00 32.29 0.80
CA LYS A 360 13.49 31.61 -0.42
C LYS A 360 13.86 32.61 -1.52
N THR A 361 13.13 33.71 -1.64
CA THR A 361 13.33 34.75 -2.65
C THR A 361 14.74 35.32 -2.64
N ILE A 362 15.24 35.78 -1.49
CA ILE A 362 16.61 36.30 -1.37
C ILE A 362 17.64 35.24 -1.79
N THR A 363 17.42 33.99 -1.38
CA THR A 363 18.27 32.86 -1.74
C THR A 363 18.27 32.59 -3.26
N ASP A 364 17.12 32.72 -3.92
CA ASP A 364 16.99 32.54 -5.37
C ASP A 364 17.66 33.68 -6.16
N ILE A 365 17.47 34.93 -5.73
CA ILE A 365 18.13 36.11 -6.33
C ILE A 365 19.65 36.01 -6.15
N SER A 366 20.11 35.63 -4.96
CA SER A 366 21.53 35.41 -4.66
C SER A 366 22.14 34.35 -5.58
N GLN A 367 21.45 33.22 -5.74
CA GLN A 367 21.89 32.15 -6.63
C GLN A 367 21.93 32.58 -8.10
N ALA A 368 20.95 33.36 -8.56
CA ALA A 368 20.87 33.82 -9.93
C ALA A 368 21.95 34.85 -10.28
N LEU A 369 22.24 35.78 -9.38
CA LEU A 369 23.25 36.82 -9.60
C LEU A 369 24.69 36.31 -9.39
N PHE A 370 24.92 35.44 -8.40
CA PHE A 370 26.27 35.14 -7.92
C PHE A 370 26.65 33.66 -7.98
N GLY A 371 25.72 32.76 -8.31
CA GLY A 371 25.96 31.31 -8.22
C GLY A 371 26.03 30.77 -6.78
N ASP A 372 25.80 31.61 -5.77
CA ASP A 372 25.83 31.28 -4.35
C ASP A 372 24.52 31.72 -3.66
N PHE A 373 23.79 30.76 -3.11
CA PHE A 373 22.48 30.95 -2.49
C PHE A 373 22.52 31.69 -1.13
N SER A 374 23.69 31.74 -0.48
CA SER A 374 23.91 32.34 0.84
C SER A 374 24.44 33.77 0.79
N LEU A 375 25.09 34.16 -0.31
CA LEU A 375 25.89 35.39 -0.39
C LEU A 375 25.17 36.65 0.11
N ILE A 376 23.93 36.90 -0.33
CA ILE A 376 23.17 38.08 0.13
C ILE A 376 22.95 38.06 1.64
N LYS A 377 22.66 36.89 2.23
CA LYS A 377 22.45 36.77 3.68
C LYS A 377 23.75 36.96 4.46
N ASP A 378 24.86 36.47 3.92
CA ASP A 378 26.18 36.66 4.53
C ASP A 378 26.62 38.13 4.45
N ALA A 379 26.34 38.81 3.34
CA ALA A 379 26.58 40.23 3.18
C ALA A 379 25.74 41.08 4.15
N LEU A 380 24.43 40.80 4.27
CA LEU A 380 23.53 41.44 5.25
C LEU A 380 24.05 41.23 6.68
N LYS A 381 24.44 39.99 7.00
CA LYS A 381 25.03 39.66 8.31
C LYS A 381 26.30 40.45 8.56
N TYR A 382 27.22 40.48 7.60
CA TYR A 382 28.50 41.18 7.70
C TYR A 382 28.31 42.68 7.91
N SER A 383 27.53 43.32 7.04
CA SER A 383 27.23 44.75 7.10
C SER A 383 26.61 45.15 8.44
N PHE A 384 25.61 44.39 8.91
CA PHE A 384 24.97 44.65 10.19
C PHE A 384 25.92 44.40 11.37
N THR A 385 26.74 43.34 11.33
CA THR A 385 27.72 43.05 12.39
C THR A 385 28.74 44.18 12.56
N ASN A 386 29.16 44.81 11.46
CA ASN A 386 30.10 45.93 11.48
C ASN A 386 29.54 47.23 12.06
N THR A 387 28.21 47.33 12.22
CA THR A 387 27.58 48.46 12.93
C THR A 387 27.63 48.30 14.45
N LEU A 388 28.03 47.13 14.95
CA LEU A 388 28.08 46.82 16.37
C LEU A 388 29.50 47.03 16.93
N GLU A 389 29.61 47.59 18.13
CA GLU A 389 30.90 47.68 18.83
C GLU A 389 31.36 46.28 19.30
N ILE A 390 32.40 45.74 18.69
CA ILE A 390 32.94 44.41 19.03
C ILE A 390 34.01 44.56 20.13
N GLY A 391 33.82 43.87 21.25
CA GLY A 391 34.79 43.86 22.35
C GLY A 391 36.01 42.96 22.05
N ARG A 392 37.06 43.06 22.89
CA ARG A 392 38.32 42.27 22.72
C ARG A 392 38.13 40.74 22.67
N ASN A 393 37.00 40.22 23.14
CA ASN A 393 36.69 38.78 23.18
C ASN A 393 35.72 38.34 22.05
N GLY A 394 35.46 39.18 21.05
CA GLY A 394 34.50 38.91 19.97
C GLY A 394 33.07 39.31 20.32
N LEU A 395 32.09 38.75 19.60
CA LEU A 395 30.66 39.03 19.76
C LEU A 395 30.13 38.51 21.11
N SER A 396 29.37 39.35 21.82
CA SER A 396 28.61 38.89 22.98
C SER A 396 27.36 38.10 22.57
N LYS A 397 26.89 37.20 23.42
CA LYS A 397 25.64 36.44 23.19
C LYS A 397 24.44 37.33 22.87
N LYS A 398 24.35 38.51 23.50
CA LYS A 398 23.30 39.50 23.23
C LYS A 398 23.42 40.09 21.82
N GLN A 399 24.64 40.33 21.34
CA GLN A 399 24.87 40.79 19.97
C GLN A 399 24.57 39.70 18.94
N GLU A 400 24.90 38.44 19.22
CA GLU A 400 24.51 37.30 18.37
C GLU A 400 22.98 37.18 18.26
N GLU A 401 22.25 37.33 19.36
CA GLU A 401 20.77 37.34 19.37
C GLU A 401 20.18 38.51 18.56
N VAL A 402 20.81 39.69 18.59
CA VAL A 402 20.40 40.86 17.80
C VAL A 402 20.66 40.65 16.31
N ILE A 403 21.81 40.09 15.93
CA ILE A 403 22.13 39.72 14.55
C ILE A 403 21.11 38.69 14.03
N GLU A 404 20.80 37.66 14.82
CA GLU A 404 19.78 36.68 14.43
C GLU A 404 18.40 37.32 14.25
N LYS A 405 18.01 38.24 15.14
CA LYS A 405 16.72 38.94 15.04
C LYS A 405 16.66 39.81 13.78
N TYR A 406 17.75 40.51 13.45
CA TYR A 406 17.88 41.28 12.22
C TYR A 406 17.71 40.39 10.97
N LEU A 407 18.46 39.30 10.88
CA LEU A 407 18.40 38.37 9.75
C LEU A 407 17.05 37.64 9.58
N LYS A 408 16.21 37.65 10.64
CA LYS A 408 14.87 37.06 10.67
C LYS A 408 13.74 38.05 10.35
N GLN A 409 14.05 39.32 10.03
CA GLN A 409 13.04 40.27 9.57
C GLN A 409 12.34 39.76 8.30
N ASP A 410 11.06 40.09 8.12
CA ASP A 410 10.26 39.57 7.01
C ASP A 410 10.64 40.17 5.66
N TYR A 411 11.25 41.36 5.65
CA TYR A 411 11.58 42.13 4.45
C TYR A 411 12.89 42.91 4.67
N PHE A 412 13.63 43.13 3.58
CA PHE A 412 14.77 44.06 3.52
C PHE A 412 14.56 45.03 2.37
N SER A 413 14.94 46.30 2.54
CA SER A 413 14.86 47.25 1.42
C SER A 413 15.91 46.90 0.35
N ILE A 414 15.65 47.28 -0.91
CA ILE A 414 16.61 47.06 -1.99
C ILE A 414 17.93 47.77 -1.67
N THR A 415 17.87 49.02 -1.23
CA THR A 415 19.06 49.79 -0.83
C THR A 415 19.87 49.09 0.27
N GLU A 416 19.20 48.52 1.28
CA GLU A 416 19.88 47.83 2.38
C GLU A 416 20.66 46.60 1.91
N ILE A 417 20.08 45.82 0.99
CA ILE A 417 20.75 44.66 0.40
C ILE A 417 21.96 45.11 -0.43
N GLU A 418 21.79 46.13 -1.27
CA GLU A 418 22.86 46.65 -2.15
C GLU A 418 24.03 47.24 -1.33
N VAL A 419 23.73 48.01 -0.28
CA VAL A 419 24.74 48.53 0.66
C VAL A 419 25.45 47.37 1.37
N ALA A 420 24.73 46.33 1.76
CA ALA A 420 25.35 45.18 2.41
C ALA A 420 26.32 44.43 1.49
N LEU A 421 25.95 44.22 0.22
CA LEU A 421 26.82 43.63 -0.80
C LEU A 421 28.06 44.51 -1.03
N TRP A 422 27.86 45.82 -1.15
CA TRP A 422 28.96 46.78 -1.28
C TRP A 422 29.95 46.69 -0.12
N ASN A 423 29.44 46.66 1.12
CA ASN A 423 30.29 46.55 2.31
C ASN A 423 31.04 45.22 2.37
N TYR A 424 30.45 44.14 1.87
CA TYR A 424 31.04 42.79 1.88
C TYR A 424 32.03 42.53 0.74
N ARG A 425 32.18 43.47 -0.21
CA ARG A 425 32.93 43.27 -1.46
C ARG A 425 34.41 42.91 -1.30
N THR A 426 35.06 43.41 -0.26
CA THR A 426 36.48 43.13 0.00
C THR A 426 36.71 41.76 0.64
N GLU A 427 35.67 41.20 1.27
CA GLU A 427 35.72 39.95 2.01
C GLU A 427 35.28 38.74 1.17
N ASN A 428 34.75 38.97 -0.03
CA ASN A 428 34.27 37.89 -0.91
C ASN A 428 34.73 38.10 -2.36
N ASP A 429 35.42 37.10 -2.91
CA ASP A 429 35.99 37.15 -4.26
C ASP A 429 34.95 37.40 -5.36
N LEU A 430 33.70 36.94 -5.19
CA LEU A 430 32.62 37.11 -6.17
C LEU A 430 32.12 38.56 -6.30
N LEU A 431 32.45 39.41 -5.33
CA LEU A 431 32.00 40.80 -5.25
C LEU A 431 33.15 41.80 -5.52
N LYS A 432 34.37 41.35 -5.80
CA LYS A 432 35.54 42.25 -5.97
C LYS A 432 35.39 43.24 -7.11
N ASP A 433 34.69 42.86 -8.17
CA ASP A 433 34.46 43.66 -9.37
C ASP A 433 33.16 44.50 -9.28
N LEU A 434 32.56 44.62 -8.08
CA LEU A 434 31.37 45.43 -7.88
C LEU A 434 31.69 46.93 -8.06
N GLU A 435 30.93 47.62 -8.89
CA GLU A 435 31.04 49.08 -9.07
C GLU A 435 30.14 49.84 -8.10
N GLU A 436 30.57 51.04 -7.68
CA GLU A 436 29.78 51.92 -6.80
C GLU A 436 28.54 52.40 -7.57
N GLU A 437 27.38 52.48 -6.91
CA GLU A 437 26.09 52.86 -7.51
C GLU A 437 25.46 51.85 -8.50
N GLN A 438 26.00 50.62 -8.59
CA GLN A 438 25.35 49.57 -9.37
C GLN A 438 24.10 49.02 -8.65
N HIS A 439 22.91 49.38 -9.14
CA HIS A 439 21.62 48.88 -8.61
C HIS A 439 21.34 47.42 -8.99
N LEU A 440 22.21 46.49 -8.59
CA LEU A 440 22.17 45.07 -8.98
C LEU A 440 20.84 44.39 -8.69
N ILE A 441 20.24 44.70 -7.53
CA ILE A 441 19.00 44.05 -7.10
C ILE A 441 17.81 44.65 -7.84
N ALA A 442 17.79 45.97 -8.08
CA ALA A 442 16.76 46.56 -8.93
C ALA A 442 16.90 46.08 -10.39
N ASN A 443 18.12 46.07 -10.92
CA ASN A 443 18.45 45.65 -12.29
C ASN A 443 18.20 44.15 -12.53
N TYR A 444 18.21 43.32 -11.48
CA TYR A 444 17.80 41.92 -11.55
C TYR A 444 16.38 41.79 -12.12
N PHE A 445 15.44 42.61 -11.66
CA PHE A 445 14.04 42.52 -12.09
C PHE A 445 13.81 42.94 -13.55
N ASN A 446 14.77 43.65 -14.15
CA ASN A 446 14.78 43.94 -15.58
C ASN A 446 15.54 42.84 -16.35
N SER A 447 16.78 42.58 -15.97
CA SER A 447 17.72 41.71 -16.72
C SER A 447 17.35 40.22 -16.65
N TYR A 448 16.69 39.80 -15.57
CA TYR A 448 16.25 38.42 -15.34
C TYR A 448 14.74 38.24 -15.55
N PHE A 449 14.04 39.22 -16.13
CA PHE A 449 12.65 39.06 -16.61
C PHE A 449 12.60 38.19 -17.88
N LYS A 450 13.25 37.04 -17.84
CA LYS A 450 13.44 36.11 -18.95
C LYS A 450 13.43 34.67 -18.48
N THR A 451 13.24 33.76 -19.41
CA THR A 451 13.29 32.31 -19.20
C THR A 451 14.08 31.64 -20.32
N THR A 452 14.63 30.46 -20.04
CA THR A 452 15.35 29.65 -21.05
C THR A 452 14.48 28.49 -21.52
N VAL A 453 14.26 28.40 -22.82
CA VAL A 453 13.54 27.29 -23.46
C VAL A 453 14.41 26.75 -24.59
N ASN A 454 14.80 25.46 -24.54
CA ASN A 454 15.69 24.82 -25.53
C ASN A 454 16.98 25.62 -25.77
N ASP A 455 17.67 26.00 -24.68
CA ASP A 455 18.93 26.75 -24.69
C ASP A 455 18.84 28.16 -25.34
N LYS A 456 17.63 28.69 -25.51
CA LYS A 456 17.38 30.07 -25.98
C LYS A 456 16.67 30.88 -24.91
N GLU A 457 17.12 32.12 -24.74
CA GLU A 457 16.49 33.07 -23.82
C GLU A 457 15.30 33.77 -24.47
N TYR A 458 14.21 33.87 -23.72
CA TYR A 458 13.00 34.59 -24.09
C TYR A 458 12.60 35.51 -22.95
N ASP A 459 12.24 36.74 -23.26
CA ASP A 459 11.48 37.60 -22.34
C ASP A 459 10.20 36.88 -21.87
N LEU A 460 9.79 37.09 -20.61
CA LEU A 460 8.63 36.37 -20.06
C LEU A 460 7.31 36.72 -20.78
N VAL A 461 7.10 37.97 -21.22
CA VAL A 461 5.91 38.36 -22.01
C VAL A 461 5.93 37.68 -23.37
N ALA A 462 7.09 37.66 -24.03
CA ALA A 462 7.26 36.97 -25.30
C ALA A 462 6.99 35.45 -25.16
N ASN A 463 7.44 34.83 -24.07
CA ASN A 463 7.16 33.43 -23.78
C ASN A 463 5.66 33.18 -23.59
N VAL A 464 4.96 34.01 -22.80
CA VAL A 464 3.49 33.91 -22.64
C VAL A 464 2.78 34.03 -23.98
N THR A 465 3.16 35.01 -24.80
CA THR A 465 2.57 35.24 -26.13
C THR A 465 2.78 34.04 -27.06
N ALA A 466 3.98 33.47 -27.06
CA ALA A 466 4.29 32.27 -27.83
C ALA A 466 3.44 31.07 -27.39
N LYS A 467 3.30 30.83 -26.07
CA LYS A 467 2.46 29.73 -25.56
C LYS A 467 0.98 29.95 -25.81
N TYR A 468 0.49 31.18 -25.69
CA TYR A 468 -0.89 31.53 -26.04
C TYR A 468 -1.19 31.23 -27.51
N SER A 469 -0.26 31.54 -28.43
CA SER A 469 -0.45 31.27 -29.86
C SER A 469 -0.67 29.78 -30.18
N CYS A 470 -0.13 28.88 -29.35
CA CYS A 470 -0.31 27.43 -29.49
C CYS A 470 -1.74 26.97 -29.12
N ILE A 471 -2.40 27.67 -28.20
CA ILE A 471 -3.75 27.33 -27.73
C ILE A 471 -4.84 28.26 -28.25
N LYS A 472 -4.50 29.34 -28.95
CA LYS A 472 -5.45 30.35 -29.43
C LYS A 472 -6.62 29.73 -30.20
N GLY A 473 -6.33 28.84 -31.15
CA GLY A 473 -7.37 28.16 -31.94
C GLY A 473 -8.25 27.23 -31.11
N LEU A 474 -7.74 26.69 -29.99
CA LEU A 474 -8.49 25.87 -29.05
C LEU A 474 -9.45 26.73 -28.20
N LEU A 475 -9.05 27.96 -27.85
CA LEU A 475 -9.85 28.87 -27.04
C LEU A 475 -10.94 29.61 -27.82
N GLU A 476 -10.72 29.85 -29.12
CA GLU A 476 -11.63 30.65 -29.96
C GLU A 476 -12.73 29.83 -30.67
N GLN A 477 -12.77 28.50 -30.47
CA GLN A 477 -13.72 27.60 -31.12
C GLN A 477 -14.47 26.77 -30.08
N ASP A 478 -15.70 26.35 -30.42
CA ASP A 478 -16.43 25.37 -29.62
C ASP A 478 -15.71 24.03 -29.64
N TYR A 479 -15.48 23.46 -28.46
CA TYR A 479 -14.80 22.18 -28.34
C TYR A 479 -15.76 21.03 -28.66
N PRO A 480 -15.36 20.04 -29.49
CA PRO A 480 -16.27 18.95 -29.89
C PRO A 480 -16.79 18.14 -28.70
N GLU A 481 -18.11 17.94 -28.63
CA GLU A 481 -18.76 17.20 -27.52
C GLU A 481 -18.27 15.74 -27.39
N ASP A 482 -17.81 15.13 -28.47
CA ASP A 482 -17.33 13.74 -28.51
C ASP A 482 -15.85 13.60 -28.10
N LYS A 483 -15.14 14.73 -28.00
CA LYS A 483 -13.78 14.82 -27.46
C LYS A 483 -13.82 15.25 -26.00
N LYS A 484 -12.83 14.78 -25.24
CA LYS A 484 -12.66 15.16 -23.85
C LYS A 484 -11.26 15.72 -23.67
N LEU A 485 -11.17 17.00 -23.33
CA LEU A 485 -9.90 17.71 -23.20
C LEU A 485 -8.92 16.99 -22.28
N ASN A 486 -9.39 16.43 -21.15
CA ASN A 486 -8.55 15.65 -20.22
C ASN A 486 -8.07 14.28 -20.74
N GLN A 487 -8.40 13.92 -21.99
CA GLN A 487 -7.90 12.72 -22.68
C GLN A 487 -6.98 13.05 -23.87
N GLU A 488 -6.83 14.34 -24.21
CA GLU A 488 -6.02 14.79 -25.33
C GLU A 488 -4.72 15.39 -24.80
N THR A 489 -3.70 14.53 -24.66
CA THR A 489 -2.44 14.85 -23.96
C THR A 489 -1.77 16.12 -24.49
N LYS A 490 -1.69 16.27 -25.82
CA LYS A 490 -1.05 17.44 -26.43
C LYS A 490 -1.77 18.75 -26.08
N GLU A 491 -3.10 18.75 -26.10
CA GLU A 491 -3.91 19.94 -25.80
C GLU A 491 -3.75 20.35 -24.33
N ILE A 492 -3.71 19.39 -23.40
CA ILE A 492 -3.42 19.64 -21.98
C ILE A 492 -2.01 20.15 -21.76
N ASP A 493 -1.01 19.57 -22.44
CA ASP A 493 0.38 20.01 -22.36
C ASP A 493 0.53 21.47 -22.82
N ASP A 494 -0.13 21.85 -23.92
CA ASP A 494 -0.11 23.21 -24.46
C ASP A 494 -0.82 24.21 -23.52
N ILE A 495 -1.98 23.83 -22.95
CA ILE A 495 -2.69 24.64 -21.93
C ILE A 495 -1.82 24.83 -20.69
N LYS A 496 -1.23 23.75 -20.19
CA LYS A 496 -0.36 23.80 -19.01
C LYS A 496 0.84 24.69 -19.25
N ALA A 497 1.49 24.58 -20.42
CA ALA A 497 2.64 25.40 -20.77
C ALA A 497 2.29 26.90 -20.79
N PHE A 498 1.10 27.26 -21.26
CA PHE A 498 0.61 28.64 -21.21
C PHE A 498 0.35 29.11 -19.77
N LEU A 499 -0.36 28.32 -18.96
CA LEU A 499 -0.65 28.67 -17.58
C LEU A 499 0.63 28.73 -16.71
N ASP A 500 1.60 27.84 -16.95
CA ASP A 500 2.92 27.86 -16.32
C ASP A 500 3.69 29.12 -16.70
N ALA A 501 3.63 29.56 -17.96
CA ALA A 501 4.27 30.81 -18.40
C ALA A 501 3.69 32.03 -17.67
N LEU A 502 2.38 32.09 -17.45
CA LEU A 502 1.75 33.14 -16.64
C LEU A 502 2.12 33.03 -15.15
N MET A 503 2.16 31.81 -14.60
CA MET A 503 2.58 31.58 -13.21
C MET A 503 4.04 31.98 -12.97
N LEU A 504 4.92 31.84 -13.98
CA LEU A 504 6.30 32.32 -13.91
C LEU A 504 6.35 33.84 -13.74
N VAL A 505 5.54 34.61 -14.48
CA VAL A 505 5.45 36.07 -14.30
C VAL A 505 4.97 36.42 -12.89
N LEU A 506 3.88 35.78 -12.43
CA LEU A 506 3.36 35.99 -11.08
C LEU A 506 4.42 35.74 -10.01
N HIS A 507 5.14 34.62 -10.10
CA HIS A 507 6.17 34.26 -9.13
C HIS A 507 7.40 35.17 -9.19
N PHE A 508 7.72 35.72 -10.36
CA PHE A 508 8.84 36.65 -10.54
C PHE A 508 8.55 38.02 -9.91
N VAL A 509 7.31 38.51 -10.01
CA VAL A 509 6.89 39.82 -9.45
C VAL A 509 6.62 39.74 -7.94
N LYS A 510 6.04 38.63 -7.46
CA LYS A 510 5.68 38.39 -6.05
C LYS A 510 6.72 38.80 -4.99
N PRO A 511 8.04 38.59 -5.18
CA PRO A 511 9.11 39.12 -4.34
C PRO A 511 8.99 40.58 -3.88
N LEU A 512 8.48 41.44 -4.76
CA LEU A 512 8.38 42.89 -4.57
C LEU A 512 7.11 43.31 -3.83
N MET A 513 6.21 42.38 -3.54
CA MET A 513 4.87 42.71 -3.04
C MET A 513 4.82 42.69 -1.51
N LEU A 514 4.21 43.73 -0.93
CA LEU A 514 3.97 43.85 0.50
C LEU A 514 2.54 43.40 0.88
N PRO A 515 2.33 42.93 2.11
CA PRO A 515 1.00 42.74 2.67
C PRO A 515 0.21 44.07 2.68
N HIS A 516 -1.12 44.00 2.51
CA HIS A 516 -1.98 45.18 2.53
C HIS A 516 -1.89 45.97 3.85
N ASP A 517 -1.63 45.29 4.96
CA ASP A 517 -1.49 45.81 6.32
C ASP A 517 -0.04 46.15 6.71
N SER A 518 0.89 46.19 5.76
CA SER A 518 2.29 46.53 6.04
C SER A 518 2.44 47.94 6.62
N THR A 519 3.15 48.03 7.74
CA THR A 519 3.51 49.29 8.43
C THR A 519 4.87 49.85 8.02
N LEU A 520 5.54 49.23 7.03
CA LEU A 520 6.82 49.71 6.51
C LEU A 520 6.64 51.04 5.79
N GLU A 521 7.59 51.96 5.97
CA GLU A 521 7.67 53.18 5.17
C GLU A 521 7.98 52.80 3.73
N LYS A 522 7.05 53.07 2.80
CA LYS A 522 7.04 52.50 1.45
C LYS A 522 6.85 53.56 0.37
N ASP A 523 7.38 53.29 -0.82
CA ASP A 523 7.20 54.16 -1.98
C ASP A 523 5.75 54.04 -2.46
N GLN A 524 4.92 55.00 -2.03
CA GLN A 524 3.49 54.94 -2.29
C GLN A 524 3.18 55.00 -3.79
N SER A 525 4.00 55.69 -4.59
CA SER A 525 3.78 55.77 -6.05
C SER A 525 4.01 54.42 -6.71
N PHE A 526 5.09 53.73 -6.35
CA PHE A 526 5.39 52.41 -6.89
C PHE A 526 4.32 51.39 -6.48
N TYR A 527 4.03 51.29 -5.18
CA TYR A 527 3.11 50.26 -4.68
C TYR A 527 1.66 50.47 -5.12
N ASN A 528 1.17 51.71 -5.18
CA ASN A 528 -0.17 51.99 -5.71
C ASN A 528 -0.29 51.62 -7.20
N THR A 529 0.80 51.72 -7.96
CA THR A 529 0.80 51.43 -9.39
C THR A 529 0.91 49.92 -9.66
N ILE A 530 1.79 49.19 -8.95
CA ILE A 530 2.02 47.76 -9.21
C ILE A 530 0.96 46.84 -8.61
N ALA A 531 0.34 47.23 -7.48
CA ALA A 531 -0.59 46.36 -6.76
C ALA A 531 -1.81 45.90 -7.58
N PRO A 532 -2.54 46.78 -8.30
CA PRO A 532 -3.69 46.36 -9.10
C PRO A 532 -3.30 45.31 -10.17
N TYR A 533 -2.17 45.50 -10.86
CA TYR A 533 -1.68 44.56 -11.86
C TYR A 533 -1.29 43.19 -11.24
N TYR A 534 -0.71 43.20 -10.04
CA TYR A 534 -0.39 41.96 -9.33
C TYR A 534 -1.64 41.25 -8.80
N GLU A 535 -2.66 41.98 -8.35
CA GLU A 535 -3.95 41.42 -7.93
C GLU A 535 -4.64 40.68 -9.09
N GLU A 536 -4.63 41.24 -10.30
CA GLU A 536 -5.16 40.58 -11.49
C GLU A 536 -4.41 39.28 -11.85
N LEU A 537 -3.09 39.26 -11.65
CA LEU A 537 -2.31 38.03 -11.77
C LEU A 537 -2.70 36.99 -10.70
N GLN A 538 -3.03 37.38 -9.47
CA GLN A 538 -3.35 36.42 -8.40
C GLN A 538 -4.57 35.55 -8.69
N TYR A 539 -5.56 36.05 -9.44
CA TYR A 539 -6.73 35.24 -9.86
C TYR A 539 -6.33 33.99 -10.65
N LEU A 540 -5.14 33.99 -11.29
CA LEU A 540 -4.57 32.82 -11.95
C LEU A 540 -4.43 31.62 -11.01
N ILE A 541 -4.14 31.82 -9.72
CA ILE A 541 -3.92 30.72 -8.78
C ILE A 541 -5.18 29.86 -8.67
N SER A 542 -6.36 30.49 -8.61
CA SER A 542 -7.64 29.77 -8.58
C SER A 542 -7.86 29.02 -9.90
N LEU A 543 -7.74 29.72 -11.03
CA LEU A 543 -7.91 29.15 -12.36
C LEU A 543 -6.97 27.96 -12.58
N TYR A 544 -5.67 28.12 -12.30
CA TYR A 544 -4.65 27.10 -12.43
C TYR A 544 -5.01 25.83 -11.63
N ASN A 545 -5.45 26.00 -10.38
CA ASN A 545 -5.88 24.88 -9.55
C ASN A 545 -7.14 24.19 -10.11
N LYS A 546 -8.15 24.94 -10.56
CA LYS A 546 -9.38 24.39 -11.16
C LYS A 546 -9.07 23.62 -12.45
N VAL A 547 -8.24 24.19 -13.33
CA VAL A 547 -7.79 23.56 -14.59
C VAL A 547 -7.00 22.28 -14.28
N ARG A 548 -6.01 22.32 -13.39
CA ARG A 548 -5.24 21.13 -12.97
C ARG A 548 -6.16 20.04 -12.43
N ASN A 549 -7.12 20.41 -11.58
CA ASN A 549 -8.04 19.46 -10.96
C ASN A 549 -8.96 18.79 -11.99
N PHE A 550 -9.30 19.46 -13.09
CA PHE A 550 -10.02 18.88 -14.24
C PHE A 550 -9.11 18.03 -15.13
N ALA A 551 -7.95 18.54 -15.51
CA ALA A 551 -6.99 17.90 -16.40
C ALA A 551 -6.50 16.54 -15.85
N SER A 552 -6.25 16.49 -14.53
CA SER A 552 -5.75 15.29 -13.85
C SER A 552 -6.81 14.24 -13.50
N GLN A 553 -8.08 14.47 -13.87
CA GLN A 553 -9.13 13.48 -13.65
C GLN A 553 -8.86 12.22 -14.47
N LYS A 554 -9.12 11.04 -13.88
CA LYS A 554 -8.99 9.79 -14.62
C LYS A 554 -10.00 9.78 -15.77
N ALA A 555 -9.51 9.48 -16.97
CA ALA A 555 -10.35 9.17 -18.11
C ALA A 555 -11.42 8.14 -17.72
N TYR A 556 -12.67 8.42 -18.09
CA TYR A 556 -13.79 7.51 -17.82
C TYR A 556 -13.51 6.13 -18.43
N SER A 557 -13.47 5.09 -17.60
CA SER A 557 -13.32 3.70 -18.01
C SER A 557 -14.69 3.12 -18.33
N VAL A 558 -14.84 2.51 -19.50
CA VAL A 558 -16.04 1.73 -19.84
C VAL A 558 -16.01 0.44 -19.01
N GLU A 559 -16.65 0.50 -17.84
CA GLU A 559 -16.75 -0.64 -16.94
C GLU A 559 -17.75 -1.68 -17.46
N LYS A 560 -17.54 -2.93 -17.04
CA LYS A 560 -18.51 -3.99 -17.28
C LYS A 560 -19.67 -3.90 -16.29
N TYR A 561 -20.84 -4.38 -16.70
CA TYR A 561 -22.02 -4.48 -15.84
C TYR A 561 -22.54 -5.92 -15.78
N LYS A 562 -23.16 -6.27 -14.65
CA LYS A 562 -23.72 -7.61 -14.41
C LYS A 562 -24.98 -7.80 -15.26
N LEU A 563 -25.12 -8.99 -15.86
CA LEU A 563 -26.32 -9.41 -16.56
C LEU A 563 -27.18 -10.30 -15.65
N ASN A 564 -28.49 -10.10 -15.70
CA ASN A 564 -29.47 -10.83 -14.88
C ASN A 564 -30.52 -11.54 -15.73
N PHE A 565 -30.68 -11.18 -17.01
CA PHE A 565 -31.68 -11.79 -17.89
C PHE A 565 -33.07 -11.79 -17.23
N GLU A 566 -33.44 -10.67 -16.61
CA GLU A 566 -34.69 -10.46 -15.86
C GLU A 566 -34.91 -11.38 -14.64
N ASN A 567 -33.89 -12.13 -14.20
CA ASN A 567 -33.94 -13.03 -13.06
C ASN A 567 -32.96 -12.61 -11.94
N SER A 568 -33.49 -12.27 -10.77
CA SER A 568 -32.70 -11.85 -9.61
C SER A 568 -31.88 -12.99 -8.95
N THR A 569 -32.17 -14.24 -9.30
CA THR A 569 -31.49 -15.45 -8.81
C THR A 569 -30.70 -16.19 -9.90
N LEU A 570 -30.48 -15.54 -11.05
CA LEU A 570 -29.67 -16.09 -12.14
C LEU A 570 -28.35 -16.65 -11.59
N LEU A 571 -28.03 -17.92 -11.91
CA LEU A 571 -26.78 -18.59 -11.54
C LEU A 571 -26.50 -18.70 -10.03
N ALA A 572 -27.51 -18.52 -9.17
CA ALA A 572 -27.34 -18.66 -7.72
C ALA A 572 -26.90 -20.07 -7.30
N GLY A 573 -27.21 -21.09 -8.09
CA GLY A 573 -26.81 -22.48 -7.90
C GLY A 573 -27.09 -23.36 -9.11
N TRP A 574 -26.48 -24.54 -9.13
CA TRP A 574 -26.54 -25.47 -10.26
C TRP A 574 -27.44 -26.68 -10.02
N ASP A 575 -28.04 -26.81 -8.83
CA ASP A 575 -28.86 -27.99 -8.49
C ASP A 575 -30.00 -28.17 -9.49
N VAL A 576 -30.18 -29.40 -9.99
CA VAL A 576 -31.21 -29.74 -10.99
C VAL A 576 -32.61 -29.31 -10.54
N ASN A 577 -32.90 -29.37 -9.23
CA ASN A 577 -34.19 -28.94 -8.67
C ASN A 577 -34.38 -27.42 -8.71
N LYS A 578 -33.30 -26.67 -8.93
CA LYS A 578 -33.22 -25.21 -8.97
C LYS A 578 -32.94 -24.64 -10.35
N GLU A 579 -32.83 -25.47 -11.39
CA GLU A 579 -32.71 -24.99 -12.77
C GLU A 579 -33.83 -24.00 -13.17
N PRO A 580 -35.12 -24.23 -12.85
CA PRO A 580 -36.18 -23.27 -13.20
C PRO A 580 -36.12 -21.96 -12.43
N ASP A 581 -35.63 -22.00 -11.18
CA ASP A 581 -35.48 -20.81 -10.34
C ASP A 581 -34.28 -19.98 -10.82
N ASN A 582 -33.13 -20.62 -11.07
CA ASN A 582 -31.86 -19.96 -11.41
C ASN A 582 -31.64 -19.78 -12.91
N THR A 583 -32.54 -20.32 -13.75
CA THR A 583 -32.58 -20.23 -15.21
C THR A 583 -31.27 -20.57 -15.92
N SER A 584 -30.47 -21.49 -15.37
CA SER A 584 -29.12 -21.77 -15.87
C SER A 584 -28.82 -23.26 -15.90
N VAL A 585 -28.19 -23.71 -16.98
CA VAL A 585 -27.74 -25.10 -17.20
C VAL A 585 -26.35 -25.11 -17.86
N LEU A 586 -25.57 -26.16 -17.60
CA LEU A 586 -24.28 -26.37 -18.25
C LEU A 586 -24.35 -27.54 -19.23
N PHE A 587 -23.62 -27.45 -20.33
CA PHE A 587 -23.47 -28.53 -21.30
C PHE A 587 -22.01 -28.80 -21.62
N ARG A 588 -21.72 -30.03 -22.04
CA ARG A 588 -20.47 -30.43 -22.69
C ARG A 588 -20.79 -30.97 -24.08
N LYS A 589 -19.97 -30.63 -25.06
CA LYS A 589 -19.94 -31.28 -26.38
C LYS A 589 -18.49 -31.46 -26.75
N GLU A 590 -18.06 -32.70 -26.96
CA GLU A 590 -16.65 -33.06 -27.18
C GLU A 590 -15.71 -32.46 -26.10
N ASN A 591 -14.78 -31.59 -26.51
CA ASN A 591 -13.81 -30.90 -25.65
C ASN A 591 -14.26 -29.50 -25.18
N ASP A 592 -15.45 -29.07 -25.59
CA ASP A 592 -16.01 -27.75 -25.32
C ASP A 592 -17.09 -27.76 -24.25
N TYR A 593 -17.26 -26.60 -23.62
CA TYR A 593 -18.20 -26.38 -22.53
C TYR A 593 -19.12 -25.20 -22.86
N PHE A 594 -20.38 -25.31 -22.46
CA PHE A 594 -21.40 -24.33 -22.80
C PHE A 594 -22.24 -23.96 -21.58
N LEU A 595 -22.67 -22.69 -21.55
CA LEU A 595 -23.62 -22.16 -20.60
C LEU A 595 -24.94 -21.88 -21.33
N GLY A 596 -26.02 -22.51 -20.88
CA GLY A 596 -27.38 -22.20 -21.31
C GLY A 596 -28.08 -21.33 -20.27
N VAL A 597 -28.64 -20.20 -20.71
CA VAL A 597 -29.52 -19.35 -19.90
C VAL A 597 -30.94 -19.46 -20.46
N MET A 598 -31.87 -19.96 -19.67
CA MET A 598 -33.27 -20.11 -20.09
C MET A 598 -33.97 -18.76 -20.06
N ASP A 599 -34.81 -18.50 -21.06
CA ASP A 599 -35.69 -17.34 -21.04
C ASP A 599 -36.66 -17.42 -19.84
N LYS A 600 -36.93 -16.29 -19.19
CA LYS A 600 -37.74 -16.23 -17.97
C LYS A 600 -39.15 -16.83 -18.15
N LYS A 601 -39.75 -16.65 -19.34
CA LYS A 601 -41.08 -17.20 -19.65
C LYS A 601 -41.04 -18.70 -19.94
N HIS A 602 -39.85 -19.27 -20.15
CA HIS A 602 -39.62 -20.65 -20.55
C HIS A 602 -38.64 -21.37 -19.60
N ASN A 603 -38.61 -20.99 -18.32
CA ASN A 603 -37.69 -21.56 -17.33
C ASN A 603 -37.91 -23.06 -17.02
N GLY A 604 -38.98 -23.66 -17.53
CA GLY A 604 -39.32 -25.07 -17.33
C GLY A 604 -38.85 -26.02 -18.44
N ILE A 605 -38.16 -25.55 -19.48
CA ILE A 605 -37.86 -26.34 -20.70
C ILE A 605 -37.03 -27.62 -20.45
N PHE A 606 -36.28 -27.69 -19.35
CA PHE A 606 -35.52 -28.89 -18.98
C PHE A 606 -36.14 -29.73 -17.84
N LYS A 607 -37.32 -29.36 -17.32
CA LYS A 607 -38.03 -30.17 -16.29
C LYS A 607 -38.35 -31.59 -16.80
N LYS A 608 -38.63 -31.70 -18.10
CA LYS A 608 -38.83 -32.97 -18.82
C LYS A 608 -37.88 -33.00 -20.01
N THR A 609 -36.61 -33.26 -19.73
CA THR A 609 -35.57 -33.30 -20.78
C THR A 609 -35.83 -34.49 -21.71
N PRO A 610 -35.93 -34.30 -23.04
CA PRO A 610 -36.07 -35.41 -23.97
C PRO A 610 -34.80 -36.27 -23.97
N LYS A 611 -34.96 -37.60 -23.99
CA LYS A 611 -33.82 -38.50 -24.24
C LYS A 611 -33.39 -38.32 -25.70
N SER A 612 -32.08 -38.23 -25.91
CA SER A 612 -31.50 -38.22 -27.24
C SER A 612 -31.92 -39.45 -28.06
N LYS A 613 -32.18 -39.23 -29.35
CA LYS A 613 -32.47 -40.26 -30.35
C LYS A 613 -31.33 -40.43 -31.36
N THR A 614 -30.31 -39.58 -31.29
CA THR A 614 -29.20 -39.50 -32.26
C THR A 614 -27.84 -39.67 -31.57
N GLN A 615 -26.75 -39.71 -32.34
CA GLN A 615 -25.39 -39.71 -31.80
C GLN A 615 -24.79 -38.30 -31.65
N ASP A 616 -25.43 -37.28 -32.22
CA ASP A 616 -24.95 -35.89 -32.18
C ASP A 616 -25.65 -35.13 -31.05
N THR A 617 -24.99 -35.10 -29.89
CA THR A 617 -25.60 -34.68 -28.64
C THR A 617 -24.79 -33.65 -27.87
N TYR A 618 -25.51 -32.88 -27.04
CA TYR A 618 -24.96 -32.19 -25.90
C TYR A 618 -25.18 -33.03 -24.63
N SER A 619 -24.12 -33.23 -23.85
CA SER A 619 -24.21 -33.79 -22.50
C SER A 619 -24.63 -32.68 -21.54
N LYS A 620 -25.91 -32.62 -21.15
CA LYS A 620 -26.39 -31.72 -20.08
C LYS A 620 -25.85 -32.18 -18.73
N VAL A 621 -25.25 -31.26 -17.99
CA VAL A 621 -24.74 -31.49 -16.63
C VAL A 621 -25.91 -31.50 -15.65
N ASN A 622 -26.11 -32.62 -14.95
CA ASN A 622 -27.04 -32.75 -13.83
C ASN A 622 -26.25 -32.66 -12.53
N TYR A 623 -26.34 -31.50 -11.87
CA TYR A 623 -25.64 -31.23 -10.62
C TYR A 623 -26.60 -31.43 -9.44
N LYS A 624 -26.12 -32.07 -8.38
CA LYS A 624 -26.82 -32.22 -7.10
C LYS A 624 -25.90 -31.80 -5.96
N LEU A 625 -26.43 -31.03 -5.02
CA LEU A 625 -25.70 -30.61 -3.82
C LEU A 625 -26.61 -30.61 -2.58
N LEU A 626 -26.12 -31.19 -1.50
CA LEU A 626 -26.62 -31.00 -0.14
C LEU A 626 -25.68 -30.06 0.63
N PRO A 627 -25.93 -28.74 0.62
CA PRO A 627 -25.01 -27.78 1.25
C PRO A 627 -25.24 -27.70 2.76
N GLY A 628 -24.18 -27.59 3.56
CA GLY A 628 -24.28 -27.20 4.98
C GLY A 628 -25.18 -28.14 5.79
N ALA A 629 -24.75 -29.39 5.99
CA ALA A 629 -25.55 -30.46 6.59
C ALA A 629 -26.10 -30.05 7.97
N SER A 630 -25.29 -29.38 8.79
CA SER A 630 -25.67 -28.88 10.12
C SER A 630 -26.89 -27.95 10.13
N LYS A 631 -27.17 -27.27 9.02
CA LYS A 631 -28.34 -26.39 8.86
C LYS A 631 -29.43 -27.05 8.04
N MET A 632 -29.08 -27.75 6.96
CA MET A 632 -30.06 -28.30 6.02
C MET A 632 -30.78 -29.54 6.56
N LEU A 633 -30.09 -30.44 7.26
CA LEU A 633 -30.75 -31.63 7.83
C LEU A 633 -31.81 -31.20 8.86
N PRO A 634 -31.52 -30.33 9.85
CA PRO A 634 -32.54 -29.91 10.79
C PRO A 634 -33.66 -29.10 10.12
N LYS A 635 -33.31 -28.22 9.17
CA LYS A 635 -34.29 -27.39 8.44
C LYS A 635 -35.30 -28.23 7.69
N VAL A 636 -34.88 -29.32 7.04
CA VAL A 636 -35.77 -30.15 6.23
C VAL A 636 -36.56 -31.11 7.10
N PHE A 637 -35.89 -31.86 7.99
CA PHE A 637 -36.51 -32.96 8.74
C PHE A 637 -37.43 -32.49 9.87
N PHE A 638 -37.14 -31.34 10.49
CA PHE A 638 -37.99 -30.76 11.55
C PHE A 638 -38.86 -29.59 11.04
N SER A 639 -38.98 -29.39 9.72
CA SER A 639 -39.89 -28.38 9.20
C SER A 639 -41.34 -28.76 9.48
N ARG A 640 -42.21 -27.76 9.71
CA ARG A 640 -43.65 -27.99 9.93
C ARG A 640 -44.30 -28.81 8.81
N SER A 641 -43.85 -28.63 7.56
CA SER A 641 -44.38 -29.34 6.39
C SER A 641 -43.93 -30.80 6.31
N ASN A 642 -42.82 -31.18 6.95
CA ASN A 642 -42.24 -32.52 6.80
C ASN A 642 -42.15 -33.32 8.10
N ILE A 643 -42.31 -32.70 9.27
CA ILE A 643 -42.07 -33.34 10.56
C ILE A 643 -42.96 -34.58 10.77
N ALA A 644 -44.20 -34.55 10.27
CA ALA A 644 -45.10 -35.71 10.30
C ALA A 644 -44.63 -36.87 9.40
N PHE A 645 -43.96 -36.57 8.28
CA PHE A 645 -43.43 -37.59 7.37
C PHE A 645 -42.19 -38.29 7.95
N TYR A 646 -41.26 -37.52 8.54
CA TYR A 646 -40.04 -38.07 9.14
C TYR A 646 -40.26 -38.63 10.54
N ASN A 647 -41.35 -38.22 11.21
CA ASN A 647 -41.84 -38.73 12.49
C ASN A 647 -40.75 -38.90 13.58
N PRO A 648 -40.06 -37.82 13.98
CA PRO A 648 -39.07 -37.90 15.05
C PRO A 648 -39.74 -38.26 16.38
N SER A 649 -39.10 -39.11 17.19
CA SER A 649 -39.59 -39.44 18.53
C SER A 649 -39.55 -38.22 19.46
N GLU A 650 -40.35 -38.25 20.54
CA GLU A 650 -40.32 -37.21 21.59
C GLU A 650 -38.92 -37.03 22.18
N GLU A 651 -38.15 -38.11 22.27
CA GLU A 651 -36.75 -38.10 22.70
C GLU A 651 -35.88 -37.28 21.75
N ILE A 652 -35.97 -37.50 20.43
CA ILE A 652 -35.21 -36.73 19.42
C ILE A 652 -35.60 -35.24 19.45
N ILE A 653 -36.89 -34.93 19.63
CA ILE A 653 -37.37 -33.56 19.78
C ILE A 653 -36.75 -32.90 21.03
N THR A 654 -36.71 -33.61 22.15
CA THR A 654 -36.11 -33.14 23.41
C THR A 654 -34.61 -32.89 23.24
N ILE A 655 -33.88 -33.81 22.61
CA ILE A 655 -32.45 -33.69 22.28
C ILE A 655 -32.18 -32.45 21.41
N ARG A 656 -33.06 -32.17 20.44
CA ARG A 656 -32.97 -30.97 19.58
C ARG A 656 -33.26 -29.69 20.36
N ASN A 657 -34.31 -29.68 21.16
CA ASN A 657 -34.75 -28.50 21.91
C ASN A 657 -33.67 -28.00 22.88
N HIS A 658 -33.06 -28.92 23.65
CA HIS A 658 -31.96 -28.60 24.58
C HIS A 658 -30.57 -28.67 23.95
N SER A 659 -30.48 -29.05 22.67
CA SER A 659 -29.24 -29.17 21.90
C SER A 659 -28.18 -30.08 22.55
N THR A 660 -28.58 -31.14 23.28
CA THR A 660 -27.66 -32.06 23.98
C THR A 660 -26.76 -32.85 23.02
N HIS A 661 -27.18 -33.03 21.77
CA HIS A 661 -26.40 -33.62 20.69
C HIS A 661 -25.19 -32.78 20.22
N THR A 662 -25.03 -31.54 20.71
CA THR A 662 -23.95 -30.64 20.31
C THR A 662 -23.12 -30.13 21.49
N LYS A 663 -21.81 -29.94 21.26
CA LYS A 663 -20.89 -29.38 22.27
C LYS A 663 -21.09 -27.88 22.50
N GLY A 664 -21.48 -27.11 21.48
CA GLY A 664 -21.65 -25.65 21.55
C GLY A 664 -22.76 -25.09 20.66
N GLY A 665 -23.72 -25.93 20.25
CA GLY A 665 -24.85 -25.50 19.43
C GLY A 665 -25.90 -24.74 20.24
N THR A 666 -26.73 -23.97 19.54
CA THR A 666 -27.81 -23.18 20.15
C THR A 666 -29.04 -24.05 20.39
N PRO A 667 -29.70 -23.96 21.57
CA PRO A 667 -30.99 -24.60 21.81
C PRO A 667 -32.10 -23.97 20.95
N GLN A 668 -33.26 -24.62 20.88
CA GLN A 668 -34.44 -24.00 20.26
C GLN A 668 -34.94 -22.84 21.14
N THR A 669 -35.59 -21.85 20.52
CA THR A 669 -36.15 -20.70 21.23
C THR A 669 -37.09 -21.16 22.35
N GLY A 670 -36.90 -20.63 23.55
CA GLY A 670 -37.66 -21.00 24.75
C GLY A 670 -37.08 -22.17 25.56
N PHE A 671 -35.97 -22.76 25.14
CA PHE A 671 -35.29 -23.85 25.84
C PHE A 671 -33.88 -23.45 26.26
N GLU A 672 -33.45 -23.94 27.43
CA GLU A 672 -32.06 -23.80 27.89
C GLU A 672 -31.15 -24.83 27.23
N LYS A 673 -29.88 -24.47 27.01
CA LYS A 673 -28.84 -25.38 26.56
C LYS A 673 -28.48 -26.31 27.72
N LYS A 674 -28.55 -27.63 27.49
CA LYS A 674 -28.02 -28.63 28.43
C LYS A 674 -26.65 -29.13 27.97
N ASP A 675 -25.93 -29.79 28.88
CA ASP A 675 -24.60 -30.35 28.61
C ASP A 675 -24.62 -31.34 27.44
N PHE A 676 -23.46 -31.46 26.78
CA PHE A 676 -23.29 -32.41 25.69
C PHE A 676 -23.41 -33.85 26.19
N ASN A 677 -24.23 -34.65 25.51
CA ASN A 677 -24.37 -36.07 25.76
C ASN A 677 -24.04 -36.86 24.49
N LEU A 678 -23.08 -37.78 24.58
CA LEU A 678 -22.62 -38.56 23.43
C LEU A 678 -23.67 -39.56 22.94
N SER A 679 -24.47 -40.15 23.84
CA SER A 679 -25.56 -41.05 23.47
C SER A 679 -26.66 -40.30 22.70
N ASP A 680 -27.05 -39.12 23.18
CA ASP A 680 -28.01 -38.25 22.47
C ASP A 680 -27.49 -37.82 21.09
N CYS A 681 -26.17 -37.57 21.00
CA CYS A 681 -25.51 -37.26 19.73
C CYS A 681 -25.65 -38.40 18.72
N ARG A 682 -25.36 -39.64 19.15
CA ARG A 682 -25.48 -40.84 18.32
C ARG A 682 -26.92 -41.12 17.91
N LYS A 683 -27.88 -41.00 18.82
CA LYS A 683 -29.32 -41.10 18.51
C LYS A 683 -29.77 -40.08 17.45
N MET A 684 -29.29 -38.83 17.55
CA MET A 684 -29.57 -37.80 16.55
C MET A 684 -28.94 -38.15 15.18
N ILE A 685 -27.74 -38.73 15.17
CA ILE A 685 -27.09 -39.22 13.94
C ILE A 685 -27.93 -40.32 13.29
N ASP A 686 -28.38 -41.31 14.05
CA ASP A 686 -29.19 -42.41 13.52
C ASP A 686 -30.52 -41.90 12.94
N PHE A 687 -31.19 -40.99 13.64
CA PHE A 687 -32.38 -40.31 13.12
C PHE A 687 -32.09 -39.61 11.76
N PHE A 688 -30.94 -38.94 11.64
CA PHE A 688 -30.56 -38.30 10.38
C PHE A 688 -30.23 -39.31 9.28
N LYS A 689 -29.52 -40.41 9.58
CA LYS A 689 -29.24 -41.48 8.62
C LYS A 689 -30.54 -42.07 8.05
N ASP A 690 -31.48 -42.42 8.93
CA ASP A 690 -32.79 -42.93 8.56
C ASP A 690 -33.59 -41.94 7.71
N SER A 691 -33.57 -40.67 8.12
CA SER A 691 -34.28 -39.60 7.40
C SER A 691 -33.67 -39.34 6.03
N ILE A 692 -32.35 -39.42 5.88
CA ILE A 692 -31.64 -39.30 4.60
C ILE A 692 -32.02 -40.46 3.67
N ALA A 693 -32.06 -41.70 4.18
CA ALA A 693 -32.45 -42.87 3.40
C ALA A 693 -33.91 -42.80 2.91
N LYS A 694 -34.80 -42.19 3.71
CA LYS A 694 -36.20 -41.93 3.34
C LYS A 694 -36.37 -40.78 2.33
N HIS A 695 -35.45 -39.80 2.32
CA HIS A 695 -35.60 -38.60 1.50
C HIS A 695 -35.48 -38.92 0.00
N PRO A 696 -36.48 -38.56 -0.84
CA PRO A 696 -36.56 -39.00 -2.24
C PRO A 696 -35.40 -38.53 -3.12
N ASP A 697 -34.91 -37.30 -2.89
CA ASP A 697 -33.74 -36.76 -3.58
C ASP A 697 -32.40 -37.19 -2.97
N TRP A 698 -32.25 -37.21 -1.64
CA TRP A 698 -30.95 -37.38 -1.01
C TRP A 698 -30.48 -38.84 -0.97
N LYS A 699 -31.40 -39.82 -1.02
CA LYS A 699 -31.02 -41.22 -1.20
C LYS A 699 -30.22 -41.49 -2.48
N GLN A 700 -30.35 -40.62 -3.48
CA GLN A 700 -29.65 -40.75 -4.77
C GLN A 700 -28.16 -40.45 -4.67
N PHE A 701 -27.68 -39.81 -3.60
CA PHE A 701 -26.24 -39.61 -3.38
C PHE A 701 -25.50 -40.91 -3.05
N GLY A 702 -26.22 -41.96 -2.60
CA GLY A 702 -25.60 -43.24 -2.26
C GLY A 702 -24.65 -43.15 -1.07
N PHE A 703 -25.07 -42.46 -0.01
CA PHE A 703 -24.25 -42.25 1.19
C PHE A 703 -23.74 -43.57 1.79
N ASN A 704 -22.46 -43.61 2.10
CA ASN A 704 -21.78 -44.65 2.86
C ASN A 704 -21.20 -44.04 4.14
N PHE A 705 -21.97 -44.09 5.23
CA PHE A 705 -21.59 -43.50 6.51
C PHE A 705 -20.76 -44.46 7.36
N SER A 706 -19.83 -43.90 8.14
CA SER A 706 -19.16 -44.64 9.21
C SER A 706 -20.17 -45.17 10.24
N ASP A 707 -19.77 -46.20 11.00
CA ASP A 707 -20.57 -46.71 12.10
C ASP A 707 -20.87 -45.57 13.10
N THR A 708 -22.11 -45.47 13.58
CA THR A 708 -22.53 -44.36 14.44
C THR A 708 -21.70 -44.31 15.73
N ASP A 709 -21.26 -45.46 16.23
CA ASP A 709 -20.42 -45.55 17.42
C ASP A 709 -19.01 -44.96 17.24
N SER A 710 -18.55 -44.74 16.01
CA SER A 710 -17.26 -44.11 15.73
C SER A 710 -17.28 -42.58 15.83
N TYR A 711 -18.46 -41.95 15.95
CA TYR A 711 -18.55 -40.50 16.04
C TYR A 711 -18.44 -40.01 17.50
N ASP A 712 -17.47 -39.13 17.74
CA ASP A 712 -17.28 -38.42 19.02
C ASP A 712 -18.04 -37.07 19.09
N SER A 713 -18.57 -36.61 17.95
CA SER A 713 -19.44 -35.45 17.83
C SER A 713 -20.25 -35.49 16.52
N ILE A 714 -21.35 -34.74 16.51
CA ILE A 714 -22.22 -34.59 15.34
C ILE A 714 -21.49 -34.01 14.11
N ASP A 715 -20.41 -33.25 14.34
CA ASP A 715 -19.62 -32.64 13.26
C ASP A 715 -18.91 -33.68 12.41
N GLY A 716 -18.52 -34.82 13.00
CA GLY A 716 -17.96 -35.96 12.26
C GLY A 716 -18.94 -36.47 11.20
N PHE A 717 -20.19 -36.69 11.60
CA PHE A 717 -21.26 -37.09 10.71
C PHE A 717 -21.58 -36.01 9.66
N TYR A 718 -21.72 -34.74 10.07
CA TYR A 718 -21.99 -33.65 9.14
C TYR A 718 -20.90 -33.50 8.06
N ARG A 719 -19.62 -33.72 8.40
CA ARG A 719 -18.53 -33.73 7.41
C ARG A 719 -18.68 -34.84 6.38
N GLU A 720 -19.08 -36.05 6.79
CA GLU A 720 -19.33 -37.13 5.84
C GLU A 720 -20.52 -36.83 4.92
N VAL A 721 -21.61 -36.29 5.48
CA VAL A 721 -22.77 -35.85 4.69
C VAL A 721 -22.36 -34.79 3.67
N GLU A 722 -21.55 -33.80 4.06
CA GLU A 722 -21.09 -32.76 3.13
C GLU A 722 -20.12 -33.29 2.07
N ALA A 723 -19.18 -34.16 2.46
CA ALA A 723 -18.19 -34.75 1.55
C ALA A 723 -18.80 -35.66 0.48
N GLN A 724 -19.92 -36.32 0.80
CA GLN A 724 -20.63 -37.25 -0.09
C GLN A 724 -21.86 -36.60 -0.76
N GLY A 725 -22.38 -35.52 -0.20
CA GLY A 725 -23.58 -34.80 -0.67
C GLY A 725 -23.34 -33.94 -1.92
N TYR A 726 -22.46 -34.35 -2.83
CA TYR A 726 -22.18 -33.67 -4.09
C TYR A 726 -21.93 -34.68 -5.20
N THR A 727 -22.66 -34.55 -6.31
CA THR A 727 -22.47 -35.38 -7.49
C THR A 727 -22.78 -34.62 -8.78
N ILE A 728 -22.13 -35.02 -9.86
CA ILE A 728 -22.42 -34.61 -11.22
C ILE A 728 -22.69 -35.86 -12.06
N SER A 729 -23.80 -35.86 -12.78
CA SER A 729 -24.14 -36.85 -13.81
C SER A 729 -24.54 -36.14 -15.11
N TYR A 730 -24.84 -36.89 -16.16
CA TYR A 730 -25.13 -36.33 -17.49
C TYR A 730 -26.43 -36.87 -18.07
N THR A 731 -27.14 -36.03 -18.81
CA THR A 731 -28.24 -36.41 -19.70
C THR A 731 -27.90 -36.01 -21.13
N GLU A 732 -27.89 -36.94 -22.06
CA GLU A 732 -27.65 -36.67 -23.48
C GLU A 732 -28.89 -36.09 -24.16
N ILE A 733 -28.71 -34.98 -24.88
CA ILE A 733 -29.76 -34.23 -25.57
C ILE A 733 -29.34 -34.01 -27.03
N ASP A 734 -30.23 -34.27 -27.99
CA ASP A 734 -29.95 -34.04 -29.41
C ASP A 734 -29.59 -32.56 -29.69
N GLU A 735 -28.56 -32.33 -30.49
CA GLU A 735 -28.12 -30.99 -30.89
C GLU A 735 -29.26 -30.18 -31.52
N THR A 736 -30.04 -30.81 -32.40
CA THR A 736 -31.16 -30.18 -33.08
C THR A 736 -32.18 -29.57 -32.12
N TYR A 737 -32.46 -30.24 -31.00
CA TYR A 737 -33.37 -29.72 -29.97
C TYR A 737 -32.80 -28.48 -29.28
N ILE A 738 -31.50 -28.48 -28.93
CA ILE A 738 -30.84 -27.33 -28.32
C ILE A 738 -30.84 -26.14 -29.27
N HIS A 739 -30.48 -26.34 -30.54
CA HIS A 739 -30.45 -25.29 -31.55
C HIS A 739 -31.85 -24.75 -31.86
N GLN A 740 -32.87 -25.59 -31.90
CA GLN A 740 -34.26 -25.15 -32.02
C GLN A 740 -34.64 -24.20 -30.86
N LEU A 741 -34.30 -24.53 -29.62
CA LEU A 741 -34.58 -23.65 -28.47
C LEU A 741 -33.83 -22.31 -28.56
N VAL A 742 -32.63 -22.32 -29.12
CA VAL A 742 -31.84 -21.10 -29.38
C VAL A 742 -32.51 -20.25 -30.46
N ASP A 743 -32.93 -20.85 -31.57
CA ASP A 743 -33.57 -20.15 -32.68
C ASP A 743 -34.93 -19.56 -32.29
N GLU A 744 -35.69 -20.27 -31.45
CA GLU A 744 -36.96 -19.81 -30.88
C GLU A 744 -36.78 -18.76 -29.76
N GLY A 745 -35.54 -18.45 -29.35
CA GLY A 745 -35.27 -17.49 -28.28
C GLY A 745 -35.72 -17.94 -26.89
N LYS A 746 -35.88 -19.26 -26.69
CA LYS A 746 -36.20 -19.90 -25.40
C LYS A 746 -34.96 -20.23 -24.59
N LEU A 747 -33.80 -20.37 -25.25
CA LEU A 747 -32.50 -20.62 -24.65
C LEU A 747 -31.44 -19.67 -25.23
N TYR A 748 -30.64 -19.05 -24.38
CA TYR A 748 -29.44 -18.32 -24.78
C TYR A 748 -28.23 -19.21 -24.53
N LEU A 749 -27.56 -19.65 -25.60
CA LEU A 749 -26.44 -20.59 -25.52
C LEU A 749 -25.12 -19.88 -25.76
N PHE A 750 -24.16 -20.09 -24.84
CA PHE A 750 -22.83 -19.51 -24.93
C PHE A 750 -21.76 -20.60 -24.81
N GLN A 751 -20.74 -20.58 -25.66
CA GLN A 751 -19.51 -21.33 -25.42
C GLN A 751 -18.70 -20.65 -24.31
N ILE A 752 -18.30 -21.42 -23.30
CA ILE A 752 -17.39 -21.01 -22.23
C ILE A 752 -15.96 -21.10 -22.78
N TYR A 753 -15.34 -19.96 -23.03
CA TYR A 753 -14.13 -19.90 -23.84
C TYR A 753 -12.97 -19.17 -23.14
N ASN A 754 -11.77 -19.69 -23.37
CA ASN A 754 -10.52 -18.95 -23.22
C ASN A 754 -9.54 -19.40 -24.32
N LYS A 755 -8.37 -18.78 -24.41
CA LYS A 755 -7.41 -19.07 -25.49
C LYS A 755 -6.99 -20.54 -25.61
N ASP A 756 -7.09 -21.32 -24.53
CA ASP A 756 -6.64 -22.72 -24.51
C ASP A 756 -7.65 -23.66 -25.19
N PHE A 757 -8.88 -23.21 -25.41
CA PHE A 757 -9.93 -23.90 -26.19
C PHE A 757 -9.91 -23.54 -27.67
N SER A 758 -8.95 -22.74 -28.13
CA SER A 758 -8.73 -22.52 -29.56
C SER A 758 -8.23 -23.80 -30.21
N GLU A 759 -8.72 -24.13 -31.41
CA GLU A 759 -8.17 -25.20 -32.26
C GLU A 759 -6.67 -25.03 -32.56
N PHE A 760 -6.18 -23.78 -32.53
CA PHE A 760 -4.76 -23.45 -32.73
C PHE A 760 -3.92 -23.55 -31.45
N SER A 761 -4.52 -23.85 -30.30
CA SER A 761 -3.81 -23.94 -29.03
C SER A 761 -3.00 -25.23 -28.93
N LYS A 762 -1.66 -25.11 -28.91
CA LYS A 762 -0.72 -26.26 -28.80
C LYS A 762 0.13 -26.22 -27.53
N GLY A 763 -0.04 -25.20 -26.69
CA GLY A 763 0.77 -24.98 -25.49
C GLY A 763 0.20 -25.64 -24.24
N LYS A 764 0.98 -25.63 -23.15
CA LYS A 764 0.47 -26.04 -21.83
C LYS A 764 -0.69 -25.12 -21.41
N PRO A 765 -1.86 -25.65 -21.03
CA PRO A 765 -3.01 -24.83 -20.62
C PRO A 765 -2.72 -23.93 -19.42
N ASN A 766 -3.54 -22.90 -19.24
CA ASN A 766 -3.56 -22.10 -18.02
C ASN A 766 -3.99 -22.98 -16.83
N MET A 767 -3.53 -22.65 -15.60
CA MET A 767 -3.92 -23.42 -14.41
C MET A 767 -5.45 -23.45 -14.22
N HIS A 768 -6.12 -22.33 -14.50
CA HIS A 768 -7.57 -22.23 -14.38
C HIS A 768 -8.32 -23.10 -15.41
N THR A 769 -7.72 -23.37 -16.57
CA THR A 769 -8.28 -24.30 -17.56
C THR A 769 -8.17 -25.74 -17.05
N LEU A 770 -7.05 -26.10 -16.43
CA LEU A 770 -6.89 -27.42 -15.80
C LEU A 770 -7.90 -27.62 -14.67
N TYR A 771 -8.08 -26.61 -13.80
CA TYR A 771 -9.10 -26.68 -12.74
C TYR A 771 -10.52 -26.82 -13.29
N TRP A 772 -10.85 -26.10 -14.37
CA TRP A 772 -12.16 -26.20 -15.01
C TRP A 772 -12.41 -27.59 -15.59
N LYS A 773 -11.45 -28.15 -16.32
CA LYS A 773 -11.55 -29.51 -16.87
C LYS A 773 -11.69 -30.55 -15.75
N ALA A 774 -10.90 -30.40 -14.67
CA ALA A 774 -10.91 -31.29 -13.52
C ALA A 774 -12.30 -31.41 -12.84
N LEU A 775 -13.14 -30.35 -12.86
CA LEU A 775 -14.50 -30.42 -12.30
C LEU A 775 -15.36 -31.52 -12.91
N PHE A 776 -15.11 -31.85 -14.18
CA PHE A 776 -15.91 -32.77 -14.99
C PHE A 776 -15.14 -34.04 -15.37
N ASP A 777 -13.95 -34.22 -14.81
CA ASP A 777 -13.13 -35.40 -15.05
C ASP A 777 -13.66 -36.59 -14.23
N SER A 778 -13.73 -37.76 -14.86
CA SER A 778 -14.09 -39.02 -14.21
C SER A 778 -13.25 -39.31 -12.96
N GLU A 779 -11.96 -38.96 -12.98
CA GLU A 779 -11.06 -39.18 -11.83
C GLU A 779 -11.48 -38.33 -10.63
N ASN A 780 -11.80 -37.05 -10.86
CA ASN A 780 -12.31 -36.16 -9.83
C ASN A 780 -13.70 -36.58 -9.35
N LEU A 781 -14.58 -37.00 -10.25
CA LEU A 781 -15.95 -37.39 -9.85
C LEU A 781 -15.98 -38.68 -9.01
N ARG A 782 -14.96 -39.54 -9.14
CA ARG A 782 -14.77 -40.71 -8.26
C ARG A 782 -14.39 -40.31 -6.84
N ASP A 783 -13.46 -39.36 -6.69
CA ASP A 783 -13.07 -38.80 -5.39
C ASP A 783 -12.87 -37.29 -5.47
N VAL A 784 -13.92 -36.55 -5.11
CA VAL A 784 -14.03 -35.11 -5.41
C VAL A 784 -12.98 -34.29 -4.67
N VAL A 785 -12.03 -33.76 -5.43
CA VAL A 785 -11.07 -32.73 -5.01
C VAL A 785 -11.56 -31.34 -5.43
N TYR A 786 -12.07 -31.21 -6.65
CA TYR A 786 -12.57 -29.98 -7.23
C TYR A 786 -14.10 -29.99 -7.27
N LYS A 787 -14.73 -29.05 -6.59
CA LYS A 787 -16.19 -28.89 -6.58
C LYS A 787 -16.60 -27.59 -7.26
N LEU A 788 -17.59 -27.67 -8.14
CA LEU A 788 -18.23 -26.50 -8.73
C LEU A 788 -19.16 -25.83 -7.70
N ASN A 789 -19.07 -24.52 -7.54
CA ASN A 789 -19.93 -23.76 -6.64
C ASN A 789 -21.00 -22.96 -7.42
N GLY A 790 -22.13 -22.70 -6.75
CA GLY A 790 -23.14 -21.74 -7.21
C GLY A 790 -22.67 -20.29 -7.13
N GLN A 791 -23.58 -19.33 -7.25
CA GLN A 791 -23.30 -17.89 -7.24
C GLN A 791 -22.30 -17.47 -8.33
N ALA A 792 -22.44 -18.05 -9.53
CA ALA A 792 -21.70 -17.58 -10.69
C ALA A 792 -22.32 -16.28 -11.24
N GLU A 793 -21.56 -15.53 -12.03
CA GLU A 793 -22.00 -14.23 -12.56
C GLU A 793 -21.62 -14.06 -14.02
N ILE A 794 -22.51 -13.42 -14.79
CA ILE A 794 -22.25 -13.00 -16.16
C ILE A 794 -22.12 -11.48 -16.18
N PHE A 795 -21.16 -10.99 -16.97
CA PHE A 795 -20.97 -9.57 -17.21
C PHE A 795 -20.95 -9.27 -18.70
N TYR A 796 -21.41 -8.07 -19.05
CA TYR A 796 -21.21 -7.49 -20.37
C TYR A 796 -20.21 -6.34 -20.29
N ARG A 797 -19.21 -6.35 -21.17
CA ARG A 797 -18.22 -5.27 -21.29
C ARG A 797 -18.28 -4.71 -22.72
N LYS A 798 -18.71 -3.46 -22.85
CA LYS A 798 -18.67 -2.72 -24.12
C LYS A 798 -17.23 -2.48 -24.56
N SER A 799 -17.03 -2.28 -25.87
CA SER A 799 -15.77 -1.81 -26.43
C SER A 799 -15.34 -0.50 -25.76
N SER A 800 -14.06 -0.38 -25.44
CA SER A 800 -13.49 0.76 -24.72
C SER A 800 -12.44 1.51 -25.52
N ILE A 801 -12.11 1.04 -26.73
CA ILE A 801 -11.14 1.69 -27.64
C ILE A 801 -11.90 2.16 -28.88
N LYS A 802 -11.86 3.47 -29.16
CA LYS A 802 -12.47 4.05 -30.36
C LYS A 802 -11.79 3.51 -31.64
N LYS A 803 -12.53 3.37 -32.73
CA LYS A 803 -12.06 2.73 -33.98
C LYS A 803 -10.81 3.40 -34.57
N ASP A 804 -10.75 4.73 -34.51
CA ASP A 804 -9.64 5.58 -34.97
C ASP A 804 -8.37 5.46 -34.11
N LYS A 805 -8.50 5.02 -32.85
CA LYS A 805 -7.37 4.80 -31.92
C LYS A 805 -6.86 3.35 -31.92
N ILE A 806 -7.32 2.48 -32.82
CA ILE A 806 -6.89 1.08 -32.90
C ILE A 806 -5.53 0.98 -33.60
N ILE A 807 -4.53 0.43 -32.90
CA ILE A 807 -3.20 0.17 -33.44
C ILE A 807 -3.13 -1.24 -34.04
N VAL A 808 -2.77 -1.34 -35.32
CA VAL A 808 -2.70 -2.59 -36.08
C VAL A 808 -1.33 -2.75 -36.73
N HIS A 809 -0.69 -3.90 -36.53
CA HIS A 809 0.37 -4.37 -37.44
C HIS A 809 -0.28 -5.26 -38.50
N LYS A 810 -0.13 -4.91 -39.78
CA LYS A 810 -0.85 -5.58 -40.86
C LYS A 810 -0.28 -6.95 -41.17
N ALA A 811 -1.13 -7.83 -41.68
CA ALA A 811 -0.74 -9.11 -42.22
C ALA A 811 0.37 -8.94 -43.27
N ASN A 812 1.33 -9.86 -43.26
CA ASN A 812 2.48 -9.90 -44.15
C ASN A 812 3.43 -8.69 -44.05
N GLU A 813 3.30 -7.87 -43.00
CA GLU A 813 4.32 -6.88 -42.64
C GLU A 813 5.23 -7.42 -41.52
N LYS A 814 6.51 -7.06 -41.60
CA LYS A 814 7.51 -7.45 -40.60
C LYS A 814 7.29 -6.67 -39.31
N VAL A 815 7.20 -7.37 -38.19
CA VAL A 815 7.10 -6.79 -36.85
C VAL A 815 8.40 -7.02 -36.09
N ALA A 816 9.04 -5.94 -35.62
CA ALA A 816 10.26 -6.04 -34.84
C ALA A 816 10.02 -6.77 -33.50
N ASN A 817 10.85 -7.76 -33.20
CA ASN A 817 10.83 -8.47 -31.93
C ASN A 817 11.47 -7.62 -30.84
N LYS A 818 10.76 -7.44 -29.71
CA LYS A 818 11.17 -6.53 -28.63
C LYS A 818 12.30 -7.03 -27.75
N ASN A 819 12.56 -8.33 -27.72
CA ASN A 819 13.64 -8.90 -26.90
C ASN A 819 14.97 -8.78 -27.67
N PRO A 820 15.93 -7.97 -27.19
CA PRO A 820 17.21 -7.77 -27.88
C PRO A 820 18.03 -9.07 -28.01
N LEU A 821 17.84 -10.03 -27.10
CA LEU A 821 18.50 -11.33 -27.09
C LEU A 821 17.83 -12.37 -28.01
N ASN A 822 16.72 -12.02 -28.67
CA ASN A 822 16.10 -12.93 -29.62
C ASN A 822 16.98 -13.08 -30.87
N THR A 823 17.25 -14.33 -31.26
CA THR A 823 17.98 -14.66 -32.50
C THR A 823 17.20 -14.21 -33.73
N LYS A 824 15.87 -14.31 -33.68
CA LYS A 824 14.97 -13.78 -34.70
C LYS A 824 14.68 -12.31 -34.40
N LYS A 825 15.16 -11.38 -35.24
CA LYS A 825 14.96 -9.93 -35.04
C LYS A 825 13.58 -9.42 -35.45
N GLU A 826 12.95 -10.07 -36.42
CA GLU A 826 11.64 -9.67 -36.95
C GLU A 826 10.75 -10.91 -37.09
N SER A 827 9.45 -10.75 -36.89
CA SER A 827 8.45 -11.80 -37.10
C SER A 827 7.47 -11.38 -38.18
N LEU A 828 7.04 -12.32 -39.00
CA LEU A 828 6.05 -12.16 -40.05
C LEU A 828 4.81 -12.99 -39.70
N PHE A 829 3.62 -12.42 -39.87
CA PHE A 829 2.34 -13.08 -39.57
C PHE A 829 1.40 -12.96 -40.76
N THR A 830 0.68 -14.02 -41.11
CA THR A 830 -0.28 -14.03 -42.23
C THR A 830 -1.63 -13.37 -41.88
N TYR A 831 -1.71 -12.73 -40.72
CA TYR A 831 -2.91 -12.12 -40.16
C TYR A 831 -2.56 -10.85 -39.37
N ASP A 832 -3.51 -9.94 -39.25
CA ASP A 832 -3.36 -8.69 -38.51
C ASP A 832 -3.15 -8.94 -37.00
N LEU A 833 -2.22 -8.19 -36.41
CA LEU A 833 -2.04 -8.09 -34.97
C LEU A 833 -2.61 -6.77 -34.46
N VAL A 834 -3.76 -6.85 -33.79
CA VAL A 834 -4.44 -5.69 -33.22
C VAL A 834 -4.06 -5.54 -31.75
N LYS A 835 -3.41 -4.42 -31.38
CA LYS A 835 -3.09 -4.11 -29.99
C LYS A 835 -4.39 -4.05 -29.18
N ASP A 836 -4.42 -4.75 -28.05
CA ASP A 836 -5.58 -4.74 -27.15
C ASP A 836 -6.92 -5.13 -27.82
N LYS A 837 -6.88 -5.97 -28.87
CA LYS A 837 -8.05 -6.49 -29.63
C LYS A 837 -9.27 -6.81 -28.76
N ARG A 838 -9.03 -7.47 -27.62
CA ARG A 838 -10.09 -7.88 -26.67
C ARG A 838 -10.93 -6.72 -26.12
N PHE A 839 -10.44 -5.48 -26.19
CA PHE A 839 -11.11 -4.27 -25.74
C PHE A 839 -11.71 -3.43 -26.88
N THR A 840 -11.42 -3.78 -28.14
CA THR A 840 -11.96 -3.12 -29.35
C THR A 840 -13.35 -3.61 -29.77
N VAL A 841 -13.82 -4.68 -29.12
CA VAL A 841 -15.13 -5.31 -29.36
C VAL A 841 -15.85 -5.54 -28.04
N ASP A 842 -17.16 -5.65 -28.10
CA ASP A 842 -18.00 -6.03 -26.97
C ASP A 842 -17.76 -7.49 -26.59
N LYS A 843 -17.81 -7.81 -25.28
CA LYS A 843 -17.61 -9.18 -24.79
C LYS A 843 -18.50 -9.51 -23.60
N PHE A 844 -18.99 -10.74 -23.58
CA PHE A 844 -19.58 -11.37 -22.39
C PHE A 844 -18.48 -12.07 -21.58
N GLN A 845 -18.57 -12.01 -20.26
CA GLN A 845 -17.63 -12.63 -19.34
C GLN A 845 -18.38 -13.49 -18.32
N PHE A 846 -17.83 -14.66 -18.00
CA PHE A 846 -18.37 -15.58 -17.01
C PHE A 846 -17.39 -15.73 -15.85
N HIS A 847 -17.87 -15.50 -14.64
CA HIS A 847 -17.13 -15.68 -13.40
C HIS A 847 -17.77 -16.82 -12.62
N VAL A 848 -17.02 -17.88 -12.35
CA VAL A 848 -17.55 -19.09 -11.72
C VAL A 848 -16.68 -19.53 -10.54
N PRO A 849 -17.23 -19.59 -9.31
CA PRO A 849 -16.49 -20.04 -8.15
C PRO A 849 -16.39 -21.58 -8.10
N ILE A 850 -15.29 -22.05 -7.51
CA ILE A 850 -14.99 -23.46 -7.26
C ILE A 850 -14.38 -23.63 -5.86
N THR A 851 -14.52 -24.82 -5.29
CA THR A 851 -13.82 -25.24 -4.07
C THR A 851 -12.74 -26.25 -4.44
N LEU A 852 -11.54 -26.05 -3.91
CA LEU A 852 -10.37 -26.92 -4.03
C LEU A 852 -10.21 -27.75 -2.75
N ASN A 853 -9.72 -28.98 -2.89
CA ASN A 853 -9.61 -29.97 -1.82
C ASN A 853 -10.93 -30.13 -1.07
N PHE A 854 -12.05 -30.28 -1.79
CA PHE A 854 -13.40 -30.24 -1.25
C PHE A 854 -13.62 -31.12 -0.01
N LYS A 855 -13.01 -32.31 0.02
CA LYS A 855 -13.12 -33.28 1.13
C LYS A 855 -12.08 -33.10 2.24
N ALA A 856 -11.20 -32.10 2.19
CA ALA A 856 -10.21 -31.89 3.24
C ALA A 856 -10.90 -31.58 4.58
N SER A 857 -10.57 -32.37 5.60
CA SER A 857 -11.08 -32.23 6.98
C SER A 857 -10.09 -31.57 7.93
N GLY A 858 -8.88 -31.27 7.46
CA GLY A 858 -7.74 -30.92 8.30
C GLY A 858 -7.72 -29.47 8.81
N ASN A 859 -6.70 -29.19 9.63
CA ASN A 859 -6.52 -27.91 10.31
C ASN A 859 -6.02 -26.84 9.33
N ASP A 860 -6.69 -25.67 9.29
CA ASP A 860 -6.24 -24.48 8.54
C ASP A 860 -4.84 -24.00 8.99
N TYR A 861 -4.39 -24.46 10.16
CA TYR A 861 -3.09 -24.22 10.76
C TYR A 861 -2.18 -25.47 10.74
N ILE A 862 -1.17 -25.48 9.86
CA ILE A 862 -0.27 -26.61 9.63
C ILE A 862 1.11 -26.47 10.31
N ASN A 863 1.38 -25.36 11.01
CA ASN A 863 2.72 -25.09 11.57
C ASN A 863 3.24 -26.22 12.45
N GLN A 864 2.39 -26.81 13.30
CA GLN A 864 2.79 -27.89 14.21
C GLN A 864 3.22 -29.16 13.44
N GLU A 865 2.53 -29.48 12.35
CA GLU A 865 2.90 -30.58 11.46
C GLU A 865 4.22 -30.28 10.73
N VAL A 866 4.42 -29.02 10.32
CA VAL A 866 5.69 -28.59 9.71
C VAL A 866 6.84 -28.68 10.70
N LEU A 867 6.68 -28.20 11.94
CA LEU A 867 7.71 -28.31 12.98
C LEU A 867 8.08 -29.78 13.26
N SER A 868 7.08 -30.66 13.32
CA SER A 868 7.30 -32.11 13.47
C SER A 868 8.07 -32.69 12.29
N PHE A 869 7.72 -32.29 11.06
CA PHE A 869 8.44 -32.67 9.85
C PHE A 869 9.90 -32.17 9.86
N LEU A 870 10.14 -30.92 10.26
CA LEU A 870 11.46 -30.33 10.32
C LEU A 870 12.36 -31.02 11.35
N ARG A 871 11.83 -31.35 12.54
CA ARG A 871 12.56 -32.10 13.58
C ARG A 871 13.05 -33.46 13.10
N GLN A 872 12.27 -34.12 12.24
CA GLN A 872 12.57 -35.46 11.75
C GLN A 872 13.34 -35.47 10.41
N ASN A 873 13.70 -34.30 9.86
CA ASN A 873 14.26 -34.19 8.53
C ASN A 873 15.65 -33.54 8.52
N PRO A 874 16.74 -34.33 8.38
CA PRO A 874 18.11 -33.83 8.34
C PRO A 874 18.51 -33.21 6.99
N ASP A 875 17.68 -33.34 5.95
CA ASP A 875 18.00 -32.93 4.57
C ASP A 875 17.26 -31.65 4.14
N VAL A 876 16.75 -30.87 5.09
CA VAL A 876 16.08 -29.60 4.79
C VAL A 876 17.10 -28.50 4.50
N ASN A 877 16.97 -27.89 3.32
CA ASN A 877 17.71 -26.69 2.96
C ASN A 877 16.94 -25.40 3.33
N ILE A 878 17.60 -24.26 3.22
CA ILE A 878 17.04 -22.98 3.65
C ILE A 878 17.25 -21.92 2.57
N ILE A 879 16.17 -21.33 2.09
CA ILE A 879 16.18 -20.19 1.17
C ILE A 879 16.02 -18.91 2.00
N GLY A 880 17.05 -18.10 2.09
CA GLY A 880 16.98 -16.74 2.61
C GLY A 880 16.63 -15.74 1.51
N LEU A 881 15.67 -14.86 1.80
CA LEU A 881 15.26 -13.79 0.89
C LEU A 881 15.51 -12.42 1.53
N ASP A 882 16.48 -11.69 0.97
CA ASP A 882 16.68 -10.27 1.29
C ASP A 882 15.93 -9.39 0.29
N ARG A 883 15.46 -8.24 0.75
CA ARG A 883 14.64 -7.32 -0.06
C ARG A 883 15.20 -5.91 0.09
N GLY A 884 15.63 -5.33 -1.03
CA GLY A 884 16.26 -4.02 -1.06
C GLY A 884 15.74 -3.11 -2.17
N GLU A 885 16.36 -1.94 -2.29
CA GLU A 885 16.09 -0.96 -3.36
C GLU A 885 17.00 -1.16 -4.59
N ARG A 886 18.21 -1.73 -4.37
CA ARG A 886 19.19 -2.06 -5.41
C ARG A 886 18.92 -3.41 -6.05
N HIS A 887 18.76 -4.44 -5.21
CA HIS A 887 18.19 -5.72 -5.60
C HIS A 887 16.77 -5.81 -5.04
N LEU A 888 15.77 -5.85 -5.91
CA LEU A 888 14.36 -5.94 -5.49
C LEU A 888 14.15 -7.13 -4.55
N ILE A 889 14.78 -8.26 -4.90
CA ILE A 889 14.87 -9.47 -4.09
C ILE A 889 16.22 -10.13 -4.39
N TYR A 890 16.94 -10.51 -3.35
CA TYR A 890 18.15 -11.35 -3.43
C TYR A 890 17.87 -12.69 -2.75
N LEU A 891 18.32 -13.78 -3.38
CA LEU A 891 18.13 -15.14 -2.87
C LEU A 891 19.47 -15.76 -2.51
N SER A 892 19.53 -16.40 -1.34
CA SER A 892 20.62 -17.31 -0.96
C SER A 892 20.03 -18.64 -0.48
N LEU A 893 20.45 -19.75 -1.08
CA LEU A 893 20.09 -21.11 -0.70
C LEU A 893 21.27 -21.73 0.03
N ILE A 894 21.05 -22.16 1.27
CA ILE A 894 22.07 -22.84 2.09
C ILE A 894 21.60 -24.24 2.52
N ASN A 895 22.56 -25.11 2.83
CA ASN A 895 22.30 -26.37 3.52
C ASN A 895 22.38 -26.22 5.05
N GLN A 896 22.20 -27.33 5.79
CA GLN A 896 22.26 -27.32 7.26
C GLN A 896 23.67 -27.07 7.84
N LYS A 897 24.72 -27.12 7.03
CA LYS A 897 26.08 -26.71 7.44
C LYS A 897 26.31 -25.21 7.26
N GLY A 898 25.34 -24.50 6.67
CA GLY A 898 25.48 -23.09 6.32
C GLY A 898 26.28 -22.85 5.03
N GLU A 899 26.53 -23.88 4.23
CA GLU A 899 27.23 -23.73 2.94
C GLU A 899 26.27 -23.18 1.88
N ILE A 900 26.71 -22.20 1.10
CA ILE A 900 25.91 -21.61 0.01
C ILE A 900 25.88 -22.58 -1.17
N LEU A 901 24.68 -23.06 -1.51
CA LEU A 901 24.42 -23.87 -2.70
C LEU A 901 24.14 -23.01 -3.92
N GLN A 902 23.38 -21.93 -3.75
CA GLN A 902 23.07 -20.95 -4.81
C GLN A 902 22.88 -19.55 -4.22
N GLN A 903 23.31 -18.53 -4.96
CA GLN A 903 23.05 -17.13 -4.62
C GLN A 903 22.92 -16.29 -5.90
N PHE A 904 21.86 -15.48 -6.01
CA PHE A 904 21.65 -14.58 -7.16
C PHE A 904 20.57 -13.55 -6.89
N SER A 905 20.65 -12.42 -7.60
CA SER A 905 19.58 -11.43 -7.67
C SER A 905 18.42 -11.90 -8.56
N LEU A 906 17.20 -11.52 -8.17
CA LEU A 906 15.99 -11.72 -8.99
C LEU A 906 15.60 -10.47 -9.78
N ASN A 907 16.44 -9.44 -9.87
CA ASN A 907 16.20 -8.27 -10.72
C ASN A 907 15.93 -8.65 -12.18
N ASP A 908 16.65 -9.66 -12.65
CA ASP A 908 16.52 -10.26 -13.96
C ASP A 908 15.89 -11.64 -13.82
N ILE A 909 14.81 -11.89 -14.56
CA ILE A 909 14.21 -13.21 -14.66
C ILE A 909 14.70 -13.87 -15.95
N ILE A 910 15.41 -14.98 -15.78
CA ILE A 910 15.91 -15.83 -16.85
C ILE A 910 15.00 -17.05 -16.96
N ASN A 911 14.40 -17.24 -18.12
CA ASN A 911 13.55 -18.38 -18.46
C ASN A 911 14.10 -19.10 -19.67
N GLU A 912 14.03 -20.42 -19.68
CA GLU A 912 14.36 -21.24 -20.85
C GLU A 912 13.08 -21.82 -21.46
N TYR A 913 12.92 -21.67 -22.77
CA TYR A 913 11.82 -22.27 -23.50
C TYR A 913 12.29 -22.78 -24.85
N LYS A 914 12.11 -24.08 -25.12
CA LYS A 914 12.56 -24.75 -26.35
C LYS A 914 14.05 -24.49 -26.67
N GLY A 915 14.91 -24.52 -25.65
CA GLY A 915 16.34 -24.27 -25.78
C GLY A 915 16.75 -22.80 -26.00
N ILE A 916 15.81 -21.85 -25.94
CA ILE A 916 16.08 -20.41 -26.06
C ILE A 916 15.99 -19.77 -24.68
N THR A 917 17.06 -19.08 -24.28
CA THR A 917 17.11 -18.30 -23.04
C THR A 917 16.50 -16.92 -23.25
N HIS A 918 15.52 -16.57 -22.41
CA HIS A 918 14.88 -15.27 -22.38
C HIS A 918 15.19 -14.57 -21.06
N LYS A 919 15.84 -13.41 -21.13
CA LYS A 919 16.11 -12.54 -19.98
C LYS A 919 15.15 -11.36 -19.98
N THR A 920 14.49 -11.11 -18.84
CA THR A 920 13.64 -9.92 -18.63
C THR A 920 14.15 -9.12 -17.44
N ALA A 921 14.60 -7.90 -17.68
CA ALA A 921 15.15 -7.00 -16.65
C ALA A 921 14.05 -6.20 -15.94
N TYR A 922 13.42 -6.81 -14.94
CA TYR A 922 12.25 -6.21 -14.26
C TYR A 922 12.59 -4.98 -13.42
N LYS A 923 13.80 -4.91 -12.83
CA LYS A 923 14.25 -3.69 -12.13
C LYS A 923 14.21 -2.48 -13.06
N THR A 924 14.85 -2.58 -14.23
CA THR A 924 14.88 -1.50 -15.22
C THR A 924 13.48 -1.13 -15.72
N LEU A 925 12.61 -2.12 -15.95
CA LEU A 925 11.22 -1.85 -16.34
C LEU A 925 10.43 -1.11 -15.26
N LEU A 926 10.62 -1.46 -13.99
CA LEU A 926 9.96 -0.79 -12.86
C LEU A 926 10.50 0.62 -12.63
N GLU A 927 11.81 0.84 -12.75
CA GLU A 927 12.44 2.16 -12.65
C GLU A 927 11.99 3.08 -13.78
N LYS A 928 11.95 2.57 -15.02
CA LYS A 928 11.38 3.30 -16.16
C LYS A 928 9.93 3.67 -15.89
N LYS A 929 9.13 2.73 -15.36
CA LYS A 929 7.71 2.98 -15.09
C LYS A 929 7.48 3.99 -13.96
N GLU A 930 8.33 3.98 -12.94
CA GLU A 930 8.32 4.95 -11.85
C GLU A 930 8.64 6.36 -12.37
N LYS A 931 9.67 6.49 -13.22
CA LYS A 931 10.00 7.76 -13.88
C LYS A 931 8.85 8.28 -14.76
N GLU A 932 8.31 7.43 -15.66
CA GLU A 932 7.14 7.81 -16.50
C GLU A 932 5.95 8.29 -15.66
N ARG A 933 5.73 7.71 -14.47
CA ARG A 933 4.65 8.12 -13.55
C ARG A 933 4.96 9.42 -12.81
N ALA A 934 6.21 9.69 -12.49
CA ALA A 934 6.63 10.98 -11.94
C ALA A 934 6.45 12.08 -12.99
N ASP A 935 6.97 11.86 -14.20
CA ASP A 935 6.85 12.78 -15.34
C ASP A 935 5.36 13.05 -15.67
N ALA A 936 4.51 12.02 -15.67
CA ALA A 936 3.08 12.19 -15.90
C ALA A 936 2.37 12.99 -14.79
N ARG A 937 2.80 12.89 -13.52
CA ARG A 937 2.21 13.70 -12.44
C ARG A 937 2.56 15.17 -12.59
N GLU A 938 3.81 15.46 -12.91
CA GLU A 938 4.31 16.82 -13.07
C GLU A 938 3.68 17.50 -14.29
N ASN A 939 3.40 16.74 -15.35
CA ASN A 939 2.83 17.24 -16.61
C ASN A 939 1.31 17.08 -16.75
N TRP A 940 0.60 16.71 -15.67
CA TRP A 940 -0.86 16.46 -15.69
C TRP A 940 -1.30 15.36 -16.68
N GLY A 941 -0.38 14.47 -17.03
CA GLY A 941 -0.62 13.36 -17.94
C GLY A 941 -1.31 12.16 -17.28
N THR A 942 -1.64 11.17 -18.10
CA THR A 942 -2.26 9.93 -17.63
C THR A 942 -1.26 9.08 -16.84
N ILE A 943 -1.51 8.92 -15.54
CA ILE A 943 -0.66 8.10 -14.66
C ILE A 943 -0.97 6.62 -14.89
N GLU A 944 -0.18 5.97 -15.73
CA GLU A 944 -0.29 4.53 -15.98
C GLU A 944 0.01 3.69 -14.73
N SER A 945 -0.68 2.56 -14.56
CA SER A 945 -0.52 1.72 -13.38
C SER A 945 0.80 0.95 -13.39
N ILE A 946 1.57 1.04 -12.29
CA ILE A 946 2.76 0.21 -12.03
C ILE A 946 2.40 -1.15 -11.39
N LYS A 947 1.16 -1.29 -10.90
CA LYS A 947 0.71 -2.42 -10.08
C LYS A 947 0.79 -3.75 -10.83
N GLU A 948 0.39 -3.77 -12.10
CA GLU A 948 0.31 -4.96 -12.95
C GLU A 948 1.72 -5.40 -13.36
N LEU A 949 2.64 -4.47 -13.63
CA LEU A 949 4.04 -4.79 -13.92
C LEU A 949 4.71 -5.46 -12.70
N LYS A 950 4.44 -4.95 -11.49
CA LYS A 950 4.87 -5.60 -10.25
C LYS A 950 4.27 -6.99 -10.06
N GLU A 951 2.98 -7.18 -10.35
CA GLU A 951 2.34 -8.50 -10.27
C GLU A 951 2.96 -9.48 -11.26
N GLY A 952 3.25 -9.02 -12.48
CA GLY A 952 3.97 -9.78 -13.49
C GLY A 952 5.33 -10.24 -12.97
N TYR A 953 6.15 -9.31 -12.47
CA TYR A 953 7.45 -9.62 -11.86
C TYR A 953 7.34 -10.64 -10.70
N ILE A 954 6.50 -10.33 -9.71
CA ILE A 954 6.35 -11.16 -8.51
C ILE A 954 5.82 -12.55 -8.87
N SER A 955 4.96 -12.68 -9.88
CA SER A 955 4.48 -13.99 -10.33
C SER A 955 5.61 -14.90 -10.82
N GLN A 956 6.62 -14.34 -11.51
CA GLN A 956 7.80 -15.09 -11.95
C GLN A 956 8.68 -15.47 -10.76
N VAL A 957 8.89 -14.54 -9.83
CA VAL A 957 9.66 -14.79 -8.60
C VAL A 957 9.02 -15.89 -7.76
N VAL A 958 7.71 -15.79 -7.50
CA VAL A 958 6.95 -16.79 -6.74
C VAL A 958 7.03 -18.17 -7.40
N HIS A 959 6.95 -18.23 -8.74
CA HIS A 959 7.12 -19.49 -9.46
C HIS A 959 8.52 -20.09 -9.24
N LYS A 960 9.58 -19.27 -9.38
CA LYS A 960 10.97 -19.71 -9.19
C LYS A 960 11.23 -20.18 -7.76
N ILE A 961 10.80 -19.43 -6.75
CA ILE A 961 10.93 -19.80 -5.34
C ILE A 961 10.16 -21.09 -5.05
N ALA A 962 8.88 -21.19 -5.44
CA ALA A 962 8.08 -22.38 -5.17
C ALA A 962 8.65 -23.65 -5.83
N LYS A 963 9.24 -23.52 -7.02
CA LYS A 963 9.96 -24.60 -7.69
C LYS A 963 11.21 -25.02 -6.90
N MET A 964 12.05 -24.06 -6.52
CA MET A 964 13.25 -24.31 -5.72
C MET A 964 12.93 -24.93 -4.34
N MET A 965 11.86 -24.50 -3.68
CA MET A 965 11.43 -25.09 -2.40
C MET A 965 11.21 -26.61 -2.53
N VAL A 966 10.56 -27.05 -3.61
CA VAL A 966 10.25 -28.47 -3.82
C VAL A 966 11.47 -29.24 -4.32
N GLU A 967 12.23 -28.67 -5.26
CA GLU A 967 13.43 -29.30 -5.82
C GLU A 967 14.55 -29.51 -4.79
N TYR A 968 14.75 -28.53 -3.90
CA TYR A 968 15.81 -28.55 -2.90
C TYR A 968 15.31 -28.91 -1.49
N ASN A 969 14.07 -29.37 -1.33
CA ASN A 969 13.46 -29.65 -0.01
C ASN A 969 13.71 -28.51 1.00
N ALA A 970 13.38 -27.28 0.61
CA ALA A 970 13.77 -26.08 1.35
C ALA A 970 12.62 -25.34 2.05
N ILE A 971 12.88 -24.82 3.25
CA ILE A 971 12.07 -23.76 3.87
C ILE A 971 12.46 -22.40 3.30
N VAL A 972 11.58 -21.40 3.42
CA VAL A 972 11.87 -20.01 3.04
C VAL A 972 11.87 -19.12 4.27
N VAL A 973 12.90 -18.30 4.39
CA VAL A 973 13.12 -17.39 5.51
C VAL A 973 13.19 -15.97 4.98
N MET A 974 12.40 -15.08 5.59
CA MET A 974 12.30 -13.67 5.23
C MET A 974 12.50 -12.80 6.47
N GLU A 975 12.83 -11.54 6.28
CA GLU A 975 12.88 -10.59 7.40
C GLU A 975 11.48 -10.24 7.91
N ASP A 976 11.39 -10.10 9.22
CA ASP A 976 10.26 -9.54 9.94
C ASP A 976 10.29 -8.00 9.89
N LEU A 977 9.89 -7.44 8.75
CA LEU A 977 9.82 -6.00 8.57
C LEU A 977 8.54 -5.43 9.18
N ASN A 978 8.68 -4.57 10.18
CA ASN A 978 7.55 -3.91 10.82
C ASN A 978 6.78 -3.00 9.84
N MET A 979 5.50 -2.73 10.14
CA MET A 979 4.63 -1.93 9.26
C MET A 979 5.08 -0.48 9.11
N GLY A 980 5.76 0.10 10.11
CA GLY A 980 6.32 1.45 10.03
C GLY A 980 7.41 1.56 8.96
N PHE A 981 8.32 0.59 8.93
CA PHE A 981 9.36 0.47 7.91
C PHE A 981 8.75 0.30 6.52
N LYS A 982 7.81 -0.65 6.36
CA LYS A 982 7.11 -0.88 5.08
C LYS A 982 6.43 0.42 4.59
N ARG A 983 5.72 1.15 5.47
CA ARG A 983 5.06 2.43 5.14
C ARG A 983 6.05 3.52 4.75
N GLY A 984 7.19 3.64 5.45
CA GLY A 984 8.23 4.61 5.11
C GLY A 984 8.80 4.43 3.69
N ARG A 985 8.71 3.22 3.13
CA ARG A 985 9.14 2.88 1.77
C ARG A 985 8.01 2.90 0.73
N PHE A 986 6.78 3.22 1.10
CA PHE A 986 5.69 3.32 0.12
C PHE A 986 5.87 4.47 -0.88
N ALA A 987 6.65 5.48 -0.51
CA ALA A 987 7.08 6.54 -1.44
C ALA A 987 8.00 6.02 -2.55
N VAL A 988 8.70 4.90 -2.33
CA VAL A 988 9.49 4.22 -3.36
C VAL A 988 8.55 3.33 -4.16
N GLU A 989 8.15 3.78 -5.34
CA GLU A 989 7.09 3.14 -6.10
C GLU A 989 7.50 1.81 -6.69
N LYS A 990 8.78 1.47 -6.80
CA LYS A 990 9.23 0.14 -7.26
C LYS A 990 9.17 -0.96 -6.19
N GLN A 991 8.92 -0.64 -4.91
CA GLN A 991 8.95 -1.63 -3.81
C GLN A 991 7.99 -2.83 -3.99
N VAL A 992 8.41 -4.04 -3.60
CA VAL A 992 7.63 -5.28 -3.79
C VAL A 992 7.34 -6.09 -2.51
N TYR A 993 7.79 -5.60 -1.34
CA TYR A 993 7.90 -6.34 -0.08
C TYR A 993 6.62 -7.08 0.34
N GLN A 994 5.55 -6.34 0.63
CA GLN A 994 4.31 -6.90 1.17
C GLN A 994 3.58 -7.78 0.14
N LYS A 995 3.72 -7.43 -1.15
CA LYS A 995 3.01 -8.10 -2.23
C LYS A 995 3.63 -9.46 -2.56
N LEU A 996 4.97 -9.56 -2.48
CA LEU A 996 5.69 -10.82 -2.54
C LEU A 996 5.21 -11.79 -1.47
N GLU A 997 5.20 -11.36 -0.20
CA GLU A 997 4.76 -12.19 0.93
C GLU A 997 3.36 -12.76 0.67
N LYS A 998 2.39 -11.90 0.30
CA LYS A 998 1.02 -12.33 0.03
C LYS A 998 0.95 -13.32 -1.14
N MET A 999 1.56 -13.00 -2.29
CA MET A 999 1.47 -13.85 -3.48
C MET A 999 2.18 -15.19 -3.30
N LEU A 1000 3.27 -15.23 -2.52
CA LEU A 1000 3.96 -16.47 -2.17
C LEU A 1000 3.07 -17.34 -1.27
N ILE A 1001 2.51 -16.77 -0.19
CA ILE A 1001 1.57 -17.50 0.68
C ILE A 1001 0.37 -18.03 -0.13
N ASP A 1002 -0.30 -17.17 -0.91
CA ASP A 1002 -1.46 -17.55 -1.71
C ASP A 1002 -1.14 -18.69 -2.70
N LYS A 1003 0.09 -18.72 -3.24
CA LYS A 1003 0.56 -19.80 -4.13
C LYS A 1003 0.85 -21.08 -3.36
N LEU A 1004 1.46 -20.98 -2.17
CA LEU A 1004 1.79 -22.13 -1.31
C LEU A 1004 0.56 -22.70 -0.59
N ASN A 1005 -0.54 -21.95 -0.49
CA ASN A 1005 -1.83 -22.47 -0.04
C ASN A 1005 -2.39 -23.54 -1.00
N TYR A 1006 -2.05 -23.46 -2.30
CA TYR A 1006 -2.43 -24.46 -3.31
C TYR A 1006 -1.43 -24.49 -4.47
N LEU A 1007 -0.39 -25.32 -4.31
CA LEU A 1007 0.73 -25.42 -5.23
C LEU A 1007 0.59 -26.63 -6.16
N VAL A 1008 0.26 -26.34 -7.42
CA VAL A 1008 0.27 -27.29 -8.55
C VAL A 1008 1.36 -26.91 -9.55
N PHE A 1009 2.07 -27.94 -10.03
CA PHE A 1009 3.03 -27.90 -11.13
C PHE A 1009 2.41 -28.52 -12.39
N LYS A 1010 2.52 -27.84 -13.53
CA LYS A 1010 1.85 -28.25 -14.79
C LYS A 1010 2.53 -29.40 -15.51
N ASP A 1011 3.74 -29.72 -15.10
CA ASP A 1011 4.65 -30.72 -15.65
C ASP A 1011 4.63 -32.03 -14.88
N LYS A 1012 4.03 -32.05 -13.68
CA LYS A 1012 3.81 -33.27 -12.91
C LYS A 1012 2.58 -34.05 -13.38
N ALA A 1013 2.61 -35.36 -13.18
CA ALA A 1013 1.44 -36.20 -13.42
C ALA A 1013 0.27 -35.81 -12.48
N PRO A 1014 -1.01 -35.93 -12.90
CA PRO A 1014 -2.16 -35.46 -12.12
C PRO A 1014 -2.21 -35.96 -10.67
N ASN A 1015 -1.86 -37.23 -10.43
CA ASN A 1015 -1.93 -37.87 -9.11
C ASN A 1015 -0.61 -37.87 -8.33
N GLU A 1016 0.47 -37.30 -8.87
CA GLU A 1016 1.72 -37.16 -8.12
C GLU A 1016 1.61 -36.01 -7.11
N ALA A 1017 2.42 -36.02 -6.04
CA ALA A 1017 2.52 -34.89 -5.13
C ALA A 1017 2.93 -33.60 -5.85
N GLY A 1018 2.10 -32.56 -5.76
CA GLY A 1018 2.21 -31.32 -6.53
C GLY A 1018 1.54 -31.37 -7.91
N GLY A 1019 0.89 -32.48 -8.26
CA GLY A 1019 0.04 -32.65 -9.43
C GLY A 1019 -1.35 -32.03 -9.27
N LEU A 1020 -2.21 -32.22 -10.27
CA LEU A 1020 -3.53 -31.61 -10.34
C LEU A 1020 -4.45 -32.05 -9.20
N TYR A 1021 -4.52 -33.33 -8.85
CA TYR A 1021 -5.40 -33.84 -7.80
C TYR A 1021 -4.74 -33.86 -6.42
N ASN A 1022 -3.40 -33.84 -6.38
CA ASN A 1022 -2.61 -33.90 -5.15
C ASN A 1022 -1.75 -32.64 -4.96
N ALA A 1023 -2.40 -31.47 -4.96
CA ALA A 1023 -1.74 -30.18 -4.80
C ALA A 1023 -1.09 -30.02 -3.42
N LEU A 1024 0.13 -29.47 -3.38
CA LEU A 1024 0.85 -29.19 -2.12
C LEU A 1024 0.25 -27.98 -1.40
N GLN A 1025 0.19 -28.05 -0.07
CA GLN A 1025 -0.23 -26.98 0.84
C GLN A 1025 0.88 -26.71 1.86
N LEU A 1026 1.77 -25.77 1.55
CA LEU A 1026 3.01 -25.51 2.29
C LEU A 1026 2.96 -24.24 3.17
N ALA A 1027 1.81 -23.58 3.24
CA ALA A 1027 1.59 -22.42 4.12
C ALA A 1027 0.24 -22.56 4.82
N ASN A 1028 0.05 -21.88 5.96
CA ASN A 1028 -1.27 -21.78 6.59
C ASN A 1028 -2.23 -21.02 5.67
N LYS A 1029 -3.52 -21.28 5.79
CA LYS A 1029 -4.55 -20.52 5.08
C LYS A 1029 -4.43 -19.03 5.44
N PHE A 1030 -4.26 -18.19 4.42
CA PHE A 1030 -4.05 -16.77 4.65
C PHE A 1030 -5.34 -16.06 5.07
N GLU A 1031 -5.36 -15.49 6.27
CA GLU A 1031 -6.44 -14.61 6.73
C GLU A 1031 -6.05 -13.13 6.60
N SER A 1032 -5.02 -12.71 7.33
CA SER A 1032 -4.49 -11.35 7.29
C SER A 1032 -3.05 -11.32 7.80
N PHE A 1033 -2.30 -10.26 7.46
CA PHE A 1033 -0.96 -10.04 8.01
C PHE A 1033 -0.97 -9.81 9.54
N GLN A 1034 -2.07 -9.32 10.11
CA GLN A 1034 -2.17 -9.07 11.55
C GLN A 1034 -2.27 -10.35 12.37
N LYS A 1035 -2.94 -11.37 11.82
CA LYS A 1035 -3.07 -12.69 12.43
C LYS A 1035 -1.90 -13.62 12.12
N MET A 1036 -0.99 -13.19 11.26
CA MET A 1036 0.19 -13.97 10.89
C MET A 1036 1.25 -13.85 11.99
N GLY A 1037 1.68 -14.99 12.53
CA GLY A 1037 2.81 -15.07 13.46
C GLY A 1037 4.16 -14.99 12.73
N LYS A 1038 5.22 -15.51 13.36
CA LYS A 1038 6.57 -15.61 12.76
C LYS A 1038 6.77 -16.86 11.90
N GLN A 1039 5.71 -17.66 11.71
CA GLN A 1039 5.70 -18.85 10.87
C GLN A 1039 4.35 -19.00 10.15
N SER A 1040 4.39 -19.33 8.87
CA SER A 1040 3.25 -19.81 8.08
C SER A 1040 3.66 -21.02 7.24
N GLY A 1041 3.42 -22.22 7.77
CA GLY A 1041 3.92 -23.48 7.24
C GLY A 1041 5.45 -23.46 7.09
N PHE A 1042 5.91 -23.56 5.85
CA PHE A 1042 7.32 -23.57 5.44
C PHE A 1042 7.94 -22.17 5.31
N LEU A 1043 7.21 -21.11 5.65
CA LEU A 1043 7.69 -19.72 5.66
C LEU A 1043 7.99 -19.27 7.08
N PHE A 1044 9.19 -18.73 7.31
CA PHE A 1044 9.63 -18.19 8.61
C PHE A 1044 10.03 -16.71 8.49
N TYR A 1045 9.77 -15.95 9.56
CA TYR A 1045 10.05 -14.51 9.62
C TYR A 1045 11.01 -14.19 10.77
N VAL A 1046 12.25 -13.83 10.45
CA VAL A 1046 13.34 -13.61 11.41
C VAL A 1046 13.65 -12.11 11.60
N PRO A 1047 14.17 -11.69 12.76
CA PRO A 1047 14.56 -10.29 12.97
C PRO A 1047 15.63 -9.82 11.96
N ALA A 1048 15.45 -8.63 11.37
CA ALA A 1048 16.37 -8.03 10.39
C ALA A 1048 17.70 -7.50 10.98
N TRP A 1049 17.88 -7.53 12.30
CA TRP A 1049 19.05 -6.92 12.95
C TRP A 1049 20.36 -7.62 12.53
N ASN A 1050 21.32 -6.85 12.02
CA ASN A 1050 22.65 -7.31 11.59
C ASN A 1050 22.64 -8.56 10.69
N THR A 1051 21.88 -8.50 9.60
CA THR A 1051 21.92 -9.48 8.49
C THR A 1051 22.86 -9.01 7.37
N SER A 1052 22.79 -7.74 6.93
CA SER A 1052 23.66 -7.25 5.85
C SER A 1052 25.01 -6.68 6.35
N LYS A 1053 25.03 -6.08 7.56
CA LYS A 1053 26.21 -5.41 8.14
C LYS A 1053 26.91 -6.30 9.17
N ILE A 1054 27.32 -7.48 8.74
CA ILE A 1054 28.04 -8.49 9.53
C ILE A 1054 29.07 -9.19 8.64
N ASP A 1055 30.26 -9.48 9.16
CA ASP A 1055 31.26 -10.28 8.46
C ASP A 1055 30.81 -11.75 8.38
N PRO A 1056 30.62 -12.33 7.18
CA PRO A 1056 30.16 -13.72 7.02
C PRO A 1056 31.14 -14.78 7.52
N THR A 1057 32.41 -14.42 7.70
CA THR A 1057 33.50 -15.35 8.07
C THR A 1057 33.82 -15.34 9.56
N THR A 1058 33.52 -14.25 10.27
CA THR A 1058 33.84 -14.10 11.71
C THR A 1058 32.63 -13.80 12.58
N GLY A 1059 31.53 -13.30 11.99
CA GLY A 1059 30.39 -12.79 12.76
C GLY A 1059 30.63 -11.41 13.39
N PHE A 1060 31.70 -10.71 13.01
CA PHE A 1060 31.98 -9.35 13.49
C PHE A 1060 30.88 -8.36 13.09
N VAL A 1061 30.47 -7.51 14.04
CA VAL A 1061 29.49 -6.43 13.85
C VAL A 1061 29.95 -5.17 14.57
N ASN A 1062 29.69 -3.99 13.99
CA ASN A 1062 29.97 -2.73 14.67
C ASN A 1062 28.92 -2.42 15.76
N LEU A 1063 29.34 -2.42 17.03
CA LEU A 1063 28.51 -2.05 18.18
C LEU A 1063 28.89 -0.71 18.84
N PHE A 1064 29.84 0.03 18.27
CA PHE A 1064 30.32 1.30 18.82
C PHE A 1064 29.34 2.47 18.61
N TYR A 1065 29.40 3.44 19.51
CA TYR A 1065 28.86 4.79 19.28
C TYR A 1065 29.99 5.71 18.79
N THR A 1066 30.10 5.89 17.47
CA THR A 1066 31.25 6.56 16.83
C THR A 1066 30.98 8.03 16.48
N LYS A 1067 30.00 8.69 17.12
CA LYS A 1067 29.72 10.10 16.85
C LYS A 1067 30.60 10.98 17.74
N TYR A 1068 31.34 11.90 17.15
CA TYR A 1068 32.05 12.95 17.91
C TYR A 1068 31.05 13.85 18.64
N GLU A 1069 31.29 14.10 19.92
CA GLU A 1069 30.46 14.97 20.77
C GLU A 1069 31.28 16.09 21.41
N SER A 1070 32.40 15.73 22.05
CA SER A 1070 33.34 16.67 22.66
C SER A 1070 34.74 16.06 22.71
N ILE A 1071 35.74 16.91 22.99
CA ILE A 1071 37.14 16.52 23.21
C ILE A 1071 37.20 15.44 24.31
N GLU A 1072 36.66 15.73 25.49
CA GLU A 1072 36.67 14.82 26.65
C GLU A 1072 36.08 13.43 26.35
N LYS A 1073 34.97 13.38 25.60
CA LYS A 1073 34.33 12.11 25.25
C LYS A 1073 35.14 11.34 24.22
N ALA A 1074 35.77 12.02 23.27
CA ALA A 1074 36.64 11.38 22.28
C ALA A 1074 37.94 10.86 22.92
N GLN A 1075 38.55 11.60 23.85
CA GLN A 1075 39.72 11.15 24.61
C GLN A 1075 39.38 9.88 25.41
N LYS A 1076 38.31 9.92 26.21
CA LYS A 1076 37.80 8.75 26.97
C LYS A 1076 37.45 7.57 26.07
N PHE A 1077 37.01 7.83 24.84
CA PHE A 1077 36.73 6.76 23.87
C PHE A 1077 38.02 6.05 23.44
N PHE A 1078 39.06 6.78 23.05
CA PHE A 1078 40.32 6.18 22.62
C PHE A 1078 41.13 5.55 23.76
N GLU A 1079 40.98 6.08 24.98
CA GLU A 1079 41.65 5.54 26.18
C GLU A 1079 41.21 4.10 26.53
N LYS A 1080 39.97 3.73 26.17
CA LYS A 1080 39.36 2.42 26.42
C LYS A 1080 39.87 1.28 25.52
N PHE A 1081 40.61 1.60 24.46
CA PHE A 1081 41.22 0.56 23.62
C PHE A 1081 42.34 -0.15 24.38
N ASP A 1082 42.58 -1.41 24.06
CA ASP A 1082 43.72 -2.15 24.63
C ASP A 1082 45.01 -1.60 24.04
N SER A 1083 45.06 -1.52 22.70
CA SER A 1083 46.16 -0.91 21.96
C SER A 1083 45.72 -0.30 20.62
N ILE A 1084 46.49 0.69 20.16
CA ILE A 1084 46.38 1.30 18.83
C ILE A 1084 47.81 1.41 18.30
N HIS A 1085 48.18 0.70 17.25
CA HIS A 1085 49.53 0.77 16.68
C HIS A 1085 49.55 0.53 15.17
N PHE A 1086 50.65 0.91 14.52
CA PHE A 1086 50.90 0.60 13.13
C PHE A 1086 51.58 -0.77 13.01
N ASN A 1087 51.07 -1.65 12.16
CA ASN A 1087 51.69 -2.93 11.87
C ASN A 1087 52.71 -2.75 10.73
N THR A 1088 54.00 -2.71 11.07
CA THR A 1088 55.08 -2.46 10.10
C THR A 1088 55.28 -3.58 9.09
N LYS A 1089 54.81 -4.80 9.38
CA LYS A 1089 54.87 -5.91 8.43
C LYS A 1089 53.75 -5.83 7.39
N GLU A 1090 52.54 -5.56 7.87
CA GLU A 1090 51.33 -5.64 7.06
C GLU A 1090 50.86 -4.27 6.52
N GLN A 1091 51.50 -3.18 6.96
CA GLN A 1091 51.32 -1.81 6.47
C GLN A 1091 49.89 -1.25 6.65
N TYR A 1092 49.33 -1.41 7.85
CA TYR A 1092 48.06 -0.81 8.26
C TYR A 1092 48.01 -0.58 9.78
N PHE A 1093 47.04 0.18 10.29
CA PHE A 1093 46.83 0.35 11.73
C PHE A 1093 45.94 -0.74 12.32
N GLU A 1094 46.26 -1.18 13.54
CA GLU A 1094 45.51 -2.14 14.35
C GLU A 1094 44.93 -1.45 15.59
N PHE A 1095 43.64 -1.67 15.83
CA PHE A 1095 42.93 -1.21 17.01
C PHE A 1095 42.39 -2.44 17.75
N ALA A 1096 43.11 -2.86 18.80
CA ALA A 1096 42.69 -3.97 19.66
C ALA A 1096 41.80 -3.45 20.79
N PHE A 1097 40.67 -4.12 21.03
CA PHE A 1097 39.73 -3.72 22.07
C PHE A 1097 38.90 -4.89 22.59
N ASP A 1098 38.36 -4.69 23.80
CA ASP A 1098 37.26 -5.46 24.37
C ASP A 1098 35.97 -4.63 24.35
N TYR A 1099 34.90 -5.14 23.73
CA TYR A 1099 33.61 -4.46 23.66
C TYR A 1099 33.01 -4.14 25.03
N ASP A 1100 33.29 -4.92 26.08
CA ASP A 1100 32.74 -4.69 27.41
C ASP A 1100 33.23 -3.35 28.01
N ASN A 1101 34.36 -2.81 27.53
CA ASN A 1101 34.83 -1.47 27.90
C ASN A 1101 34.00 -0.33 27.26
N PHE A 1102 33.22 -0.64 26.22
CA PHE A 1102 32.47 0.35 25.43
C PHE A 1102 30.95 0.20 25.53
N THR A 1103 30.42 -1.03 25.60
CA THR A 1103 28.98 -1.28 25.57
C THR A 1103 28.59 -2.63 26.15
N GLU A 1104 27.51 -2.66 26.94
CA GLU A 1104 26.90 -3.89 27.47
C GLU A 1104 26.18 -4.75 26.40
N ARG A 1105 26.09 -4.26 25.16
CA ARG A 1105 25.41 -4.95 24.07
C ARG A 1105 26.12 -6.23 23.63
N ALA A 1106 27.43 -6.29 23.81
CA ALA A 1106 28.28 -7.44 23.45
C ALA A 1106 28.46 -8.44 24.59
N THR A 1107 28.14 -8.05 25.84
CA THR A 1107 28.37 -8.89 27.02
C THR A 1107 27.70 -10.26 26.87
N GLY A 1108 28.49 -11.33 27.03
CA GLY A 1108 28.07 -12.71 26.82
C GLY A 1108 28.16 -13.21 25.38
N THR A 1109 28.92 -12.51 24.52
CA THR A 1109 29.27 -12.88 23.13
C THR A 1109 30.79 -12.72 22.93
N GLN A 1110 31.33 -12.80 21.70
CA GLN A 1110 32.73 -12.48 21.48
C GLN A 1110 32.97 -10.96 21.59
N THR A 1111 33.71 -10.54 22.61
CA THR A 1111 33.94 -9.12 22.92
C THR A 1111 35.30 -8.61 22.46
N GLN A 1112 36.31 -9.48 22.37
CA GLN A 1112 37.67 -9.13 21.98
C GLN A 1112 37.85 -9.19 20.47
N TRP A 1113 38.30 -8.07 19.90
CA TRP A 1113 38.51 -7.91 18.47
C TRP A 1113 39.70 -7.00 18.18
N THR A 1114 40.35 -7.23 17.03
CA THR A 1114 41.30 -6.29 16.44
C THR A 1114 40.78 -5.86 15.09
N VAL A 1115 40.48 -4.56 14.95
CA VAL A 1115 40.08 -3.99 13.66
C VAL A 1115 41.26 -3.31 12.99
N CYS A 1116 41.36 -3.49 11.67
CA CYS A 1116 42.47 -3.04 10.86
C CYS A 1116 42.01 -2.03 9.81
N THR A 1117 42.86 -1.07 9.45
CA THR A 1117 42.58 -0.06 8.41
C THR A 1117 42.74 -0.60 6.99
N GLN A 1118 42.54 -1.90 6.78
CA GLN A 1118 42.71 -2.56 5.50
C GLN A 1118 41.59 -2.19 4.51
N GLY A 1119 42.01 -1.85 3.29
CA GLY A 1119 41.16 -1.60 2.13
C GLY A 1119 40.47 -0.24 2.10
N GLU A 1120 39.84 0.06 0.98
CA GLU A 1120 39.15 1.33 0.72
C GLU A 1120 37.72 1.36 1.27
N ARG A 1121 37.24 2.58 1.55
CA ARG A 1121 35.87 2.86 1.99
C ARG A 1121 35.25 3.96 1.16
N ILE A 1122 33.91 3.99 1.12
CA ILE A 1122 33.15 5.04 0.45
C ILE A 1122 32.58 5.99 1.49
N LEU A 1123 33.03 7.25 1.47
CA LEU A 1123 32.45 8.33 2.25
C LEU A 1123 31.31 8.97 1.44
N THR A 1124 30.07 8.79 1.90
CA THR A 1124 28.91 9.52 1.36
C THR A 1124 28.69 10.80 2.17
N PHE A 1125 28.66 11.95 1.49
CA PHE A 1125 28.53 13.27 2.12
C PHE A 1125 27.63 14.20 1.30
N ARG A 1126 27.23 15.31 1.91
CA ARG A 1126 26.50 16.40 1.22
C ARG A 1126 27.53 17.35 0.66
N ASN A 1127 27.63 17.45 -0.66
CA ASN A 1127 28.65 18.26 -1.33
C ASN A 1127 28.19 19.72 -1.42
N PRO A 1128 28.82 20.67 -0.69
CA PRO A 1128 28.43 22.08 -0.72
C PRO A 1128 28.53 22.69 -2.13
N SER A 1129 29.56 22.32 -2.89
CA SER A 1129 29.80 22.79 -4.27
C SER A 1129 28.76 22.26 -5.27
N ALA A 1130 28.01 21.22 -4.91
CA ALA A 1130 26.91 20.68 -5.71
C ALA A 1130 25.55 20.93 -5.03
N ASN A 1131 25.37 22.11 -4.43
CA ASN A 1131 24.14 22.52 -3.74
C ASN A 1131 23.64 21.48 -2.69
N ASN A 1132 24.59 20.97 -1.90
CA ASN A 1132 24.34 19.93 -0.90
C ASN A 1132 23.66 18.67 -1.48
N GLN A 1133 23.89 18.32 -2.74
CA GLN A 1133 23.51 17.01 -3.26
C GLN A 1133 24.37 15.91 -2.61
N TRP A 1134 23.84 14.68 -2.60
CA TRP A 1134 24.60 13.54 -2.10
C TRP A 1134 25.71 13.20 -3.08
N ASP A 1135 26.93 13.11 -2.57
CA ASP A 1135 28.14 12.77 -3.33
C ASP A 1135 28.93 11.68 -2.59
N ASN A 1136 29.86 11.04 -3.29
CA ASN A 1136 30.64 9.90 -2.78
C ASN A 1136 32.12 10.10 -3.06
N LYS A 1137 32.97 9.84 -2.07
CA LYS A 1137 34.42 9.88 -2.20
C LYS A 1137 35.03 8.57 -1.72
N GLU A 1138 35.93 7.99 -2.51
CA GLU A 1138 36.72 6.84 -2.09
C GLU A 1138 37.84 7.28 -1.14
N ILE A 1139 38.02 6.52 -0.06
CA ILE A 1139 38.92 6.81 1.04
C ILE A 1139 39.82 5.61 1.27
N LYS A 1140 41.12 5.82 1.09
CA LYS A 1140 42.16 4.88 1.51
C LYS A 1140 42.48 5.10 2.98
N LEU A 1141 42.03 4.19 3.84
CA LEU A 1141 42.02 4.39 5.28
C LEU A 1141 43.42 4.61 5.86
N THR A 1142 44.38 3.71 5.57
CA THR A 1142 45.74 3.81 6.11
C THR A 1142 46.39 5.16 5.74
N GLU A 1143 46.40 5.53 4.46
CA GLU A 1143 46.96 6.81 3.98
C GLU A 1143 46.31 8.01 4.68
N GLN A 1144 44.99 8.00 4.91
CA GLN A 1144 44.31 9.09 5.63
C GLN A 1144 44.63 9.16 7.12
N PHE A 1145 44.87 8.00 7.77
CA PHE A 1145 45.38 8.00 9.15
C PHE A 1145 46.81 8.52 9.20
N GLU A 1146 47.67 8.14 8.26
CA GLU A 1146 49.04 8.65 8.15
C GLU A 1146 49.06 10.18 7.95
N ASP A 1147 48.23 10.69 7.04
CA ASP A 1147 48.05 12.13 6.80
C ASP A 1147 47.61 12.87 8.07
N LEU A 1148 46.63 12.32 8.79
CA LEU A 1148 46.10 12.92 10.00
C LEU A 1148 47.13 12.93 11.13
N LEU A 1149 47.80 11.79 11.36
CA LEU A 1149 48.84 11.67 12.40
C LEU A 1149 50.04 12.56 12.06
N GLY A 1150 50.45 12.62 10.79
CA GLY A 1150 51.54 13.47 10.29
C GLY A 1150 51.25 14.97 10.48
N LYS A 1151 50.05 15.43 10.11
CA LYS A 1151 49.61 16.84 10.32
C LYS A 1151 49.64 17.27 11.77
N HIS A 1152 49.54 16.33 12.70
CA HIS A 1152 49.53 16.57 14.14
C HIS A 1152 50.81 16.07 14.85
N ASN A 1153 51.88 15.77 14.11
CA ASN A 1153 53.20 15.37 14.61
C ASN A 1153 53.19 14.13 15.54
N ILE A 1154 52.29 13.16 15.29
CA ILE A 1154 52.23 11.90 16.04
C ILE A 1154 53.08 10.84 15.33
N SER A 1155 54.09 10.30 16.04
CA SER A 1155 55.00 9.29 15.50
C SER A 1155 54.41 7.87 15.64
N TYR A 1156 54.26 7.15 14.53
CA TYR A 1156 53.68 5.80 14.50
C TYR A 1156 54.56 4.73 13.82
N GLY A 1157 55.56 5.11 13.02
CA GLY A 1157 56.31 4.18 12.14
C GLY A 1157 57.19 3.13 12.84
N SER A 1158 57.44 3.26 14.15
CA SER A 1158 58.17 2.26 14.96
C SER A 1158 57.32 1.05 15.35
N GLY A 1159 56.00 1.09 15.09
CA GLY A 1159 55.05 0.06 15.53
C GLY A 1159 54.69 0.14 17.02
N THR A 1160 55.12 1.18 17.73
CA THR A 1160 54.74 1.40 19.14
C THR A 1160 53.28 1.80 19.28
N CYS A 1161 52.67 1.47 20.42
CA CYS A 1161 51.29 1.84 20.71
C CYS A 1161 51.12 3.37 20.87
N ILE A 1162 50.32 3.97 19.98
CA ILE A 1162 50.02 5.41 19.94
C ILE A 1162 48.78 5.79 20.76
N LYS A 1163 48.10 4.84 21.42
CA LYS A 1163 46.88 5.10 22.22
C LYS A 1163 46.99 6.30 23.15
N ALA A 1164 48.04 6.35 23.97
CA ALA A 1164 48.24 7.44 24.92
C ALA A 1164 48.44 8.78 24.18
N GLN A 1165 49.23 8.79 23.11
CA GLN A 1165 49.47 9.99 22.29
C GLN A 1165 48.19 10.53 21.66
N VAL A 1166 47.28 9.65 21.23
CA VAL A 1166 45.95 10.02 20.69
C VAL A 1166 45.03 10.54 21.79
N ALA A 1167 44.96 9.84 22.93
CA ALA A 1167 44.05 10.16 24.03
C ALA A 1167 44.41 11.47 24.76
N THR A 1168 45.67 11.92 24.70
CA THR A 1168 46.10 13.19 25.32
C THR A 1168 45.95 14.42 24.41
N GLN A 1169 45.59 14.25 23.13
CA GLN A 1169 45.39 15.40 22.22
C GLN A 1169 44.18 16.24 22.64
N SER A 1170 44.29 17.56 22.54
CA SER A 1170 43.20 18.51 22.82
C SER A 1170 42.62 19.18 21.56
N GLY A 1171 43.21 18.91 20.39
CA GLY A 1171 42.73 19.45 19.12
C GLY A 1171 41.40 18.84 18.70
N LYS A 1172 40.34 19.66 18.63
CA LYS A 1172 39.02 19.26 18.13
C LYS A 1172 39.11 18.61 16.74
N ASP A 1173 39.86 19.21 15.83
CA ASP A 1173 39.97 18.73 14.45
C ASP A 1173 40.66 17.37 14.37
N PHE A 1174 41.70 17.16 15.18
CA PHE A 1174 42.38 15.88 15.28
C PHE A 1174 41.46 14.77 15.83
N LEU A 1175 40.85 14.99 17.01
CA LEU A 1175 40.00 13.98 17.65
C LEU A 1175 38.74 13.67 16.84
N LYS A 1176 38.14 14.69 16.22
CA LYS A 1176 37.04 14.50 15.28
C LYS A 1176 37.50 13.71 14.05
N GLY A 1177 38.66 14.05 13.48
CA GLY A 1177 39.26 13.31 12.36
C GLY A 1177 39.50 11.84 12.69
N MET A 1178 40.08 11.55 13.86
CA MET A 1178 40.30 10.18 14.33
C MET A 1178 38.99 9.41 14.49
N MET A 1179 37.96 10.03 15.07
CA MET A 1179 36.62 9.42 15.21
C MET A 1179 35.97 9.15 13.85
N ASP A 1180 36.07 10.09 12.91
CA ASP A 1180 35.49 9.98 11.57
C ASP A 1180 36.18 8.87 10.75
N LEU A 1181 37.51 8.75 10.81
CA LEU A 1181 38.26 7.68 10.14
C LEU A 1181 38.05 6.31 10.80
N PHE A 1182 37.97 6.25 12.13
CA PHE A 1182 37.65 5.01 12.85
C PHE A 1182 36.23 4.52 12.51
N LYS A 1183 35.26 5.45 12.40
CA LYS A 1183 33.91 5.15 11.92
C LYS A 1183 33.93 4.54 10.51
N LEU A 1184 34.74 5.07 9.59
CA LEU A 1184 34.90 4.51 8.24
C LEU A 1184 35.58 3.13 8.28
N THR A 1185 36.55 2.91 9.16
CA THR A 1185 37.19 1.59 9.36
C THR A 1185 36.15 0.52 9.68
N LEU A 1186 35.21 0.84 10.57
CA LEU A 1186 34.09 -0.03 10.96
C LEU A 1186 32.96 -0.12 9.91
N GLN A 1187 33.00 0.69 8.84
CA GLN A 1187 31.99 0.69 7.78
C GLN A 1187 32.23 -0.46 6.80
N MET A 1188 31.63 -1.62 7.07
CA MET A 1188 31.82 -2.79 6.21
C MET A 1188 31.10 -2.67 4.86
N ARG A 1189 29.84 -2.19 4.86
CA ARG A 1189 29.04 -2.02 3.63
C ARG A 1189 29.37 -0.67 3.01
N ASN A 1190 29.80 -0.69 1.75
CA ASN A 1190 30.24 0.47 1.00
C ASN A 1190 29.46 0.52 -0.32
N SER A 1191 28.72 1.60 -0.52
CA SER A 1191 27.83 1.73 -1.67
C SER A 1191 27.92 3.12 -2.29
N ILE A 1192 27.89 3.21 -3.62
CA ILE A 1192 27.81 4.49 -4.35
C ILE A 1192 26.34 4.83 -4.62
N THR A 1193 25.97 6.09 -4.40
CA THR A 1193 24.64 6.61 -4.71
C THR A 1193 24.37 6.54 -6.23
N ASN A 1194 23.21 6.04 -6.65
CA ASN A 1194 22.82 5.87 -8.07
C ASN A 1194 23.75 4.96 -8.91
N SER A 1195 24.43 3.99 -8.29
CA SER A 1195 25.32 3.04 -8.96
C SER A 1195 25.06 1.61 -8.46
N GLU A 1196 25.61 0.61 -9.15
CA GLU A 1196 25.56 -0.82 -8.78
C GLU A 1196 26.70 -1.23 -7.81
N VAL A 1197 27.67 -0.35 -7.52
CA VAL A 1197 28.74 -0.61 -6.53
C VAL A 1197 28.19 -0.76 -5.10
N ASP A 1198 28.21 -1.97 -4.54
CA ASP A 1198 27.73 -2.32 -3.18
C ASP A 1198 28.53 -3.48 -2.55
N TYR A 1199 29.79 -3.22 -2.22
CA TYR A 1199 30.64 -4.26 -1.66
C TYR A 1199 30.60 -4.25 -0.13
N LEU A 1200 30.93 -5.41 0.44
CA LEU A 1200 31.16 -5.62 1.85
C LEU A 1200 32.64 -5.99 2.07
N ILE A 1201 33.33 -5.26 2.94
CA ILE A 1201 34.71 -5.53 3.35
C ILE A 1201 34.80 -5.58 4.88
N SER A 1202 35.43 -6.61 5.42
CA SER A 1202 35.61 -6.78 6.86
C SER A 1202 36.88 -6.06 7.33
N PRO A 1203 36.84 -5.33 8.46
CA PRO A 1203 38.05 -4.80 9.09
C PRO A 1203 38.73 -5.84 10.00
N VAL A 1204 38.25 -7.08 10.08
CA VAL A 1204 38.78 -8.11 10.97
C VAL A 1204 39.31 -9.30 10.16
N ARG A 1205 40.40 -9.91 10.63
CA ARG A 1205 40.94 -11.15 10.06
C ARG A 1205 40.15 -12.37 10.57
N ASN A 1206 39.88 -13.32 9.67
CA ASN A 1206 39.34 -14.62 10.04
C ASN A 1206 40.42 -15.55 10.64
N ALA A 1207 40.03 -16.77 11.03
CA ALA A 1207 40.95 -17.75 11.61
C ALA A 1207 42.11 -18.16 10.67
N GLN A 1208 41.97 -17.93 9.36
CA GLN A 1208 43.02 -18.15 8.35
C GLN A 1208 43.88 -16.90 8.11
N GLY A 1209 43.70 -15.84 8.91
CA GLY A 1209 44.47 -14.60 8.82
C GLY A 1209 44.09 -13.68 7.65
N SER A 1210 42.97 -13.93 6.97
CA SER A 1210 42.51 -13.16 5.79
C SER A 1210 41.35 -12.23 6.13
N PHE A 1211 41.24 -11.10 5.43
CA PHE A 1211 40.08 -10.21 5.49
C PHE A 1211 39.04 -10.63 4.46
N TYR A 1212 37.77 -10.68 4.87
CA TYR A 1212 36.70 -10.88 3.92
C TYR A 1212 36.50 -9.63 3.05
N ASP A 1213 36.51 -9.80 1.73
CA ASP A 1213 36.15 -8.78 0.75
C ASP A 1213 35.27 -9.41 -0.32
N SER A 1214 34.00 -9.00 -0.37
CA SER A 1214 33.01 -9.54 -1.32
C SER A 1214 33.41 -9.40 -2.79
N ARG A 1215 34.26 -8.44 -3.14
CA ARG A 1215 34.75 -8.24 -4.51
C ARG A 1215 35.62 -9.41 -4.99
N ASN A 1216 36.24 -10.11 -4.03
CA ASN A 1216 37.13 -11.24 -4.25
C ASN A 1216 36.50 -12.57 -3.79
N ALA A 1217 35.24 -12.56 -3.34
CA ALA A 1217 34.57 -13.74 -2.83
C ALA A 1217 34.20 -14.71 -3.96
N ASP A 1218 34.42 -16.01 -3.73
CA ASP A 1218 34.00 -17.07 -4.64
C ASP A 1218 32.51 -17.43 -4.45
N ALA A 1219 32.06 -18.58 -4.95
CA ALA A 1219 30.65 -18.99 -4.81
C ALA A 1219 30.26 -19.42 -3.39
N THR A 1220 31.23 -19.72 -2.53
CA THR A 1220 31.02 -20.25 -1.16
C THR A 1220 30.74 -19.16 -0.14
N LEU A 1221 31.13 -17.92 -0.44
CA LEU A 1221 30.88 -16.75 0.39
C LEU A 1221 29.98 -15.73 -0.34
N PRO A 1222 29.31 -14.82 0.38
CA PRO A 1222 28.48 -13.81 -0.25
C PRO A 1222 29.26 -12.92 -1.23
N LYS A 1223 28.66 -12.59 -2.37
CA LYS A 1223 29.34 -11.81 -3.43
C LYS A 1223 29.16 -10.29 -3.35
N ASP A 1224 28.21 -9.85 -2.54
CA ASP A 1224 27.88 -8.45 -2.35
C ASP A 1224 27.12 -8.28 -1.01
N ALA A 1225 26.79 -7.04 -0.64
CA ALA A 1225 26.15 -6.77 0.65
C ALA A 1225 24.70 -7.27 0.76
N ASP A 1226 23.96 -7.36 -0.36
CA ASP A 1226 22.58 -7.87 -0.38
C ASP A 1226 22.58 -9.42 -0.37
N ALA A 1227 23.55 -10.05 -1.04
CA ALA A 1227 23.85 -11.48 -0.91
C ALA A 1227 24.15 -11.85 0.55
N ASN A 1228 24.93 -11.00 1.24
CA ASN A 1228 25.25 -11.18 2.64
C ASN A 1228 24.01 -11.08 3.54
N GLY A 1229 23.10 -10.14 3.23
CA GLY A 1229 21.79 -10.04 3.86
C GLY A 1229 20.99 -11.33 3.71
N ALA A 1230 20.84 -11.84 2.48
CA ALA A 1230 20.07 -13.05 2.19
C ALA A 1230 20.67 -14.28 2.88
N TYR A 1231 22.00 -14.39 2.87
CA TYR A 1231 22.75 -15.45 3.54
C TYR A 1231 22.52 -15.46 5.05
N HIS A 1232 22.62 -14.31 5.72
CA HIS A 1232 22.41 -14.25 7.17
C HIS A 1232 20.94 -14.38 7.57
N ILE A 1233 20.00 -13.98 6.71
CA ILE A 1233 18.58 -14.32 6.88
C ILE A 1233 18.40 -15.85 6.88
N ALA A 1234 19.03 -16.55 5.93
CA ALA A 1234 19.00 -18.01 5.90
C ALA A 1234 19.67 -18.63 7.15
N LYS A 1235 20.83 -18.11 7.58
CA LYS A 1235 21.52 -18.56 8.81
C LYS A 1235 20.68 -18.35 10.08
N LYS A 1236 19.89 -17.29 10.18
CA LYS A 1236 18.92 -17.15 11.30
C LYS A 1236 17.84 -18.22 11.26
N GLY A 1237 17.40 -18.59 10.06
CA GLY A 1237 16.55 -19.77 9.88
C GLY A 1237 17.24 -21.06 10.33
N LEU A 1238 18.54 -21.21 10.04
CA LEU A 1238 19.34 -22.36 10.48
C LEU A 1238 19.44 -22.43 12.00
N MET A 1239 19.68 -21.29 12.66
CA MET A 1239 19.67 -21.19 14.13
C MET A 1239 18.33 -21.68 14.71
N TRP A 1240 17.21 -21.26 14.12
CA TRP A 1240 15.89 -21.73 14.55
C TRP A 1240 15.65 -23.21 14.24
N LEU A 1241 16.18 -23.72 13.12
CA LEU A 1241 16.10 -25.14 12.79
C LEU A 1241 16.83 -26.01 13.82
N HIS A 1242 18.02 -25.60 14.29
CA HIS A 1242 18.73 -26.29 15.38
C HIS A 1242 17.88 -26.32 16.66
N GLN A 1243 17.27 -25.19 17.05
CA GLN A 1243 16.40 -25.14 18.22
C GLN A 1243 15.15 -26.03 18.08
N ILE A 1244 14.62 -26.19 16.86
CA ILE A 1244 13.51 -27.11 16.58
C ILE A 1244 13.97 -28.56 16.72
N HIS A 1245 15.18 -28.90 16.29
CA HIS A 1245 15.77 -30.23 16.42
C HIS A 1245 16.03 -30.60 17.89
N GLU A 1246 16.51 -29.64 18.68
CA GLU A 1246 16.82 -29.79 20.11
C GLU A 1246 15.57 -29.76 21.02
N PHE A 1247 14.38 -29.42 20.49
CA PHE A 1247 13.17 -29.31 21.31
C PHE A 1247 12.63 -30.69 21.75
N GLU A 1248 12.75 -30.98 23.04
CA GLU A 1248 12.31 -32.23 23.67
C GLU A 1248 10.81 -32.27 24.03
N GLY A 1249 10.10 -31.14 23.92
CA GLY A 1249 8.69 -31.06 24.28
C GLY A 1249 7.73 -31.72 23.26
N ASN A 1250 6.58 -32.18 23.75
CA ASN A 1250 5.49 -32.70 22.91
C ASN A 1250 4.47 -31.60 22.50
N ASP A 1251 4.51 -30.44 23.14
CA ASP A 1251 3.64 -29.29 22.82
C ASP A 1251 4.45 -28.16 22.17
N TRP A 1252 4.33 -28.06 20.84
CA TRP A 1252 4.97 -27.03 20.02
C TRP A 1252 4.62 -25.59 20.44
N ARG A 1253 3.53 -25.37 21.20
CA ARG A 1253 3.17 -24.03 21.71
C ARG A 1253 4.15 -23.52 22.77
N LYS A 1254 4.95 -24.40 23.36
CA LYS A 1254 5.98 -24.06 24.36
C LYS A 1254 7.35 -23.78 23.75
N LEU A 1255 7.54 -24.02 22.45
CA LEU A 1255 8.77 -23.68 21.75
C LEU A 1255 8.89 -22.15 21.62
N ASP A 1256 9.84 -21.54 22.32
CA ASP A 1256 10.20 -20.14 22.11
C ASP A 1256 11.52 -20.04 21.37
N LEU A 1257 11.44 -19.71 20.08
CA LEU A 1257 12.60 -19.47 19.24
C LEU A 1257 13.34 -18.20 19.68
N ASP A 1258 14.65 -18.30 19.88
CA ASP A 1258 15.48 -17.17 20.30
C ASP A 1258 15.50 -16.08 19.22
N LYS A 1259 14.95 -14.91 19.57
CA LYS A 1259 14.88 -13.72 18.70
C LYS A 1259 15.86 -12.63 19.14
N THR A 1260 16.68 -12.90 20.14
CA THR A 1260 17.57 -11.91 20.75
C THR A 1260 18.80 -11.65 19.89
N ASN A 1261 19.32 -10.43 19.99
CA ASN A 1261 20.56 -10.06 19.32
C ASN A 1261 21.76 -10.88 19.86
N LYS A 1262 21.76 -11.20 21.16
CA LYS A 1262 22.83 -11.98 21.79
C LYS A 1262 22.84 -13.43 21.31
N GLY A 1263 21.67 -14.08 21.26
CA GLY A 1263 21.54 -15.42 20.69
C GLY A 1263 22.03 -15.51 19.26
N TRP A 1264 21.70 -14.50 18.44
CA TRP A 1264 22.22 -14.41 17.08
C TRP A 1264 23.75 -14.33 17.00
N LEU A 1265 24.37 -13.44 17.78
CA LEU A 1265 25.83 -13.29 17.79
C LEU A 1265 26.53 -14.58 18.27
N ASN A 1266 26.01 -15.22 19.31
CA ASN A 1266 26.54 -16.49 19.83
C ASN A 1266 26.45 -17.64 18.84
N PHE A 1267 25.50 -17.59 17.90
CA PHE A 1267 25.37 -18.59 16.85
C PHE A 1267 26.36 -18.38 15.70
N VAL A 1268 26.62 -17.12 15.31
CA VAL A 1268 27.46 -16.82 14.13
C VAL A 1268 28.93 -16.58 14.44
N GLN A 1269 29.26 -16.21 15.67
CA GLN A 1269 30.63 -15.99 16.09
C GLN A 1269 31.26 -17.32 16.53
N PRO A 1270 32.48 -17.65 16.08
CA PRO A 1270 33.19 -18.82 16.56
C PRO A 1270 33.38 -18.74 18.08
N LYS A 1271 33.08 -19.79 18.83
CA LYS A 1271 33.51 -19.87 20.23
C LYS A 1271 35.03 -19.99 20.26
N ASN A 1272 35.73 -19.04 20.87
CA ASN A 1272 37.15 -19.17 21.16
C ASN A 1272 37.35 -20.40 22.05
N LYS A 1273 37.83 -21.51 21.46
CA LYS A 1273 38.37 -22.66 22.19
C LYS A 1273 39.75 -22.31 22.74
N THR A 1274 39.80 -21.36 23.66
CA THR A 1274 41.00 -21.01 24.43
C THR A 1274 40.52 -20.54 25.79
N ASN A 1275 40.03 -21.48 26.59
CA ASN A 1275 40.00 -21.52 28.06
C ASN A 1275 39.10 -22.69 28.52
N GLU A 1276 39.38 -23.90 28.03
CA GLU A 1276 39.09 -25.15 28.75
C GLU A 1276 40.42 -25.82 29.09
#